data_AF-N4TYF9-F1
#
_entry.id   AF-N4TYF9-F1
#
_cell.length_a   1.000
_cell.length_b   1.000
_cell.length_c   1.000
_cell.angle_alpha   90.00
_cell.angle_beta   90.00
_cell.angle_gamma   90.00
#
_symmetry.space_group_name_H-M   'P 1'
#
loop_
_entity.id
_entity.type
_entity.pdbx_description
1 polymer ?
#
loop_
_entity_poly.entity_id
_entity_poly.type
_entity_poly.pdbx_seq_one_letter_code
_entity_poly.pdbx_strand_id
1 'polypeptide(L)'
;MASRYDLRSAQDLDTSYASLPGTSGTSVTENSTPLKARILNQNLGGCHPSRWIYELLHNNFTVCDVFGRLRKTELNAPYPWEHPHRLMINGNQSYSTNSTRVLSSVCVDCHFHFVFKMSWDERHSQESCNPQQEQWPPSDARFPWHHLVWVGQESQSSPLVKIDDRQRNKYYPLVAREPFACSAGPCTFSVTLEISEPRMTREWIDLLLDHDTIRKNVRRAKEQDPDRYAAATDDWALQAPLNLNTYLKNLLEATSQENARSISKRNKRFFVLFGTRCFEMFRQLEFEETVDVAEDGVDGGTFTPPIPPRSDNPSGATDLGTYRAYIEDVRSEVQCIIHRGGQPAELCTPGLHADLGCAEVPNVDSVLVNITRYEIMGVLPNQPKEVVVNAYKRQWEMIPDKRKALIDALMSIGNDLNDEQLNEYAVTQSSIFESQVQSQTNGDDGGLTNQALLFFELQPLNDYKAQSIVQAFRRKVAQDPSCANTARNMLMLISQASTDDNYTAELVMEYGEGFSLPTAKEILGLSDASGFGPDTLDDVKEKIRNAKDKDAKTTYLEAMEKIAEHTNSTGLKSTVSELREMHGIAVPDGSNATGASAQAANFDLPVGLENIGNTCYLNSLLQYLFTVKPVRDVVINYDKFKLELTDEKIKERLLGGNKMQLDRGEAVVAQAFVQELSDLFNNLEQSDKVATRPSQRLANAVLLSTGTLLKETKSSAEATTESQPPPLPTRPPPGPPAKENNDVEMITVTANDSRDPVDTASTVSSQTLVEEDSDRSYDKVETSPTTTEDQVIDTVMEVGQDEDVVKISRTSDRPMEIPEAVENPKNGTSQDIESTDVNMPDVEEPETVDQKVLTALEHQKRSSGTDQQDVEEVMGSIINRLQAAIRPSSVDKSTGIQFEEIMKTFFVTTINYTKKFDDKTYQKEISFDRSITAFPAPQGSCSLYEALGRNFDQEIIEEDKLSRYTAIKTLPPVLHVLIQRSQSMGSKNGNPVLIPEILYLDRYMDAPHESSTFRKRVESWATHSRISDIKASKAAVESTIPTGPILESIGQGEDGKGSIAAVTEDSEMADGVKIVEEDWSFDGTVDDDYLLVGRPSVNSVTSAGLPSRPKDIKDTETAIREKMDSELRDKEEALENYYSKLKSNPYRLHAVICHRGQLMSGHYWVWIYDFEQDVWRKYNDSNVEVRRSTDEVLNTLSTSGEPYFLCYVRDEDKETYVDVPRRRRPAPPSDTSFENLDADGDITVTNSEPLKTSESPQELPPAYSEQNSD
;
A
#
# COMPACT_ATOMS: atom_id res chain seq x y z
N MET A 1 -19.01 -55.40 8.90
CA MET A 1 -18.24 -55.02 10.11
C MET A 1 -18.16 -53.50 10.15
N ALA A 2 -17.91 -52.90 11.32
CA ALA A 2 -17.72 -51.45 11.43
C ALA A 2 -16.51 -51.14 12.33
N SER A 3 -15.56 -50.39 11.77
CA SER A 3 -14.59 -49.55 12.46
C SER A 3 -14.33 -48.39 11.49
N ARG A 4 -14.76 -47.15 11.79
CA ARG A 4 -14.02 -46.22 12.65
C ARG A 4 -12.54 -46.15 12.25
N TYR A 5 -12.26 -45.31 11.27
CA TYR A 5 -11.05 -44.48 11.26
C TYR A 5 -11.30 -43.28 12.16
N ASP A 6 -10.28 -42.86 12.93
CA ASP A 6 -10.40 -41.78 13.90
C ASP A 6 -9.70 -40.51 13.38
N LEU A 7 -10.48 -39.54 12.91
CA LEU A 7 -10.01 -38.34 12.21
C LEU A 7 -9.59 -37.22 13.19
N ARG A 8 -8.78 -37.55 14.20
CA ARG A 8 -8.48 -36.63 15.33
C ARG A 8 -6.99 -36.40 15.62
N SER A 9 -6.07 -37.02 14.89
CA SER A 9 -4.62 -36.88 15.12
C SER A 9 -3.90 -35.94 14.14
N ALA A 10 -4.63 -35.05 13.44
CA ALA A 10 -4.09 -34.21 12.37
C ALA A 10 -4.36 -32.69 12.54
N GLN A 11 -5.13 -32.27 13.54
CA GLN A 11 -5.63 -30.88 13.62
C GLN A 11 -4.60 -29.84 14.13
N ASP A 12 -3.45 -30.28 14.67
CA ASP A 12 -2.46 -29.39 15.29
C ASP A 12 -1.31 -28.97 14.33
N LEU A 13 -1.25 -29.47 13.10
CA LEU A 13 -0.20 -29.13 12.12
C LEU A 13 -0.63 -28.00 11.16
N ASP A 14 -1.84 -28.09 10.61
CA ASP A 14 -2.33 -27.20 9.53
C ASP A 14 -2.46 -25.72 9.95
N THR A 15 -2.67 -25.43 11.24
CA THR A 15 -2.88 -24.07 11.75
C THR A 15 -1.64 -23.16 11.65
N SER A 16 -0.44 -23.75 11.60
CA SER A 16 0.83 -23.00 11.53
C SER A 16 1.12 -22.39 10.15
N TYR A 17 0.54 -22.97 9.08
CA TYR A 17 0.66 -22.46 7.71
C TYR A 17 -0.32 -21.31 7.43
N ALA A 18 -1.48 -21.35 8.09
CA ALA A 18 -2.65 -20.53 7.81
C ALA A 18 -2.73 -19.21 8.62
N SER A 19 -1.59 -18.62 8.98
CA SER A 19 -1.52 -17.37 9.76
C SER A 19 -0.37 -16.45 9.32
N LEU A 20 -0.54 -15.13 9.48
CA LEU A 20 0.54 -14.15 9.26
C LEU A 20 1.42 -14.06 10.52
N PRO A 21 2.70 -13.65 10.40
CA PRO A 21 3.60 -13.61 11.55
C PRO A 21 3.07 -12.68 12.65
N GLY A 22 3.01 -13.19 13.88
CA GLY A 22 2.52 -12.46 15.04
C GLY A 22 1.00 -12.51 15.25
N THR A 23 0.23 -13.15 14.34
CA THR A 23 -1.23 -13.32 14.54
C THR A 23 -1.59 -14.62 15.28
N SER A 24 -0.62 -15.48 15.59
CA SER A 24 -0.84 -16.67 16.39
C SER A 24 -0.98 -16.31 17.88
N GLY A 25 -2.02 -16.82 18.54
CA GLY A 25 -2.39 -16.44 19.93
C GLY A 25 -1.44 -16.91 21.04
N THR A 26 -0.20 -17.30 20.71
CA THR A 26 0.83 -17.72 21.67
C THR A 26 1.57 -16.50 22.21
N SER A 27 1.27 -16.10 23.44
CA SER A 27 2.04 -15.04 24.13
C SER A 27 3.50 -15.47 24.31
N VAL A 28 4.43 -14.63 23.86
CA VAL A 28 5.89 -14.83 23.96
C VAL A 28 6.44 -13.91 25.05
N THR A 29 7.40 -14.39 25.84
CA THR A 29 8.09 -13.59 26.85
C THR A 29 9.06 -12.59 26.20
N GLU A 30 8.88 -11.29 26.46
CA GLU A 30 9.81 -10.25 26.02
C GLU A 30 10.88 -9.95 27.06
N ASN A 31 12.12 -10.37 26.79
CA ASN A 31 13.28 -10.04 27.61
C ASN A 31 13.95 -8.78 27.04
N SER A 32 13.50 -7.61 27.51
CA SER A 32 14.02 -6.32 27.08
C SER A 32 15.36 -5.97 27.76
N THR A 33 16.35 -5.59 26.94
CA THR A 33 17.67 -5.12 27.39
C THR A 33 17.86 -3.65 26.96
N PRO A 34 18.80 -2.87 27.53
CA PRO A 34 19.01 -1.47 27.14
C PRO A 34 19.31 -1.25 25.64
N LEU A 35 19.93 -2.24 24.97
CA LEU A 35 20.13 -2.23 23.52
C LEU A 35 18.83 -2.56 22.76
N LYS A 36 18.07 -3.54 23.24
CA LYS A 36 16.81 -3.98 22.61
C LYS A 36 15.69 -2.94 22.73
N ALA A 37 15.62 -2.27 23.88
CA ALA A 37 14.75 -1.11 24.14
C ALA A 37 15.02 0.07 23.20
N ARG A 38 16.21 0.14 22.59
CA ARG A 38 16.56 1.11 21.56
C ARG A 38 16.25 0.62 20.14
N ILE A 39 16.18 -0.69 19.89
CA ILE A 39 15.70 -1.26 18.61
C ILE A 39 14.18 -1.07 18.48
N LEU A 40 13.44 -1.33 19.57
CA LEU A 40 12.03 -0.98 19.68
C LEU A 40 11.85 0.51 19.30
N ASN A 41 10.84 0.77 18.45
CA ASN A 41 10.54 2.03 17.76
C ASN A 41 11.43 2.39 16.54
N GLN A 42 12.66 1.89 16.38
CA GLN A 42 13.44 2.11 15.15
C GLN A 42 12.89 1.27 13.98
N ASN A 43 12.84 1.82 12.77
CA ASN A 43 12.30 1.14 11.57
C ASN A 43 13.42 0.50 10.74
N LEU A 44 14.18 -0.38 11.38
CA LEU A 44 15.44 -0.91 10.85
C LEU A 44 15.34 -2.41 10.67
N GLY A 45 15.58 -2.87 9.44
CA GLY A 45 15.74 -4.29 9.15
C GLY A 45 16.97 -4.86 9.85
N GLY A 46 16.91 -6.15 10.17
CA GLY A 46 18.07 -6.92 10.59
C GLY A 46 18.63 -7.79 9.47
N CYS A 47 19.49 -8.74 9.85
CA CYS A 47 19.94 -9.80 8.97
C CYS A 47 20.28 -11.09 9.75
N HIS A 48 20.31 -12.22 9.03
CA HIS A 48 20.82 -13.48 9.56
C HIS A 48 22.35 -13.41 9.76
N PRO A 49 22.91 -13.98 10.84
CA PRO A 49 24.35 -13.92 11.12
C PRO A 49 25.28 -14.29 9.96
N SER A 50 24.97 -15.31 9.14
CA SER A 50 25.79 -15.64 7.96
C SER A 50 25.87 -14.48 6.95
N ARG A 51 24.77 -13.73 6.77
CA ARG A 51 24.77 -12.50 5.93
C ARG A 51 25.57 -11.38 6.62
N TRP A 52 25.39 -11.19 7.92
CA TRP A 52 26.15 -10.21 8.71
C TRP A 52 27.68 -10.43 8.58
N ILE A 53 28.13 -11.69 8.67
CA ILE A 53 29.53 -12.08 8.47
C ILE A 53 29.97 -11.81 7.02
N TYR A 54 29.17 -12.19 6.01
CA TYR A 54 29.51 -11.93 4.62
C TYR A 54 29.65 -10.43 4.33
N GLU A 55 28.69 -9.60 4.77
CA GLU A 55 28.69 -8.15 4.57
C GLU A 55 29.86 -7.45 5.28
N LEU A 56 30.19 -7.89 6.50
CA LEU A 56 31.38 -7.46 7.23
C LEU A 56 32.66 -7.71 6.42
N LEU A 57 32.86 -8.95 5.95
CA LEU A 57 34.07 -9.34 5.24
C LEU A 57 34.20 -8.60 3.89
N HIS A 58 33.09 -8.25 3.23
CA HIS A 58 33.09 -7.54 1.95
C HIS A 58 33.01 -6.00 2.04
N ASN A 59 33.11 -5.41 3.24
CA ASN A 59 32.98 -3.96 3.48
C ASN A 59 31.65 -3.36 2.98
N ASN A 60 30.54 -4.11 3.08
CA ASN A 60 29.25 -3.74 2.50
C ASN A 60 28.07 -4.12 3.41
N PHE A 61 27.99 -3.50 4.59
CA PHE A 61 26.82 -3.64 5.47
C PHE A 61 25.60 -2.92 4.88
N THR A 62 24.49 -3.63 4.75
CA THR A 62 23.17 -3.06 4.41
C THR A 62 22.47 -2.48 5.64
N VAL A 63 22.76 -3.03 6.82
CA VAL A 63 22.15 -2.63 8.10
C VAL A 63 22.79 -1.40 8.78
N CYS A 64 23.99 -0.94 8.38
CA CYS A 64 24.59 0.30 8.93
C CYS A 64 25.69 0.93 8.05
N ASP A 65 25.75 2.28 7.97
CA ASP A 65 26.82 3.03 7.28
C ASP A 65 28.12 3.08 8.11
N VAL A 66 28.68 1.95 8.52
CA VAL A 66 30.03 1.93 9.14
C VAL A 66 31.12 2.09 8.08
N PHE A 67 31.03 1.37 6.96
CA PHE A 67 32.07 1.40 5.93
C PHE A 67 32.07 2.68 5.09
N GLY A 68 30.92 3.29 4.80
CA GLY A 68 30.89 4.59 4.13
C GLY A 68 31.28 5.74 5.06
N ARG A 69 31.16 5.62 6.39
CA ARG A 69 31.86 6.52 7.35
C ARG A 69 33.37 6.33 7.32
N LEU A 70 33.86 5.08 7.28
CA LEU A 70 35.29 4.79 7.17
C LEU A 70 35.90 5.34 5.86
N ARG A 71 35.22 5.19 4.71
CA ARG A 71 35.62 5.79 3.41
C ARG A 71 35.69 7.32 3.42
N LYS A 72 34.98 8.00 4.32
CA LYS A 72 34.99 9.47 4.48
C LYS A 72 36.08 9.96 5.45
N THR A 73 36.88 9.05 6.03
CA THR A 73 37.87 9.33 7.07
C THR A 73 39.29 9.12 6.53
N GLU A 74 40.22 10.02 6.87
CA GLU A 74 41.66 9.80 6.59
C GLU A 74 42.23 8.75 7.56
N LEU A 75 42.39 7.51 7.08
CA LEU A 75 42.92 6.37 7.85
C LEU A 75 44.41 6.16 7.54
N ASN A 76 45.24 5.97 8.58
CA ASN A 76 46.69 5.82 8.41
C ASN A 76 47.11 4.36 8.15
N ALA A 77 46.56 3.77 7.10
CA ALA A 77 46.76 2.36 6.75
C ALA A 77 48.03 2.13 5.91
N PRO A 78 48.82 1.07 6.17
CA PRO A 78 50.00 0.72 5.37
C PRO A 78 49.63 0.06 4.03
N TYR A 79 48.46 -0.58 3.96
CA TYR A 79 47.93 -1.29 2.80
C TYR A 79 46.51 -0.78 2.48
N PRO A 80 46.02 -0.95 1.23
CA PRO A 80 44.60 -0.74 0.91
C PRO A 80 43.71 -1.66 1.74
N TRP A 81 42.60 -1.14 2.27
CA TRP A 81 41.66 -1.89 3.11
C TRP A 81 40.34 -2.24 2.40
N GLU A 82 40.09 -1.67 1.21
CA GLU A 82 38.91 -1.95 0.39
C GLU A 82 39.07 -3.26 -0.41
N HIS A 83 39.03 -4.39 0.29
CA HIS A 83 39.06 -5.73 -0.29
C HIS A 83 38.29 -6.71 0.61
N PRO A 84 37.93 -7.91 0.14
CA PRO A 84 37.37 -8.97 0.99
C PRO A 84 38.36 -9.35 2.12
N HIS A 85 37.96 -9.20 3.37
CA HIS A 85 38.82 -9.43 4.54
C HIS A 85 39.01 -10.92 4.82
N ARG A 86 40.24 -11.29 5.17
CA ARG A 86 40.60 -12.64 5.65
C ARG A 86 41.11 -12.51 7.06
N LEU A 87 40.26 -12.84 8.04
CA LEU A 87 40.53 -12.63 9.47
C LEU A 87 41.25 -13.83 10.09
N MET A 88 42.35 -13.61 10.81
CA MET A 88 43.00 -14.58 11.70
C MET A 88 42.69 -14.28 13.16
N ILE A 89 42.57 -15.30 14.02
CA ILE A 89 42.29 -15.13 15.45
C ILE A 89 43.55 -14.65 16.21
N ASN A 90 43.41 -13.59 17.01
CA ASN A 90 44.38 -13.20 18.02
C ASN A 90 44.04 -13.94 19.34
N GLY A 91 44.58 -15.15 19.49
CA GLY A 91 44.14 -16.11 20.51
C GLY A 91 44.32 -15.65 21.96
N ASN A 92 45.34 -14.84 22.27
CA ASN A 92 45.62 -14.41 23.65
C ASN A 92 44.63 -13.35 24.18
N GLN A 93 43.95 -12.63 23.29
CA GLN A 93 42.94 -11.61 23.62
C GLN A 93 41.51 -12.17 23.53
N SER A 94 41.35 -13.40 23.03
CA SER A 94 40.05 -14.02 22.81
C SER A 94 39.70 -14.91 24.01
N TYR A 95 38.48 -14.77 24.53
CA TYR A 95 38.02 -15.53 25.70
C TYR A 95 36.51 -15.80 25.66
N SER A 96 36.06 -16.81 26.40
CA SER A 96 34.65 -17.08 26.66
C SER A 96 34.40 -17.29 28.15
N THR A 97 33.26 -16.80 28.61
CA THR A 97 32.67 -17.05 29.94
C THR A 97 31.25 -17.60 29.75
N ASN A 98 30.49 -17.78 30.84
CA ASN A 98 29.10 -18.26 30.76
C ASN A 98 28.14 -17.28 30.05
N SER A 99 28.47 -15.98 30.03
CA SER A 99 27.56 -14.88 29.64
C SER A 99 28.17 -13.84 28.69
N THR A 100 29.49 -13.88 28.49
CA THR A 100 30.21 -13.00 27.57
C THR A 100 31.29 -13.76 26.82
N ARG A 101 31.51 -13.38 25.55
CA ARG A 101 32.57 -13.93 24.69
C ARG A 101 33.22 -12.82 23.88
N VAL A 102 34.54 -12.81 23.83
CA VAL A 102 35.33 -11.85 23.05
C VAL A 102 36.19 -12.62 22.07
N LEU A 103 36.13 -12.23 20.81
CA LEU A 103 36.92 -12.79 19.72
C LEU A 103 37.69 -11.65 19.06
N SER A 104 39.00 -11.61 19.28
CA SER A 104 39.90 -10.62 18.67
C SER A 104 40.50 -11.20 17.40
N SER A 105 40.56 -10.42 16.32
CA SER A 105 41.05 -10.89 15.03
C SER A 105 41.75 -9.79 14.22
N VAL A 106 42.67 -10.18 13.35
CA VAL A 106 43.40 -9.27 12.45
C VAL A 106 43.25 -9.72 11.00
N CYS A 107 43.12 -8.78 10.06
CA CYS A 107 43.09 -9.12 8.65
C CYS A 107 44.50 -9.40 8.10
N VAL A 108 44.67 -10.53 7.40
CA VAL A 108 45.94 -10.94 6.76
C VAL A 108 46.44 -9.90 5.76
N ASP A 109 45.53 -9.30 5.00
CA ASP A 109 45.88 -8.55 3.79
C ASP A 109 46.03 -7.02 4.00
N CYS A 110 45.25 -6.41 4.91
CA CYS A 110 45.32 -4.98 5.27
C CYS A 110 45.70 -4.66 6.73
N HIS A 111 45.88 -5.67 7.59
CA HIS A 111 46.26 -5.53 9.01
C HIS A 111 45.24 -4.82 9.93
N PHE A 112 44.04 -4.45 9.46
CA PHE A 112 42.99 -3.93 10.36
C PHE A 112 42.55 -4.97 11.38
N HIS A 113 42.28 -4.53 12.61
CA HIS A 113 41.86 -5.40 13.71
C HIS A 113 40.36 -5.27 13.95
N PHE A 114 39.68 -6.42 13.99
CA PHE A 114 38.24 -6.58 14.18
C PHE A 114 38.01 -7.38 15.46
N VAL A 115 37.34 -6.77 16.43
CA VAL A 115 37.03 -7.38 17.73
C VAL A 115 35.52 -7.53 17.87
N PHE A 116 35.08 -8.76 18.11
CA PHE A 116 33.68 -9.10 18.36
C PHE A 116 33.47 -9.28 19.86
N LYS A 117 32.56 -8.51 20.46
CA LYS A 117 32.19 -8.59 21.87
C LYS A 117 30.74 -9.04 21.99
N MET A 118 30.53 -10.31 22.30
CA MET A 118 29.22 -10.94 22.41
C MET A 118 28.79 -11.04 23.88
N SER A 119 27.50 -10.83 24.16
CA SER A 119 26.97 -10.87 25.53
C SER A 119 25.47 -11.23 25.58
N TRP A 120 25.09 -11.99 26.60
CA TRP A 120 23.71 -12.40 26.90
C TRP A 120 23.50 -12.51 28.42
N ASP A 121 22.25 -12.50 28.88
CA ASP A 121 21.95 -12.71 30.30
C ASP A 121 21.92 -14.20 30.62
N GLU A 122 22.75 -14.64 31.58
CA GLU A 122 22.86 -16.04 32.01
C GLU A 122 21.52 -16.61 32.50
N ARG A 123 20.66 -15.77 33.09
CA ARG A 123 19.32 -16.15 33.59
C ARG A 123 18.36 -16.54 32.47
N HIS A 124 18.58 -16.02 31.27
CA HIS A 124 17.77 -16.22 30.07
C HIS A 124 18.50 -17.07 29.02
N SER A 125 19.56 -17.79 29.41
CA SER A 125 20.37 -18.63 28.53
C SER A 125 19.57 -19.75 27.85
N GLN A 126 18.60 -20.34 28.55
CA GLN A 126 17.67 -21.34 27.99
C GLN A 126 16.63 -20.75 27.03
N GLU A 127 16.45 -19.42 27.04
CA GLU A 127 15.48 -18.67 26.24
C GLU A 127 16.16 -17.97 25.03
N SER A 128 17.44 -18.26 24.80
CA SER A 128 18.21 -17.78 23.65
C SER A 128 17.85 -18.52 22.36
N CYS A 129 18.17 -17.91 21.21
CA CYS A 129 18.00 -18.57 19.92
C CYS A 129 18.94 -19.78 19.83
N ASN A 130 18.44 -20.91 19.31
CA ASN A 130 19.19 -22.16 19.24
C ASN A 130 18.76 -22.96 18.00
N PRO A 131 19.67 -23.34 17.08
CA PRO A 131 19.33 -24.10 15.88
C PRO A 131 18.62 -25.43 16.14
N GLN A 132 18.75 -26.01 17.34
CA GLN A 132 17.96 -27.18 17.75
C GLN A 132 16.43 -26.90 17.80
N GLN A 133 16.01 -25.63 17.70
CA GLN A 133 14.62 -25.23 17.54
C GLN A 133 14.14 -25.24 16.08
N GLU A 134 14.97 -25.66 15.11
CA GLU A 134 14.60 -25.79 13.70
C GLU A 134 13.43 -26.77 13.50
N GLN A 135 12.42 -26.33 12.73
CA GLN A 135 11.30 -27.13 12.24
C GLN A 135 10.68 -26.40 11.04
N TRP A 136 10.20 -27.16 10.05
CA TRP A 136 9.38 -26.64 8.97
C TRP A 136 7.87 -26.90 9.22
N PRO A 137 6.99 -25.89 9.05
CA PRO A 137 7.30 -24.46 9.09
C PRO A 137 7.68 -24.01 10.51
N PRO A 138 8.49 -22.94 10.68
CA PRO A 138 8.81 -22.42 12.01
C PRO A 138 7.61 -21.65 12.59
N SER A 139 7.20 -21.98 13.82
CA SER A 139 6.15 -21.27 14.55
C SER A 139 6.65 -19.94 15.13
N ASP A 140 5.76 -18.96 15.31
CA ASP A 140 6.13 -17.58 15.67
C ASP A 140 6.89 -17.49 17.00
N ALA A 141 6.53 -18.36 17.96
CA ALA A 141 7.11 -18.48 19.29
C ALA A 141 8.42 -19.29 19.35
N ARG A 142 8.98 -19.73 18.21
CA ARG A 142 10.29 -20.40 18.11
C ARG A 142 11.30 -19.52 17.41
N PHE A 143 12.55 -19.61 17.86
CA PHE A 143 13.64 -18.73 17.45
C PHE A 143 14.89 -19.56 17.13
N PRO A 144 14.92 -20.30 16.00
CA PRO A 144 16.04 -21.17 15.66
C PRO A 144 17.37 -20.44 15.44
N TRP A 145 17.35 -19.24 14.85
CA TRP A 145 18.56 -18.44 14.65
C TRP A 145 18.39 -17.00 15.15
N HIS A 146 19.50 -16.40 15.58
CA HIS A 146 19.55 -14.97 15.86
C HIS A 146 19.20 -14.15 14.60
N HIS A 147 18.63 -12.98 14.81
CA HIS A 147 18.38 -11.98 13.76
C HIS A 147 18.94 -10.65 14.26
N LEU A 148 20.04 -10.20 13.66
CA LEU A 148 20.87 -9.11 14.18
C LEU A 148 20.40 -7.78 13.61
N VAL A 149 19.94 -6.88 14.49
CA VAL A 149 19.54 -5.50 14.14
C VAL A 149 20.55 -4.52 14.73
N TRP A 150 20.91 -3.48 13.98
CA TRP A 150 21.79 -2.40 14.44
C TRP A 150 21.06 -1.43 15.39
N VAL A 151 21.69 -1.06 16.50
CA VAL A 151 21.05 -0.30 17.58
C VAL A 151 21.23 1.22 17.44
N GLY A 152 22.08 1.65 16.49
CA GLY A 152 22.50 3.05 16.32
C GLY A 152 23.57 3.50 17.34
N GLN A 153 24.11 4.70 17.13
CA GLN A 153 25.01 5.36 18.10
C GLN A 153 24.23 6.31 19.02
N GLU A 154 24.79 6.59 20.21
CA GLU A 154 24.04 7.12 21.36
C GLU A 154 23.76 8.64 21.33
N SER A 155 24.08 9.32 20.22
CA SER A 155 23.63 10.68 19.91
C SER A 155 23.72 10.96 18.41
N GLN A 156 22.65 11.51 17.81
CA GLN A 156 22.54 11.75 16.36
C GLN A 156 23.08 13.13 15.91
N SER A 157 23.74 13.89 16.78
CA SER A 157 24.00 15.33 16.60
C SER A 157 25.44 15.73 16.22
N SER A 158 26.21 14.83 15.61
CA SER A 158 27.40 15.16 14.78
C SER A 158 27.80 13.99 13.91
N PRO A 159 28.32 14.19 12.68
CA PRO A 159 29.20 13.20 12.06
C PRO A 159 30.38 12.97 13.01
N LEU A 160 30.52 11.74 13.51
CA LEU A 160 31.43 11.37 14.60
C LEU A 160 31.27 12.26 15.86
N VAL A 161 30.17 12.08 16.61
CA VAL A 161 30.20 12.41 18.06
C VAL A 161 31.21 11.46 18.72
N LYS A 162 32.45 11.93 18.78
CA LYS A 162 33.60 11.42 19.53
C LYS A 162 33.42 10.04 20.16
N ILE A 163 34.10 9.03 19.59
CA ILE A 163 34.81 8.07 20.43
C ILE A 163 35.61 8.94 21.42
N ASP A 164 35.33 8.83 22.73
CA ASP A 164 35.95 9.65 23.76
C ASP A 164 37.47 9.70 23.53
N ASP A 165 38.06 10.89 23.50
CA ASP A 165 39.49 11.09 23.19
C ASP A 165 40.40 10.34 24.20
N ARG A 166 39.82 9.85 25.30
CA ARG A 166 40.42 8.94 26.30
C ARG A 166 40.52 7.47 25.86
N GLN A 167 39.66 7.02 24.94
CA GLN A 167 39.59 5.62 24.46
C GLN A 167 40.47 5.37 23.22
N ARG A 168 40.62 6.35 22.30
CA ARG A 168 41.58 6.24 21.19
C ARG A 168 42.99 6.54 21.70
N ASN A 169 43.74 5.50 22.02
CA ASN A 169 45.13 5.60 22.47
C ASN A 169 46.07 4.77 21.58
N LYS A 170 47.39 4.87 21.79
CA LYS A 170 48.41 4.16 21.02
C LYS A 170 48.21 2.63 20.97
N TYR A 171 47.69 2.05 22.04
CA TYR A 171 47.45 0.61 22.20
C TYR A 171 46.09 0.17 21.65
N TYR A 172 45.15 1.11 21.43
CA TYR A 172 43.84 0.85 20.87
C TYR A 172 43.38 2.02 19.97
N PRO A 173 43.87 2.08 18.72
CA PRO A 173 43.47 3.09 17.75
C PRO A 173 42.08 2.76 17.16
N LEU A 174 41.05 2.82 18.02
CA LEU A 174 39.66 2.53 17.67
C LEU A 174 39.11 3.56 16.68
N VAL A 175 38.45 3.09 15.61
CA VAL A 175 37.87 3.91 14.55
C VAL A 175 36.35 3.78 14.49
N ALA A 176 35.81 2.59 14.74
CA ALA A 176 34.37 2.34 14.78
C ALA A 176 33.99 1.39 15.92
N ARG A 177 32.80 1.62 16.50
CA ARG A 177 32.13 0.73 17.46
C ARG A 177 30.65 0.67 17.09
N GLU A 178 30.18 -0.50 16.71
CA GLU A 178 28.82 -0.72 16.21
C GLU A 178 28.11 -1.81 17.02
N PRO A 179 27.10 -1.46 17.84
CA PRO A 179 26.31 -2.41 18.61
C PRO A 179 25.15 -2.99 17.78
N PHE A 180 24.99 -4.31 17.86
CA PHE A 180 23.88 -5.07 17.31
C PHE A 180 23.23 -5.91 18.42
N ALA A 181 21.93 -6.17 18.32
CA ALA A 181 21.24 -7.12 19.20
C ALA A 181 20.20 -7.96 18.46
N CYS A 182 19.82 -9.09 19.08
CA CYS A 182 18.85 -10.02 18.51
C CYS A 182 17.42 -9.48 18.65
N SER A 183 16.63 -9.45 17.57
CA SER A 183 15.24 -8.97 17.64
C SER A 183 14.30 -9.95 18.35
N ALA A 184 14.54 -11.27 18.26
CA ALA A 184 13.73 -12.34 18.85
C ALA A 184 13.33 -12.08 20.32
N GLY A 185 12.03 -11.92 20.60
CA GLY A 185 11.45 -11.50 21.90
C GLY A 185 12.14 -11.99 23.17
N PRO A 186 12.34 -13.31 23.38
CA PRO A 186 12.95 -13.85 24.60
C PRO A 186 14.49 -13.78 24.60
N CYS A 187 15.13 -13.58 23.45
CA CYS A 187 16.58 -13.61 23.36
C CYS A 187 17.22 -12.29 23.84
N THR A 188 18.19 -12.41 24.77
CA THR A 188 18.98 -11.27 25.29
C THR A 188 20.32 -11.07 24.57
N PHE A 189 20.60 -11.84 23.50
CA PHE A 189 21.88 -11.83 22.80
C PHE A 189 22.18 -10.48 22.13
N SER A 190 23.44 -10.06 22.25
CA SER A 190 23.99 -8.84 21.68
C SER A 190 25.42 -9.07 21.20
N VAL A 191 25.83 -8.37 20.14
CA VAL A 191 27.21 -8.36 19.64
C VAL A 191 27.63 -6.94 19.29
N THR A 192 28.75 -6.49 19.83
CA THR A 192 29.38 -5.21 19.47
C THR A 192 30.61 -5.48 18.63
N LEU A 193 30.65 -4.89 17.44
CA LEU A 193 31.80 -4.88 16.55
C LEU A 193 32.68 -3.66 16.86
N GLU A 194 33.98 -3.87 17.07
CA GLU A 194 34.97 -2.80 17.18
C GLU A 194 36.04 -2.96 16.10
N ILE A 195 36.31 -1.87 15.36
CA ILE A 195 37.30 -1.83 14.27
C ILE A 195 38.40 -0.83 14.64
N SER A 196 39.66 -1.23 14.55
CA SER A 196 40.82 -0.42 14.93
C SER A 196 41.97 -0.48 13.90
N GLU A 197 42.72 0.61 13.77
CA GLU A 197 43.81 0.76 12.80
C GLU A 197 44.97 -0.22 13.06
N PRO A 198 45.77 -0.56 12.04
CA PRO A 198 47.04 -1.28 12.22
C PRO A 198 47.99 -0.56 13.20
N ARG A 199 48.72 -1.33 14.00
CA ARG A 199 49.70 -0.85 14.98
C ARG A 199 51.08 -0.62 14.36
N MET A 200 51.38 -1.29 13.25
CA MET A 200 52.61 -1.07 12.46
C MET A 200 52.40 0.01 11.40
N THR A 201 53.26 1.03 11.39
CA THR A 201 53.25 2.04 10.32
C THR A 201 53.80 1.49 9.02
N ARG A 202 53.47 2.16 7.90
CA ARG A 202 54.01 1.83 6.58
C ARG A 202 55.54 1.85 6.54
N GLU A 203 56.15 2.84 7.19
CA GLU A 203 57.61 2.99 7.28
C GLU A 203 58.28 1.76 7.92
N TRP A 204 57.66 1.18 8.96
CA TRP A 204 58.18 -0.03 9.60
C TRP A 204 58.12 -1.23 8.66
N ILE A 205 57.01 -1.37 7.91
CA ILE A 205 56.79 -2.47 6.97
C ILE A 205 57.78 -2.37 5.79
N ASP A 206 57.94 -1.18 5.22
CA ASP A 206 58.92 -0.91 4.15
C ASP A 206 60.36 -1.20 4.64
N LEU A 207 60.72 -0.82 5.87
CA LEU A 207 62.02 -1.16 6.48
C LEU A 207 62.24 -2.67 6.64
N LEU A 208 61.20 -3.42 7.02
CA LEU A 208 61.26 -4.88 7.24
C LEU A 208 61.31 -5.67 5.92
N LEU A 209 60.71 -5.14 4.84
CA LEU A 209 60.61 -5.79 3.53
C LEU A 209 61.62 -5.29 2.50
N ASP A 210 62.42 -4.26 2.80
CA ASP A 210 63.59 -3.83 2.00
C ASP A 210 64.73 -4.85 2.07
N HIS A 211 64.52 -5.98 1.40
CA HIS A 211 65.46 -7.09 1.29
C HIS A 211 66.77 -6.67 0.61
N ASP A 212 66.76 -5.67 -0.28
CA ASP A 212 67.95 -5.25 -1.02
C ASP A 212 68.89 -4.38 -0.20
N THR A 213 68.40 -3.50 0.67
CA THR A 213 69.25 -2.83 1.66
C THR A 213 69.76 -3.83 2.70
N ILE A 214 68.97 -4.84 3.09
CA ILE A 214 69.47 -5.91 3.97
C ILE A 214 70.59 -6.71 3.26
N ARG A 215 70.43 -7.11 1.99
CA ARG A 215 71.50 -7.75 1.20
C ARG A 215 72.76 -6.88 1.10
N LYS A 216 72.60 -5.57 0.84
CA LYS A 216 73.72 -4.61 0.84
C LYS A 216 74.39 -4.53 2.23
N ASN A 217 73.63 -4.56 3.32
CA ASN A 217 74.16 -4.61 4.69
C ASN A 217 74.88 -5.93 5.00
N VAL A 218 74.35 -7.09 4.58
CA VAL A 218 75.03 -8.40 4.69
C VAL A 218 76.40 -8.34 4.01
N ARG A 219 76.45 -7.82 2.78
CA ARG A 219 77.69 -7.75 1.98
C ARG A 219 78.69 -6.76 2.58
N ARG A 220 78.27 -5.54 2.92
CA ARG A 220 79.10 -4.55 3.62
C ARG A 220 79.64 -5.06 4.97
N ALA A 221 78.85 -5.82 5.72
CA ALA A 221 79.30 -6.42 6.98
C ALA A 221 80.35 -7.53 6.76
N LYS A 222 80.20 -8.36 5.71
CA LYS A 222 81.22 -9.34 5.28
C LYS A 222 82.50 -8.67 4.78
N GLU A 223 82.42 -7.52 4.12
CA GLU A 223 83.58 -6.76 3.65
C GLU A 223 84.36 -6.10 4.80
N GLN A 224 83.65 -5.62 5.83
CA GLN A 224 84.25 -4.94 6.99
C GLN A 224 84.79 -5.90 8.06
N ASP A 225 84.14 -7.04 8.27
CA ASP A 225 84.49 -8.01 9.32
C ASP A 225 84.24 -9.46 8.82
N PRO A 226 85.11 -10.00 7.93
CA PRO A 226 84.87 -11.27 7.25
C PRO A 226 84.72 -12.45 8.20
N ASP A 227 85.59 -12.56 9.20
CA ASP A 227 85.60 -13.66 10.18
C ASP A 227 84.32 -13.68 11.02
N ARG A 228 83.77 -12.50 11.36
CA ARG A 228 82.51 -12.41 12.11
C ARG A 228 81.31 -12.80 11.26
N TYR A 229 81.28 -12.47 9.97
CA TYR A 229 80.11 -12.64 9.11
C TYR A 229 80.19 -13.81 8.11
N ALA A 230 81.22 -14.65 8.18
CA ALA A 230 81.41 -15.83 7.33
C ALA A 230 80.19 -16.78 7.24
N ALA A 231 79.36 -16.86 8.29
CA ALA A 231 78.16 -17.70 8.34
C ALA A 231 76.86 -16.99 7.93
N ALA A 232 76.92 -15.76 7.40
CA ALA A 232 75.75 -15.05 6.89
C ALA A 232 75.46 -15.41 5.43
N THR A 233 74.22 -15.77 5.12
CA THR A 233 73.75 -16.00 3.75
C THR A 233 72.85 -14.85 3.30
N ASP A 234 72.67 -14.68 1.99
CA ASP A 234 71.82 -13.60 1.46
C ASP A 234 70.32 -13.87 1.76
N ASP A 235 69.95 -15.11 2.12
CA ASP A 235 68.62 -15.49 2.65
C ASP A 235 68.27 -14.77 3.96
N TRP A 236 69.27 -14.29 4.72
CA TRP A 236 69.03 -13.49 5.93
C TRP A 236 68.14 -12.28 5.63
N ALA A 237 68.19 -11.74 4.40
CA ALA A 237 67.34 -10.63 3.96
C ALA A 237 65.83 -10.91 4.08
N LEU A 238 65.40 -12.17 3.96
CA LEU A 238 64.01 -12.58 4.10
C LEU A 238 63.59 -12.78 5.57
N GLN A 239 64.54 -12.79 6.52
CA GLN A 239 64.30 -13.20 7.90
C GLN A 239 63.97 -12.05 8.86
N ALA A 240 63.90 -10.79 8.41
CA ALA A 240 63.64 -9.65 9.30
C ALA A 240 62.28 -9.74 10.04
N PRO A 241 61.14 -10.03 9.38
CA PRO A 241 59.86 -10.27 10.09
C PRO A 241 59.93 -11.45 11.07
N LEU A 242 60.58 -12.55 10.68
CA LEU A 242 60.71 -13.74 11.54
C LEU A 242 61.54 -13.48 12.80
N ASN A 243 62.62 -12.68 12.70
CA ASN A 243 63.40 -12.26 13.87
C ASN A 243 62.60 -11.29 14.76
N LEU A 244 61.80 -10.38 14.19
CA LEU A 244 60.94 -9.48 14.97
C LEU A 244 59.84 -10.25 15.72
N ASN A 245 59.12 -11.16 15.06
CA ASN A 245 58.16 -12.07 15.71
C ASN A 245 58.85 -12.87 16.84
N THR A 246 60.09 -13.32 16.64
CA THR A 246 60.87 -14.01 17.69
C THR A 246 61.15 -13.10 18.89
N TYR A 247 61.51 -11.83 18.69
CA TYR A 247 61.72 -10.89 19.79
C TYR A 247 60.41 -10.59 20.55
N LEU A 248 59.31 -10.32 19.82
CA LEU A 248 58.00 -10.04 20.42
C LEU A 248 57.44 -11.28 21.16
N LYS A 249 57.64 -12.48 20.63
CA LYS A 249 57.31 -13.74 21.32
C LYS A 249 58.07 -13.89 22.63
N ASN A 250 59.40 -13.74 22.60
CA ASN A 250 60.25 -13.84 23.80
C ASN A 250 59.87 -12.82 24.88
N LEU A 251 59.39 -11.63 24.48
CA LEU A 251 58.87 -10.60 25.40
C LEU A 251 57.56 -11.02 26.06
N LEU A 252 56.62 -11.57 25.29
CA LEU A 252 55.31 -12.02 25.80
C LEU A 252 55.38 -13.25 26.72
N GLU A 253 56.43 -14.06 26.57
CA GLU A 253 56.76 -15.23 27.40
C GLU A 253 57.64 -14.89 28.63
N ALA A 254 58.12 -13.64 28.76
CA ALA A 254 59.02 -13.24 29.86
C ALA A 254 58.28 -13.11 31.20
N THR A 255 58.85 -13.70 32.26
CA THR A 255 58.18 -13.82 33.58
C THR A 255 58.73 -12.90 34.67
N SER A 256 59.91 -12.30 34.49
CA SER A 256 60.53 -11.30 35.37
C SER A 256 61.52 -10.44 34.59
N GLN A 257 61.77 -9.19 35.02
CA GLN A 257 62.60 -8.25 34.25
C GLN A 257 64.06 -8.72 34.07
N GLU A 258 64.56 -9.56 34.98
CA GLU A 258 65.87 -10.23 34.88
C GLU A 258 65.92 -11.28 33.74
N ASN A 259 64.77 -11.83 33.34
CA ASN A 259 64.64 -12.78 32.23
C ASN A 259 64.34 -12.10 30.88
N ALA A 260 64.03 -10.79 30.87
CA ALA A 260 63.86 -10.02 29.64
C ALA A 260 65.19 -9.88 28.90
N ARG A 261 65.39 -10.66 27.83
CA ARG A 261 66.64 -10.68 27.07
C ARG A 261 66.84 -9.37 26.30
N SER A 262 67.73 -8.50 26.79
CA SER A 262 68.14 -7.29 26.08
C SER A 262 68.86 -7.62 24.76
N ILE A 263 68.62 -6.79 23.75
CA ILE A 263 69.11 -6.98 22.40
C ILE A 263 70.29 -6.03 22.17
N SER A 264 71.52 -6.55 22.20
CA SER A 264 72.70 -5.73 21.92
C SER A 264 72.76 -5.30 20.44
N LYS A 265 73.04 -4.02 20.23
CA LYS A 265 73.29 -3.39 18.92
C LYS A 265 74.45 -4.05 18.16
N ARG A 266 75.40 -4.67 18.87
CA ARG A 266 76.53 -5.43 18.30
C ARG A 266 76.19 -6.88 17.90
N ASN A 267 74.96 -7.37 18.13
CA ASN A 267 74.52 -8.70 17.69
C ASN A 267 74.52 -8.81 16.15
N LYS A 268 75.17 -9.86 15.63
CA LYS A 268 75.40 -10.07 14.18
C LYS A 268 74.11 -10.04 13.34
N ARG A 269 73.01 -10.61 13.82
CA ARG A 269 71.72 -10.58 13.08
C ARG A 269 71.03 -9.24 13.26
N PHE A 270 70.95 -8.74 14.50
CA PHE A 270 70.26 -7.48 14.78
C PHE A 270 70.84 -6.30 13.99
N PHE A 271 72.16 -6.18 13.96
CA PHE A 271 72.89 -5.12 13.25
C PHE A 271 72.62 -5.11 11.74
N VAL A 272 72.51 -6.28 11.12
CA VAL A 272 72.39 -6.45 9.66
C VAL A 272 70.94 -6.37 9.18
N LEU A 273 69.99 -6.96 9.92
CA LEU A 273 68.56 -6.98 9.58
C LEU A 273 67.89 -5.64 9.89
N PHE A 274 68.14 -5.11 11.09
CA PHE A 274 67.50 -3.91 11.59
C PHE A 274 68.47 -2.73 11.48
N GLY A 275 69.55 -2.74 12.27
CA GLY A 275 70.54 -1.67 12.31
C GLY A 275 69.94 -0.29 12.65
N THR A 276 70.72 0.77 12.48
CA THR A 276 70.34 2.14 12.87
C THR A 276 69.05 2.63 12.20
N ARG A 277 68.77 2.20 10.95
CA ARG A 277 67.54 2.54 10.21
C ARG A 277 66.25 2.08 10.91
N CYS A 278 66.33 1.10 11.81
CA CYS A 278 65.17 0.56 12.53
C CYS A 278 65.18 0.89 14.04
N PHE A 279 66.15 1.68 14.55
CA PHE A 279 66.21 1.99 15.99
C PHE A 279 64.96 2.75 16.48
N GLU A 280 64.41 3.62 15.63
CA GLU A 280 63.20 4.38 15.93
C GLU A 280 61.96 3.48 16.07
N MET A 281 61.84 2.41 15.27
CA MET A 281 60.81 1.37 15.47
C MET A 281 60.91 0.74 16.86
N PHE A 282 62.11 0.41 17.35
CA PHE A 282 62.27 -0.19 18.68
C PHE A 282 61.95 0.80 19.82
N ARG A 283 62.25 2.10 19.66
CA ARG A 283 61.80 3.15 20.60
C ARG A 283 60.29 3.29 20.62
N GLN A 284 59.65 3.24 19.44
CA GLN A 284 58.20 3.33 19.32
C GLN A 284 57.49 2.05 19.81
N LEU A 285 58.17 0.91 19.82
CA LEU A 285 57.79 -0.29 20.57
C LEU A 285 58.09 -0.20 22.09
N GLU A 286 58.57 0.95 22.57
CA GLU A 286 58.88 1.26 23.98
C GLU A 286 60.08 0.49 24.57
N PHE A 287 60.97 -0.04 23.73
CA PHE A 287 62.19 -0.70 24.20
C PHE A 287 63.18 0.37 24.69
N GLU A 288 63.63 0.25 25.94
CA GLU A 288 64.59 1.17 26.56
C GLU A 288 65.94 1.08 25.84
N GLU A 289 66.37 2.19 25.23
CA GLU A 289 67.64 2.27 24.52
C GLU A 289 68.76 2.70 25.47
N THR A 290 69.74 1.83 25.69
CA THR A 290 71.04 2.22 26.24
C THR A 290 72.01 2.53 25.10
N VAL A 291 72.90 3.50 25.33
CA VAL A 291 73.94 3.93 24.38
C VAL A 291 75.29 3.76 25.08
N ASP A 292 76.18 2.98 24.48
CA ASP A 292 77.50 2.66 25.02
C ASP A 292 78.57 2.88 23.94
N VAL A 293 79.09 4.10 23.84
CA VAL A 293 80.06 4.48 22.82
C VAL A 293 81.46 4.07 23.27
N ALA A 294 81.90 2.91 22.80
CA ALA A 294 83.26 2.41 23.01
C ALA A 294 84.30 3.26 22.25
N GLU A 295 85.59 3.03 22.55
CA GLU A 295 86.73 3.75 21.94
C GLU A 295 86.83 3.62 20.41
N ASP A 296 86.13 2.65 19.82
CA ASP A 296 85.99 2.46 18.37
C ASP A 296 84.94 3.39 17.71
N GLY A 297 84.21 4.18 18.50
CA GLY A 297 83.16 5.09 18.03
C GLY A 297 81.85 4.40 17.63
N VAL A 298 81.71 3.09 17.85
CA VAL A 298 80.53 2.31 17.47
C VAL A 298 79.70 2.00 18.72
N ASP A 299 78.43 2.42 18.74
CA ASP A 299 77.52 2.16 19.85
C ASP A 299 77.33 0.65 20.11
N GLY A 300 77.76 0.21 21.29
CA GLY A 300 77.68 -1.16 21.80
C GLY A 300 76.43 -1.49 22.61
N GLY A 301 75.58 -0.49 22.87
CA GLY A 301 74.47 -0.57 23.81
C GLY A 301 73.38 -1.57 23.44
N THR A 302 72.31 -1.60 24.24
CA THR A 302 71.20 -2.55 24.13
C THR A 302 69.86 -1.85 23.98
N PHE A 303 68.93 -2.53 23.30
CA PHE A 303 67.50 -2.29 23.47
C PHE A 303 66.96 -3.29 24.50
N THR A 304 66.36 -2.81 25.58
CA THR A 304 65.81 -3.64 26.65
C THR A 304 64.30 -3.43 26.73
N PRO A 305 63.46 -4.41 26.40
CA PRO A 305 62.01 -4.22 26.44
C PRO A 305 61.49 -4.17 27.89
N PRO A 306 60.56 -3.25 28.22
CA PRO A 306 59.79 -3.33 29.44
C PRO A 306 58.83 -4.52 29.34
N ILE A 307 58.76 -5.36 30.38
CA ILE A 307 57.84 -6.50 30.38
C ILE A 307 56.39 -6.01 30.42
N PRO A 308 55.51 -6.50 29.52
CA PRO A 308 54.09 -6.21 29.61
C PRO A 308 53.51 -6.83 30.88
N PRO A 309 52.68 -6.10 31.65
CA PRO A 309 52.03 -6.65 32.84
C PRO A 309 51.18 -7.87 32.47
N ARG A 310 51.01 -8.78 33.44
CA ARG A 310 50.02 -9.84 33.32
C ARG A 310 48.63 -9.21 33.36
N SER A 311 47.66 -9.83 32.70
CA SER A 311 46.27 -9.44 32.84
C SER A 311 45.75 -9.80 34.24
N ASP A 312 44.91 -8.92 34.79
CA ASP A 312 44.13 -9.15 36.02
C ASP A 312 42.76 -9.80 35.71
N ASN A 313 42.48 -10.14 34.44
CA ASN A 313 41.21 -10.69 33.97
C ASN A 313 41.00 -12.12 34.51
N PRO A 314 39.82 -12.45 35.06
CA PRO A 314 39.52 -13.79 35.58
C PRO A 314 39.67 -14.94 34.57
N SER A 315 39.60 -14.66 33.26
CA SER A 315 39.82 -15.64 32.19
C SER A 315 41.30 -15.88 31.85
N GLY A 316 42.21 -15.01 32.32
CA GLY A 316 43.63 -15.02 31.97
C GLY A 316 43.97 -14.46 30.57
N ALA A 317 42.97 -14.06 29.78
CA ALA A 317 43.17 -13.43 28.47
C ALA A 317 43.59 -11.96 28.59
N THR A 318 44.36 -11.46 27.63
CA THR A 318 44.90 -10.10 27.64
C THR A 318 43.82 -9.03 27.46
N ASP A 319 43.71 -8.10 28.41
CA ASP A 319 42.79 -6.96 28.32
C ASP A 319 43.18 -5.99 27.20
N LEU A 320 42.19 -5.62 26.38
CA LEU A 320 42.34 -4.77 25.20
C LEU A 320 42.79 -3.35 25.56
N GLY A 321 43.64 -2.76 24.72
CA GLY A 321 44.19 -1.42 24.93
C GLY A 321 45.20 -1.29 26.06
N THR A 322 45.69 -2.41 26.59
CA THR A 322 46.92 -2.46 27.41
C THR A 322 48.16 -2.51 26.51
N TYR A 323 49.33 -2.15 27.06
CA TYR A 323 50.62 -2.36 26.38
C TYR A 323 50.85 -3.85 26.04
N ARG A 324 50.29 -4.80 26.82
CA ARG A 324 50.32 -6.22 26.47
C ARG A 324 49.54 -6.51 25.19
N ALA A 325 48.31 -6.00 25.08
CA ALA A 325 47.50 -6.14 23.87
C ALA A 325 48.23 -5.56 22.64
N TYR A 326 48.80 -4.36 22.77
CA TYR A 326 49.59 -3.73 21.71
C TYR A 326 50.75 -4.59 21.19
N ILE A 327 51.52 -5.22 22.08
CA ILE A 327 52.62 -6.12 21.67
C ILE A 327 52.09 -7.42 21.02
N GLU A 328 50.92 -7.92 21.44
CA GLU A 328 50.25 -9.06 20.81
C GLU A 328 49.66 -8.71 19.43
N ASP A 329 49.15 -7.49 19.26
CA ASP A 329 48.63 -6.96 17.99
C ASP A 329 49.76 -6.76 16.96
N VAL A 330 50.83 -6.05 17.34
CA VAL A 330 52.01 -5.88 16.48
C VAL A 330 52.59 -7.24 16.09
N ARG A 331 52.63 -8.20 17.02
CA ARG A 331 53.10 -9.56 16.71
C ARG A 331 52.17 -10.28 15.72
N SER A 332 50.86 -10.13 15.87
CA SER A 332 49.86 -10.66 14.94
C SER A 332 50.01 -10.03 13.53
N GLU A 333 50.29 -8.74 13.43
CA GLU A 333 50.59 -8.06 12.15
C GLU A 333 51.90 -8.54 11.52
N VAL A 334 52.97 -8.73 12.30
CA VAL A 334 54.19 -9.37 11.80
C VAL A 334 53.91 -10.81 11.33
N GLN A 335 52.97 -11.52 11.97
CA GLN A 335 52.50 -12.82 11.49
C GLN A 335 51.68 -12.71 10.19
N CYS A 336 50.86 -11.67 9.96
CA CYS A 336 50.21 -11.41 8.66
C CYS A 336 51.24 -11.33 7.52
N ILE A 337 52.33 -10.56 7.72
CA ILE A 337 53.44 -10.44 6.76
C ILE A 337 54.08 -11.81 6.46
N ILE A 338 54.24 -12.67 7.48
CA ILE A 338 54.83 -14.01 7.31
C ILE A 338 53.88 -14.94 6.54
N HIS A 339 52.58 -14.95 6.82
CA HIS A 339 51.61 -15.78 6.09
C HIS A 339 51.47 -15.34 4.63
N ARG A 340 51.53 -14.03 4.35
CA ARG A 340 51.57 -13.47 2.98
C ARG A 340 52.80 -13.95 2.18
N GLY A 341 53.85 -14.42 2.87
CA GLY A 341 55.01 -15.12 2.29
C GLY A 341 54.81 -16.60 1.97
N GLY A 342 53.60 -17.15 2.10
CA GLY A 342 53.25 -18.51 1.66
C GLY A 342 53.00 -19.54 2.76
N GLN A 343 52.61 -19.13 3.97
CA GLN A 343 52.16 -20.06 5.02
C GLN A 343 50.63 -20.04 5.18
N PRO A 344 49.96 -21.19 5.37
CA PRO A 344 48.53 -21.25 5.59
C PRO A 344 48.16 -20.60 6.94
N ALA A 345 47.12 -19.79 6.92
CA ALA A 345 46.60 -19.07 8.09
C ALA A 345 45.36 -19.77 8.65
N GLU A 346 45.25 -19.85 9.98
CA GLU A 346 44.02 -20.29 10.65
C GLU A 346 43.00 -19.15 10.65
N LEU A 347 41.85 -19.36 10.00
CA LEU A 347 40.85 -18.32 9.79
C LEU A 347 39.84 -18.26 10.94
N CYS A 348 39.45 -17.05 11.29
CA CYS A 348 38.46 -16.72 12.31
C CYS A 348 37.02 -17.09 11.88
N THR A 349 36.76 -17.15 10.56
CA THR A 349 35.41 -17.25 9.98
C THR A 349 34.60 -18.47 10.46
N PRO A 350 35.14 -19.71 10.55
CA PRO A 350 34.36 -20.85 11.02
C PRO A 350 34.02 -20.75 12.51
N GLY A 351 34.93 -20.21 13.32
CA GLY A 351 34.69 -19.93 14.74
C GLY A 351 33.59 -18.88 14.93
N LEU A 352 33.67 -17.76 14.19
CA LEU A 352 32.67 -16.69 14.24
C LEU A 352 31.26 -17.18 13.84
N HIS A 353 31.14 -18.10 12.87
CA HIS A 353 29.86 -18.72 12.53
C HIS A 353 29.30 -19.57 13.69
N ALA A 354 30.12 -20.45 14.27
CA ALA A 354 29.72 -21.28 15.41
C ALA A 354 29.34 -20.44 16.64
N ASP A 355 30.06 -19.36 16.90
CA ASP A 355 29.85 -18.43 18.02
C ASP A 355 28.57 -17.61 17.88
N LEU A 356 28.09 -17.42 16.65
CA LEU A 356 26.80 -16.81 16.31
C LEU A 356 25.69 -17.83 16.02
N GLY A 357 25.92 -19.12 16.33
CA GLY A 357 24.93 -20.18 16.19
C GLY A 357 24.48 -20.43 14.74
N CYS A 358 25.36 -20.23 13.76
CA CYS A 358 25.03 -20.30 12.34
C CYS A 358 26.05 -21.11 11.53
N ALA A 359 25.74 -21.37 10.25
CA ALA A 359 26.63 -22.07 9.32
C ALA A 359 27.14 -21.12 8.23
N GLU A 360 28.33 -21.43 7.70
CA GLU A 360 28.88 -20.79 6.51
C GLU A 360 28.15 -21.26 5.25
N VAL A 361 27.81 -20.34 4.35
CA VAL A 361 27.01 -20.63 3.16
C VAL A 361 27.95 -20.83 1.96
N PRO A 362 27.96 -22.01 1.31
CA PRO A 362 28.83 -22.26 0.16
C PRO A 362 28.29 -21.59 -1.12
N ASN A 363 29.20 -21.30 -2.05
CA ASN A 363 28.90 -20.84 -3.42
C ASN A 363 27.98 -19.60 -3.48
N VAL A 364 28.19 -18.63 -2.59
CA VAL A 364 27.46 -17.36 -2.57
C VAL A 364 27.83 -16.52 -3.81
N ASP A 365 26.89 -16.37 -4.75
CA ASP A 365 27.06 -15.46 -5.88
C ASP A 365 26.90 -14.00 -5.43
N SER A 366 28.00 -13.25 -5.50
CA SER A 366 28.09 -11.82 -5.23
C SER A 366 27.08 -10.94 -6.00
N VAL A 367 26.61 -11.38 -7.17
CA VAL A 367 25.58 -10.69 -7.95
C VAL A 367 24.22 -10.80 -7.27
N LEU A 368 23.88 -11.97 -6.74
CA LEU A 368 22.57 -12.24 -6.13
C LEU A 368 22.42 -11.61 -4.74
N VAL A 369 23.50 -11.55 -3.93
CA VAL A 369 23.47 -11.01 -2.55
C VAL A 369 22.90 -9.58 -2.46
N ASN A 370 23.19 -8.76 -3.48
CA ASN A 370 22.80 -7.35 -3.56
C ASN A 370 21.50 -7.12 -4.34
N ILE A 371 20.76 -8.17 -4.70
CA ILE A 371 19.41 -8.03 -5.25
C ILE A 371 18.45 -7.74 -4.09
N THR A 372 17.56 -6.75 -4.29
CA THR A 372 16.63 -6.22 -3.29
C THR A 372 15.86 -7.27 -2.50
N ARG A 373 15.53 -8.43 -3.09
CA ARG A 373 14.84 -9.54 -2.40
C ARG A 373 15.70 -10.20 -1.31
N TYR A 374 16.99 -10.44 -1.56
CA TYR A 374 17.90 -11.00 -0.56
C TYR A 374 18.30 -9.95 0.48
N GLU A 375 18.45 -8.71 0.05
CA GLU A 375 18.71 -7.54 0.91
C GLU A 375 17.57 -7.28 1.91
N ILE A 376 16.32 -7.11 1.44
CA ILE A 376 15.17 -6.82 2.31
C ILE A 376 14.86 -7.99 3.27
N MET A 377 15.10 -9.23 2.82
CA MET A 377 14.93 -10.42 3.63
C MET A 377 16.07 -10.61 4.65
N GLY A 378 17.22 -9.95 4.47
CA GLY A 378 18.36 -10.06 5.36
C GLY A 378 19.08 -11.43 5.31
N VAL A 379 18.97 -12.16 4.20
CA VAL A 379 19.57 -13.50 4.01
C VAL A 379 20.49 -13.57 2.79
N LEU A 380 21.32 -14.60 2.72
CA LEU A 380 22.16 -14.89 1.55
C LEU A 380 21.42 -15.80 0.54
N PRO A 381 21.82 -15.77 -0.74
CA PRO A 381 21.50 -16.83 -1.70
C PRO A 381 21.89 -18.22 -1.17
N ASN A 382 21.21 -19.27 -1.64
CA ASN A 382 21.42 -20.67 -1.26
C ASN A 382 21.20 -21.02 0.23
N GLN A 383 20.62 -20.13 1.05
CA GLN A 383 20.21 -20.48 2.42
C GLN A 383 18.92 -21.32 2.44
N PRO A 384 18.76 -22.24 3.41
CA PRO A 384 17.60 -23.12 3.50
C PRO A 384 16.32 -22.35 3.87
N LYS A 385 15.16 -22.86 3.44
CA LYS A 385 13.85 -22.21 3.58
C LYS A 385 13.48 -21.89 5.03
N GLU A 386 13.93 -22.70 5.98
CA GLU A 386 13.74 -22.52 7.42
C GLU A 386 14.38 -21.19 7.88
N VAL A 387 15.59 -20.88 7.39
CA VAL A 387 16.28 -19.60 7.65
C VAL A 387 15.57 -18.46 6.93
N VAL A 388 15.16 -18.65 5.67
CA VAL A 388 14.42 -17.62 4.89
C VAL A 388 13.11 -17.24 5.60
N VAL A 389 12.33 -18.22 6.08
CA VAL A 389 11.07 -17.95 6.79
C VAL A 389 11.31 -17.40 8.19
N ASN A 390 12.32 -17.85 8.94
CA ASN A 390 12.68 -17.21 10.21
C ASN A 390 13.06 -15.74 10.00
N ALA A 391 13.81 -15.42 8.95
CA ALA A 391 14.15 -14.04 8.60
C ALA A 391 12.91 -13.24 8.19
N TYR A 392 12.04 -13.77 7.31
CA TYR A 392 10.75 -13.17 6.96
C TYR A 392 9.92 -12.80 8.20
N LYS A 393 9.76 -13.73 9.15
CA LYS A 393 8.99 -13.51 10.38
C LYS A 393 9.61 -12.42 11.28
N ARG A 394 10.93 -12.34 11.36
CA ARG A 394 11.62 -11.31 12.17
C ARG A 394 11.69 -9.95 11.46
N GLN A 395 11.76 -9.91 10.12
CA GLN A 395 11.64 -8.67 9.36
C GLN A 395 10.19 -8.13 9.36
N TRP A 396 9.18 -8.99 9.39
CA TRP A 396 7.76 -8.61 9.49
C TRP A 396 7.45 -7.78 10.75
N GLU A 397 8.13 -8.10 11.85
CA GLU A 397 8.10 -7.37 13.12
C GLU A 397 8.92 -6.06 13.05
N MET A 398 10.07 -6.09 12.37
CA MET A 398 11.06 -5.00 12.39
C MET A 398 10.84 -3.88 11.35
N ILE A 399 10.27 -4.20 10.18
CA ILE A 399 10.03 -3.25 9.07
C ILE A 399 8.57 -3.32 8.58
N PRO A 400 7.58 -2.98 9.45
CA PRO A 400 6.15 -3.09 9.12
C PRO A 400 5.73 -2.27 7.88
N ASP A 401 6.37 -1.12 7.62
CA ASP A 401 6.22 -0.29 6.41
C ASP A 401 6.50 -1.06 5.09
N LYS A 402 6.98 -2.32 5.14
CA LYS A 402 7.45 -3.11 4.00
C LYS A 402 6.88 -4.54 3.92
N ARG A 403 5.84 -4.90 4.68
CA ARG A 403 5.29 -6.28 4.72
C ARG A 403 4.95 -6.89 3.36
N LYS A 404 4.27 -6.16 2.46
CA LYS A 404 4.01 -6.67 1.10
C LYS A 404 5.31 -6.95 0.32
N ALA A 405 6.30 -6.06 0.40
CA ALA A 405 7.60 -6.26 -0.24
C ALA A 405 8.38 -7.46 0.35
N LEU A 406 8.16 -7.82 1.63
CA LEU A 406 8.69 -9.05 2.22
C LEU A 406 8.01 -10.31 1.66
N ILE A 407 6.69 -10.29 1.42
CA ILE A 407 5.96 -11.40 0.77
C ILE A 407 6.45 -11.57 -0.68
N ASP A 408 6.58 -10.48 -1.43
CA ASP A 408 7.03 -10.52 -2.82
C ASP A 408 8.50 -10.97 -2.94
N ALA A 409 9.35 -10.58 -1.96
CA ALA A 409 10.71 -11.10 -1.82
C ALA A 409 10.74 -12.59 -1.44
N LEU A 410 9.88 -13.04 -0.52
CA LEU A 410 9.75 -14.45 -0.11
C LEU A 410 9.37 -15.34 -1.30
N MET A 411 8.37 -14.92 -2.08
CA MET A 411 7.97 -15.60 -3.31
C MET A 411 9.10 -15.59 -4.36
N SER A 412 9.81 -14.47 -4.51
CA SER A 412 10.94 -14.39 -5.44
C SER A 412 12.11 -15.30 -5.03
N ILE A 413 12.40 -15.45 -3.74
CA ILE A 413 13.43 -16.35 -3.21
C ILE A 413 13.00 -17.83 -3.35
N GLY A 414 11.71 -18.14 -3.15
CA GLY A 414 11.17 -19.46 -3.41
C GLY A 414 11.35 -19.90 -4.87
N ASN A 415 11.15 -18.96 -5.81
CA ASN A 415 11.42 -19.19 -7.24
C ASN A 415 12.92 -19.37 -7.54
N ASP A 416 13.79 -18.51 -6.99
CA ASP A 416 15.26 -18.64 -7.15
C ASP A 416 15.82 -19.97 -6.64
N LEU A 417 15.31 -20.46 -5.51
CA LEU A 417 15.72 -21.72 -4.88
C LEU A 417 15.03 -22.96 -5.49
N ASN A 418 13.96 -22.76 -6.27
CA ASN A 418 13.09 -23.82 -6.80
C ASN A 418 12.60 -24.81 -5.70
N ASP A 419 12.27 -24.29 -4.50
CA ASP A 419 11.73 -25.10 -3.40
C ASP A 419 10.19 -25.01 -3.39
N GLU A 420 9.53 -26.12 -3.69
CA GLU A 420 8.06 -26.19 -3.80
C GLU A 420 7.35 -25.80 -2.49
N GLN A 421 7.92 -26.16 -1.33
CA GLN A 421 7.33 -25.86 -0.02
C GLN A 421 7.50 -24.39 0.36
N LEU A 422 8.65 -23.78 0.03
CA LEU A 422 8.83 -22.34 0.23
C LEU A 422 7.90 -21.53 -0.67
N ASN A 423 7.66 -21.98 -1.91
CA ASN A 423 6.70 -21.35 -2.82
C ASN A 423 5.25 -21.51 -2.35
N GLU A 424 4.86 -22.71 -1.89
CA GLU A 424 3.53 -22.95 -1.31
C GLU A 424 3.28 -22.05 -0.09
N TYR A 425 4.27 -21.95 0.81
CA TYR A 425 4.22 -21.03 1.96
C TYR A 425 4.09 -19.57 1.52
N ALA A 426 4.89 -19.12 0.55
CA ALA A 426 4.82 -17.74 0.03
C ALA A 426 3.46 -17.41 -0.61
N VAL A 427 2.88 -18.35 -1.36
CA VAL A 427 1.53 -18.21 -1.95
C VAL A 427 0.45 -18.19 -0.87
N THR A 428 0.54 -19.03 0.16
CA THR A 428 -0.38 -18.98 1.31
C THR A 428 -0.27 -17.64 2.05
N GLN A 429 0.93 -17.13 2.31
CA GLN A 429 1.13 -15.83 2.95
C GLN A 429 0.55 -14.66 2.13
N SER A 430 0.76 -14.63 0.80
CA SER A 430 0.15 -13.58 -0.05
C SER A 430 -1.37 -13.70 -0.10
N SER A 431 -1.91 -14.91 -0.22
CA SER A 431 -3.36 -15.16 -0.21
C SER A 431 -4.02 -14.70 1.10
N ILE A 432 -3.41 -14.99 2.26
CA ILE A 432 -3.93 -14.52 3.56
C ILE A 432 -3.86 -12.99 3.64
N PHE A 433 -2.73 -12.38 3.27
CA PHE A 433 -2.56 -10.92 3.26
C PHE A 433 -3.62 -10.23 2.37
N GLU A 434 -3.81 -10.73 1.15
CA GLU A 434 -4.83 -10.23 0.21
C GLU A 434 -6.27 -10.46 0.73
N SER A 435 -6.53 -11.58 1.43
CA SER A 435 -7.82 -11.82 2.11
C SER A 435 -8.07 -10.84 3.27
N GLN A 436 -7.01 -10.35 3.93
CA GLN A 436 -7.11 -9.31 4.95
C GLN A 436 -7.39 -7.93 4.32
N VAL A 437 -6.84 -7.64 3.13
CA VAL A 437 -7.23 -6.44 2.36
C VAL A 437 -8.72 -6.50 2.08
N GLN A 438 -9.20 -7.62 1.51
CA GLN A 438 -10.60 -7.79 1.12
C GLN A 438 -11.58 -7.74 2.31
N SER A 439 -11.20 -8.28 3.47
CA SER A 439 -12.05 -8.21 4.67
C SER A 439 -12.08 -6.81 5.30
N GLN A 440 -10.96 -6.07 5.30
CA GLN A 440 -10.92 -4.69 5.79
C GLN A 440 -11.53 -3.66 4.83
N THR A 441 -11.52 -3.91 3.50
CA THR A 441 -12.28 -3.07 2.54
C THR A 441 -13.79 -3.24 2.65
N ASN A 442 -14.27 -4.30 3.31
CA ASN A 442 -15.68 -4.57 3.56
C ASN A 442 -16.17 -4.06 4.94
N GLY A 443 -15.31 -3.36 5.69
CA GLY A 443 -15.69 -2.60 6.88
C GLY A 443 -15.47 -1.11 6.64
N ASP A 444 -16.45 -0.29 7.02
CA ASP A 444 -16.60 1.09 6.52
C ASP A 444 -15.35 1.99 6.74
N ASP A 445 -14.72 1.93 7.92
CA ASP A 445 -13.50 2.70 8.24
C ASP A 445 -12.22 2.16 7.56
N GLY A 446 -12.14 0.85 7.32
CA GLY A 446 -10.94 0.18 6.81
C GLY A 446 -10.65 0.52 5.34
N GLY A 447 -11.71 0.65 4.53
CA GLY A 447 -11.61 1.03 3.12
C GLY A 447 -11.05 2.44 2.90
N LEU A 448 -11.44 3.40 3.74
CA LEU A 448 -11.01 4.81 3.64
C LEU A 448 -9.55 5.00 4.02
N THR A 449 -9.10 4.34 5.10
CA THR A 449 -7.71 4.38 5.57
C THR A 449 -6.74 3.86 4.51
N ASN A 450 -7.10 2.76 3.85
CA ASN A 450 -6.31 2.18 2.76
C ASN A 450 -6.25 3.07 1.51
N GLN A 451 -7.34 3.82 1.19
CA GLN A 451 -7.32 4.83 0.12
C GLN A 451 -6.41 6.03 0.47
N ALA A 452 -6.42 6.46 1.73
CA ALA A 452 -5.56 7.56 2.20
C ALA A 452 -4.06 7.19 2.16
N LEU A 453 -3.70 5.94 2.52
CA LEU A 453 -2.34 5.43 2.33
C LEU A 453 -1.94 5.43 0.84
N LEU A 454 -2.79 4.89 -0.04
CA LEU A 454 -2.52 4.85 -1.49
C LEU A 454 -2.37 6.26 -2.10
N PHE A 455 -3.11 7.26 -1.60
CA PHE A 455 -2.93 8.66 -2.02
C PHE A 455 -1.50 9.16 -1.75
N PHE A 456 -0.90 8.76 -0.63
CA PHE A 456 0.50 9.05 -0.26
C PHE A 456 1.53 8.11 -0.90
N GLU A 457 1.13 7.27 -1.86
CA GLU A 457 1.96 6.22 -2.49
C GLU A 457 2.45 5.15 -1.49
N LEU A 458 1.72 4.99 -0.37
CA LEU A 458 1.94 3.95 0.63
C LEU A 458 1.02 2.75 0.36
N GLN A 459 1.54 1.54 0.49
CA GLN A 459 0.81 0.29 0.30
C GLN A 459 -0.03 -0.08 1.54
N PRO A 460 -1.32 -0.44 1.40
CA PRO A 460 -2.18 -0.99 2.47
C PRO A 460 -1.57 -2.12 3.32
N LEU A 461 -2.13 -2.33 4.53
CA LEU A 461 -1.75 -3.34 5.55
C LEU A 461 -0.30 -3.32 6.10
N ASN A 462 0.54 -2.42 5.61
CA ASN A 462 1.83 -2.10 6.22
C ASN A 462 1.61 -1.08 7.37
N ASP A 463 2.07 -1.36 8.60
CA ASP A 463 1.88 -0.43 9.73
C ASP A 463 2.93 0.70 9.67
N TYR A 464 2.70 1.72 8.85
CA TYR A 464 3.58 2.89 8.78
C TYR A 464 3.55 3.69 10.07
N LYS A 465 4.73 4.08 10.54
CA LYS A 465 4.90 5.03 11.65
C LYS A 465 4.48 6.43 11.21
N ALA A 466 3.96 7.24 12.14
CA ALA A 466 3.48 8.60 11.84
C ALA A 466 4.52 9.44 11.08
N GLN A 467 5.79 9.38 11.46
CA GLN A 467 6.91 10.04 10.76
C GLN A 467 7.05 9.61 9.29
N SER A 468 6.86 8.32 8.95
CA SER A 468 6.86 7.82 7.56
C SER A 468 5.73 8.45 6.74
N ILE A 469 4.54 8.54 7.33
CA ILE A 469 3.34 9.12 6.71
C ILE A 469 3.49 10.63 6.53
N VAL A 470 4.00 11.34 7.55
CA VAL A 470 4.31 12.77 7.46
C VAL A 470 5.34 13.04 6.35
N GLN A 471 6.38 12.21 6.21
CA GLN A 471 7.35 12.35 5.11
C GLN A 471 6.73 12.02 3.73
N ALA A 472 5.77 11.10 3.66
CA ALA A 472 5.01 10.84 2.43
C ALA A 472 4.10 12.03 2.06
N PHE A 473 3.41 12.62 3.05
CA PHE A 473 2.64 13.85 2.92
C PHE A 473 3.50 15.04 2.44
N ARG A 474 4.67 15.28 3.05
CA ARG A 474 5.62 16.32 2.61
C ARG A 474 6.03 16.15 1.15
N ARG A 475 6.45 14.95 0.76
CA ARG A 475 6.80 14.63 -0.63
C ARG A 475 5.62 14.85 -1.58
N LYS A 476 4.40 14.42 -1.20
CA LYS A 476 3.20 14.57 -2.03
C LYS A 476 2.86 16.03 -2.27
N VAL A 477 2.83 16.87 -1.23
CA VAL A 477 2.50 18.30 -1.35
C VAL A 477 3.62 19.11 -2.02
N ALA A 478 4.88 18.66 -1.92
CA ALA A 478 6.00 19.26 -2.67
C ALA A 478 5.96 18.92 -4.17
N GLN A 479 5.45 17.74 -4.56
CA GLN A 479 5.27 17.33 -5.96
C GLN A 479 4.00 17.93 -6.59
N ASP A 480 2.88 17.88 -5.88
CA ASP A 480 1.61 18.50 -6.26
C ASP A 480 1.12 19.46 -5.16
N PRO A 481 1.50 20.75 -5.24
CA PRO A 481 1.01 21.76 -4.31
C PRO A 481 -0.50 22.04 -4.43
N SER A 482 -1.17 21.61 -5.49
CA SER A 482 -2.62 21.81 -5.65
C SER A 482 -3.43 20.84 -4.77
N CYS A 483 -2.91 19.64 -4.52
CA CYS A 483 -3.60 18.63 -3.72
C CYS A 483 -3.48 18.84 -2.19
N ALA A 484 -2.89 19.95 -1.72
CA ALA A 484 -2.53 20.16 -0.31
C ALA A 484 -3.69 19.98 0.68
N ASN A 485 -4.89 20.48 0.35
CA ASN A 485 -6.07 20.34 1.20
C ASN A 485 -6.64 18.90 1.16
N THR A 486 -6.59 18.22 0.02
CA THR A 486 -6.88 16.79 -0.06
C THR A 486 -5.90 15.97 0.77
N ALA A 487 -4.60 16.31 0.71
CA ALA A 487 -3.55 15.66 1.48
C ALA A 487 -3.77 15.84 2.99
N ARG A 488 -4.13 17.04 3.47
CA ARG A 488 -4.49 17.28 4.88
C ARG A 488 -5.68 16.40 5.31
N ASN A 489 -6.71 16.26 4.48
CA ASN A 489 -7.85 15.41 4.78
C ASN A 489 -7.47 13.92 4.82
N MET A 490 -6.62 13.43 3.89
CA MET A 490 -6.11 12.05 3.93
C MET A 490 -5.24 11.79 5.16
N LEU A 491 -4.46 12.78 5.61
CA LEU A 491 -3.68 12.70 6.84
C LEU A 491 -4.57 12.59 8.08
N MET A 492 -5.66 13.37 8.12
CA MET A 492 -6.68 13.31 9.17
C MET A 492 -7.39 11.95 9.22
N LEU A 493 -7.72 11.34 8.07
CA LEU A 493 -8.33 10.01 8.02
C LEU A 493 -7.42 8.94 8.62
N ILE A 494 -6.13 8.92 8.26
CA ILE A 494 -5.15 7.99 8.85
C ILE A 494 -5.00 8.23 10.36
N SER A 495 -5.04 9.49 10.80
CA SER A 495 -5.02 9.81 12.23
C SER A 495 -6.29 9.35 12.96
N GLN A 496 -7.47 9.37 12.33
CA GLN A 496 -8.73 8.97 12.97
C GLN A 496 -8.90 7.45 13.04
N ALA A 497 -8.21 6.70 12.19
CA ALA A 497 -8.20 5.23 12.20
C ALA A 497 -7.26 4.60 13.26
N SER A 498 -6.43 5.41 13.94
CA SER A 498 -5.47 4.93 14.94
C SER A 498 -5.94 5.21 16.37
N THR A 499 -5.64 4.29 17.29
CA THR A 499 -5.96 4.38 18.71
C THR A 499 -4.77 4.78 19.60
N ASP A 500 -3.62 5.14 19.01
CA ASP A 500 -2.44 5.64 19.74
C ASP A 500 -2.42 7.18 19.80
N ASP A 501 -2.56 7.73 21.01
CA ASP A 501 -2.53 9.16 21.30
C ASP A 501 -1.24 9.86 20.80
N ASN A 502 -0.09 9.17 20.78
CA ASN A 502 1.16 9.76 20.31
C ASN A 502 1.23 9.80 18.78
N TYR A 503 0.81 8.71 18.14
CA TYR A 503 0.71 8.59 16.68
C TYR A 503 -0.21 9.65 16.10
N THR A 504 -1.38 9.82 16.72
CA THR A 504 -2.36 10.83 16.30
C THR A 504 -1.85 12.24 16.56
N ALA A 505 -1.21 12.52 17.70
CA ALA A 505 -0.61 13.82 17.98
C ALA A 505 0.47 14.23 16.96
N GLU A 506 1.33 13.31 16.49
CA GLU A 506 2.30 13.62 15.43
C GLU A 506 1.62 14.00 14.09
N LEU A 507 0.53 13.33 13.71
CA LEU A 507 -0.21 13.62 12.48
C LEU A 507 -1.03 14.93 12.58
N VAL A 508 -1.67 15.17 13.73
CA VAL A 508 -2.47 16.38 14.01
C VAL A 508 -1.68 17.66 13.80
N MET A 509 -0.38 17.68 14.13
CA MET A 509 0.45 18.89 13.97
C MET A 509 0.61 19.38 12.52
N GLU A 510 0.42 18.53 11.50
CA GLU A 510 0.59 18.89 10.09
C GLU A 510 -0.73 19.26 9.38
N TYR A 511 -1.89 18.88 9.95
CA TYR A 511 -3.21 19.25 9.42
C TYR A 511 -3.99 20.26 10.29
N GLY A 512 -3.70 20.35 11.60
CA GLY A 512 -4.43 21.21 12.55
C GLY A 512 -3.97 22.66 12.61
N GLU A 513 -2.66 22.92 12.65
CA GLU A 513 -2.09 24.29 12.78
C GLU A 513 -1.51 24.86 11.46
N GLY A 514 -1.74 24.17 10.34
CA GLY A 514 -1.07 24.40 9.07
C GLY A 514 0.25 23.62 8.97
N PHE A 515 1.09 23.96 7.98
CA PHE A 515 2.34 23.23 7.76
C PHE A 515 3.35 23.43 8.91
N SER A 516 3.98 22.35 9.37
CA SER A 516 5.14 22.47 10.26
C SER A 516 6.32 23.16 9.58
N LEU A 517 7.29 23.66 10.37
CA LEU A 517 8.49 24.29 9.80
C LEU A 517 9.27 23.37 8.83
N PRO A 518 9.54 22.08 9.14
CA PRO A 518 10.12 21.15 8.17
C PRO A 518 9.27 20.99 6.90
N THR A 519 7.95 20.84 7.02
CA THR A 519 7.04 20.74 5.86
C THR A 519 7.10 22.00 4.99
N ALA A 520 7.08 23.18 5.60
CA ALA A 520 7.16 24.45 4.88
C ALA A 520 8.50 24.64 4.15
N LYS A 521 9.62 24.16 4.72
CA LYS A 521 10.91 24.10 4.01
C LYS A 521 10.85 23.14 2.82
N GLU A 522 10.35 21.93 3.01
CA GLU A 522 10.37 20.87 1.99
C GLU A 522 9.46 21.21 0.80
N ILE A 523 8.27 21.76 1.03
CA ILE A 523 7.36 22.29 -0.02
C ILE A 523 8.04 23.40 -0.85
N LEU A 524 8.83 24.27 -0.22
CA LEU A 524 9.57 25.32 -0.91
C LEU A 524 10.89 24.85 -1.53
N GLY A 525 11.34 23.61 -1.23
CA GLY A 525 12.60 23.04 -1.70
C GLY A 525 13.85 23.58 -0.98
N LEU A 526 13.71 24.01 0.27
CA LEU A 526 14.80 24.56 1.08
C LEU A 526 15.49 23.47 1.90
N SER A 527 16.82 23.43 1.89
CA SER A 527 17.58 22.50 2.73
C SER A 527 17.62 22.97 4.19
N ASP A 528 17.75 22.04 5.15
CA ASP A 528 17.82 22.40 6.57
C ASP A 528 19.05 23.26 6.94
N ALA A 529 20.13 23.19 6.15
CA ALA A 529 21.35 23.98 6.34
C ALA A 529 21.29 25.38 5.70
N SER A 530 20.32 25.66 4.82
CA SER A 530 20.18 26.94 4.13
C SER A 530 19.19 27.87 4.86
N GLY A 531 19.66 29.03 5.32
CA GLY A 531 18.80 30.09 5.82
C GLY A 531 18.01 30.76 4.69
N PHE A 532 16.84 31.33 5.01
CA PHE A 532 15.97 32.00 4.05
C PHE A 532 16.57 33.36 3.63
N GLY A 533 17.29 33.37 2.49
CA GLY A 533 18.00 34.52 1.94
C GLY A 533 17.21 35.27 0.84
N PRO A 534 17.78 36.36 0.30
CA PRO A 534 17.16 37.11 -0.79
C PRO A 534 17.05 36.27 -2.08
N ASP A 535 18.08 35.49 -2.41
CA ASP A 535 18.11 34.68 -3.62
C ASP A 535 16.99 33.61 -3.59
N THR A 536 16.86 32.89 -2.47
CA THR A 536 15.77 31.93 -2.24
C THR A 536 14.38 32.55 -2.20
N LEU A 537 14.26 33.84 -1.85
CA LEU A 537 12.98 34.55 -1.89
C LEU A 537 12.54 34.83 -3.34
N ASP A 538 13.48 35.10 -4.24
CA ASP A 538 13.18 35.33 -5.65
C ASP A 538 12.90 34.01 -6.40
N ASP A 539 13.61 32.92 -6.09
CA ASP A 539 13.26 31.56 -6.55
C ASP A 539 11.80 31.19 -6.20
N VAL A 540 11.38 31.46 -4.96
CA VAL A 540 10.01 31.17 -4.50
C VAL A 540 8.97 32.07 -5.17
N LYS A 541 9.27 33.36 -5.40
CA LYS A 541 8.41 34.24 -6.21
C LYS A 541 8.25 33.72 -7.65
N GLU A 542 9.30 33.16 -8.23
CA GLU A 542 9.21 32.54 -9.57
C GLU A 542 8.36 31.27 -9.55
N LYS A 543 8.50 30.38 -8.55
CA LYS A 543 7.59 29.23 -8.36
C LYS A 543 6.13 29.65 -8.27
N ILE A 544 5.81 30.67 -7.46
CA ILE A 544 4.45 31.20 -7.30
C ILE A 544 3.92 31.80 -8.61
N ARG A 545 4.76 32.49 -9.38
CA ARG A 545 4.40 33.05 -10.69
C ARG A 545 4.12 31.96 -11.74
N ASN A 546 4.95 30.92 -11.76
CA ASN A 546 4.91 29.84 -12.76
C ASN A 546 3.86 28.76 -12.46
N ALA A 547 3.34 28.69 -11.23
CA ALA A 547 2.20 27.85 -10.89
C ALA A 547 0.97 28.21 -11.75
N LYS A 548 0.26 27.20 -12.26
CA LYS A 548 -0.91 27.38 -13.12
C LYS A 548 -2.16 27.67 -12.30
N ASP A 549 -2.42 26.82 -11.31
CA ASP A 549 -3.66 26.78 -10.54
C ASP A 549 -3.62 27.70 -9.32
N LYS A 550 -4.81 28.09 -8.82
CA LYS A 550 -4.93 28.98 -7.66
C LYS A 550 -4.51 28.27 -6.38
N ASP A 551 -4.88 27.01 -6.23
CA ASP A 551 -4.69 26.22 -5.01
C ASP A 551 -3.20 25.97 -4.72
N ALA A 552 -2.40 25.71 -5.77
CA ALA A 552 -0.95 25.64 -5.67
C ALA A 552 -0.30 26.95 -5.19
N LYS A 553 -0.87 28.11 -5.53
CA LYS A 553 -0.36 29.42 -5.08
C LYS A 553 -0.69 29.67 -3.62
N THR A 554 -1.88 29.28 -3.14
CA THR A 554 -2.19 29.29 -1.70
C THR A 554 -1.22 28.40 -0.91
N THR A 555 -0.94 27.18 -1.38
CA THR A 555 0.00 26.25 -0.71
C THR A 555 1.40 26.84 -0.55
N TYR A 556 1.96 27.44 -1.60
CA TYR A 556 3.27 28.10 -1.51
C TYR A 556 3.25 29.34 -0.59
N LEU A 557 2.17 30.12 -0.60
CA LEU A 557 2.02 31.30 0.26
C LEU A 557 1.85 30.92 1.74
N GLU A 558 1.12 29.85 2.05
CA GLU A 558 1.02 29.27 3.41
C GLU A 558 2.38 28.77 3.92
N ALA A 559 3.17 28.11 3.07
CA ALA A 559 4.53 27.69 3.43
C ALA A 559 5.46 28.88 3.69
N MET A 560 5.40 29.94 2.87
CA MET A 560 6.14 31.19 3.13
C MET A 560 5.68 31.85 4.45
N GLU A 561 4.38 31.85 4.72
CA GLU A 561 3.80 32.47 5.91
C GLU A 561 4.24 31.76 7.20
N LYS A 562 4.28 30.43 7.22
CA LYS A 562 4.81 29.65 8.35
C LYS A 562 6.31 29.91 8.60
N ILE A 563 7.11 30.11 7.56
CA ILE A 563 8.51 30.54 7.73
C ILE A 563 8.59 32.00 8.21
N ALA A 564 7.71 32.89 7.74
CA ALA A 564 7.63 34.27 8.19
C ALA A 564 7.20 34.40 9.66
N GLU A 565 6.35 33.48 10.15
CA GLU A 565 6.01 33.32 11.56
C GLU A 565 7.22 32.86 12.38
N HIS A 566 7.85 31.75 12.00
CA HIS A 566 8.97 31.18 12.77
C HIS A 566 10.22 32.07 12.79
N THR A 567 10.53 32.76 11.69
CA THR A 567 11.62 33.75 11.63
C THR A 567 11.23 35.13 12.20
N ASN A 568 9.95 35.34 12.53
CA ASN A 568 9.34 36.60 12.93
C ASN A 568 9.69 37.80 12.00
N SER A 569 9.88 37.52 10.70
CA SER A 569 10.35 38.51 9.73
C SER A 569 9.20 39.35 9.19
N THR A 570 9.10 40.59 9.67
CA THR A 570 8.07 41.56 9.23
C THR A 570 8.12 41.84 7.74
N GLY A 571 9.31 41.87 7.14
CA GLY A 571 9.50 42.05 5.69
C GLY A 571 9.02 40.85 4.88
N LEU A 572 9.17 39.61 5.39
CA LEU A 572 8.62 38.44 4.71
C LEU A 572 7.08 38.47 4.76
N LYS A 573 6.50 38.80 5.92
CA LYS A 573 5.05 38.95 6.09
C LYS A 573 4.45 39.98 5.13
N SER A 574 5.05 41.16 4.98
CA SER A 574 4.56 42.16 4.01
C SER A 574 4.62 41.64 2.57
N THR A 575 5.70 40.95 2.17
CA THR A 575 5.77 40.36 0.82
C THR A 575 4.75 39.24 0.58
N VAL A 576 4.38 38.47 1.60
CA VAL A 576 3.29 37.46 1.49
C VAL A 576 1.94 38.15 1.30
N SER A 577 1.67 39.25 2.01
CA SER A 577 0.44 40.05 1.80
C SER A 577 0.37 40.65 0.39
N GLU A 578 1.45 41.26 -0.10
CA GLU A 578 1.55 41.80 -1.47
C GLU A 578 1.30 40.73 -2.54
N LEU A 579 1.87 39.52 -2.37
CA LEU A 579 1.67 38.40 -3.29
C LEU A 579 0.25 37.81 -3.22
N ARG A 580 -0.37 37.76 -2.04
CA ARG A 580 -1.79 37.36 -1.88
C ARG A 580 -2.72 38.32 -2.62
N GLU A 581 -2.51 39.64 -2.46
CA GLU A 581 -3.30 40.68 -3.15
C GLU A 581 -3.11 40.63 -4.67
N MET A 582 -1.85 40.60 -5.15
CA MET A 582 -1.51 40.52 -6.58
C MET A 582 -2.07 39.28 -7.29
N HIS A 583 -2.39 38.21 -6.56
CA HIS A 583 -2.96 36.97 -7.10
C HIS A 583 -4.45 36.75 -6.75
N GLY A 584 -5.13 37.73 -6.14
CA GLY A 584 -6.56 37.63 -5.81
C GLY A 584 -6.88 36.50 -4.83
N ILE A 585 -5.95 36.23 -3.90
CA ILE A 585 -6.07 35.21 -2.86
C ILE A 585 -6.46 35.93 -1.57
N ALA A 586 -7.65 35.63 -1.05
CA ALA A 586 -8.12 36.19 0.21
C ALA A 586 -7.22 35.76 1.38
N VAL A 587 -7.13 36.61 2.40
CA VAL A 587 -6.50 36.25 3.68
C VAL A 587 -7.48 35.35 4.45
N PRO A 588 -7.03 34.18 4.95
CA PRO A 588 -7.85 33.36 5.83
C PRO A 588 -7.86 33.97 7.24
N ASP A 589 -8.75 34.95 7.47
CA ASP A 589 -8.96 35.52 8.81
C ASP A 589 -9.56 34.45 9.73
N GLY A 590 -8.82 34.09 10.77
CA GLY A 590 -9.29 33.19 11.81
C GLY A 590 -10.45 33.82 12.59
N SER A 591 -11.51 33.05 12.84
CA SER A 591 -12.72 33.46 13.56
C SER A 591 -13.59 34.56 12.91
N ASN A 592 -14.39 34.18 11.89
CA ASN A 592 -15.86 34.23 11.97
C ASN A 592 -16.53 33.77 10.65
N ALA A 593 -17.12 32.57 10.63
CA ALA A 593 -17.78 32.00 9.46
C ALA A 593 -19.25 32.46 9.30
N THR A 594 -19.49 33.78 9.24
CA THR A 594 -20.83 34.38 9.13
C THR A 594 -20.84 35.63 8.23
N GLY A 595 -20.64 35.46 6.92
CA GLY A 595 -20.58 36.62 6.01
C GLY A 595 -20.46 36.31 4.51
N ALA A 596 -21.37 35.52 3.93
CA ALA A 596 -21.47 35.41 2.48
C ALA A 596 -21.88 36.78 1.87
N SER A 597 -20.96 37.44 1.18
CA SER A 597 -21.23 38.75 0.57
C SER A 597 -22.22 38.63 -0.58
N ALA A 598 -23.33 39.38 -0.51
CA ALA A 598 -24.40 39.34 -1.50
C ALA A 598 -23.98 40.02 -2.82
N GLN A 599 -23.37 39.26 -3.73
CA GLN A 599 -23.35 39.63 -5.14
C GLN A 599 -24.78 39.64 -5.69
N ALA A 600 -25.17 40.73 -6.35
CA ALA A 600 -26.47 40.83 -7.01
C ALA A 600 -26.60 39.74 -8.09
N ALA A 601 -27.65 38.92 -8.03
CA ALA A 601 -27.80 37.82 -8.96
C ALA A 601 -28.03 38.30 -10.39
N ASN A 602 -27.32 37.69 -11.33
CA ASN A 602 -27.59 37.87 -12.75
C ASN A 602 -28.82 37.04 -13.13
N PHE A 603 -29.97 37.69 -13.28
CA PHE A 603 -31.25 37.06 -13.64
C PHE A 603 -31.26 36.38 -15.02
N ASP A 604 -30.24 36.62 -15.87
CA ASP A 604 -30.11 35.98 -17.18
C ASP A 604 -29.33 34.64 -17.11
N LEU A 605 -28.85 34.27 -15.92
CA LEU A 605 -28.33 32.94 -15.59
C LEU A 605 -29.33 32.18 -14.69
N PRO A 606 -29.46 30.85 -14.79
CA PRO A 606 -30.26 30.07 -13.84
C PRO A 606 -29.62 30.04 -12.43
N VAL A 607 -30.30 29.43 -11.47
CA VAL A 607 -29.88 29.35 -10.06
C VAL A 607 -28.94 28.16 -9.85
N GLY A 608 -27.80 28.35 -9.17
CA GLY A 608 -26.91 27.26 -8.75
C GLY A 608 -27.39 26.55 -7.48
N LEU A 609 -26.77 25.44 -7.08
CA LEU A 609 -27.07 24.76 -5.79
C LEU A 609 -25.92 24.85 -4.79
N GLU A 610 -26.22 25.14 -3.52
CA GLU A 610 -25.23 25.05 -2.43
C GLU A 610 -25.07 23.61 -1.95
N ASN A 611 -23.82 23.15 -1.76
CA ASN A 611 -23.52 21.81 -1.23
C ASN A 611 -23.94 21.63 0.24
N ILE A 612 -24.37 20.41 0.58
CA ILE A 612 -24.76 19.98 1.93
C ILE A 612 -23.87 18.81 2.37
N GLY A 613 -22.61 19.13 2.66
CA GLY A 613 -21.52 18.16 2.72
C GLY A 613 -21.20 17.60 1.33
N ASN A 614 -20.65 16.40 1.25
CA ASN A 614 -20.35 15.71 0.00
C ASN A 614 -21.64 15.32 -0.76
N THR A 615 -22.21 16.24 -1.55
CA THR A 615 -23.50 16.08 -2.24
C THR A 615 -23.55 16.67 -3.66
N CYS A 616 -22.41 17.01 -4.26
CA CYS A 616 -22.34 17.56 -5.61
C CYS A 616 -22.89 16.61 -6.70
N TYR A 617 -22.88 15.29 -6.45
CA TYR A 617 -23.57 14.29 -7.29
C TYR A 617 -25.09 14.50 -7.28
N LEU A 618 -25.68 14.70 -6.10
CA LEU A 618 -27.11 14.99 -5.93
C LEU A 618 -27.47 16.36 -6.52
N ASN A 619 -26.64 17.40 -6.32
CA ASN A 619 -26.84 18.71 -6.95
C ASN A 619 -26.83 18.61 -8.49
N SER A 620 -25.91 17.85 -9.06
CA SER A 620 -25.82 17.61 -10.51
C SER A 620 -27.08 16.92 -11.06
N LEU A 621 -27.60 15.92 -10.34
CA LEU A 621 -28.84 15.22 -10.68
C LEU A 621 -30.07 16.12 -10.55
N LEU A 622 -30.19 16.91 -9.47
CA LEU A 622 -31.31 17.82 -9.24
C LEU A 622 -31.39 18.93 -10.30
N GLN A 623 -30.25 19.52 -10.67
CA GLN A 623 -30.15 20.49 -11.77
C GLN A 623 -30.56 19.87 -13.11
N TYR A 624 -30.08 18.66 -13.41
CA TYR A 624 -30.51 17.94 -14.61
C TYR A 624 -32.02 17.66 -14.62
N LEU A 625 -32.57 17.08 -13.55
CA LEU A 625 -33.99 16.71 -13.46
C LEU A 625 -34.94 17.91 -13.57
N PHE A 626 -34.54 19.08 -13.08
CA PHE A 626 -35.28 20.32 -13.24
C PHE A 626 -35.47 20.74 -14.71
N THR A 627 -34.56 20.32 -15.60
CA THR A 627 -34.64 20.56 -17.06
C THR A 627 -35.50 19.56 -17.83
N VAL A 628 -36.05 18.53 -17.16
CA VAL A 628 -36.90 17.51 -17.79
C VAL A 628 -38.37 17.83 -17.53
N LYS A 629 -39.10 18.25 -18.56
CA LYS A 629 -40.49 18.73 -18.47
C LYS A 629 -41.43 17.73 -17.78
N PRO A 630 -41.51 16.44 -18.16
CA PRO A 630 -42.36 15.48 -17.46
C PRO A 630 -42.06 15.33 -15.95
N VAL A 631 -40.80 15.47 -15.53
CA VAL A 631 -40.44 15.43 -14.10
C VAL A 631 -40.90 16.71 -13.41
N ARG A 632 -40.55 17.88 -13.99
CA ARG A 632 -40.93 19.19 -13.43
C ARG A 632 -42.44 19.37 -13.36
N ASP A 633 -43.19 18.94 -14.37
CA ASP A 633 -44.65 18.99 -14.39
C ASP A 633 -45.28 18.10 -13.32
N VAL A 634 -44.78 16.87 -13.14
CA VAL A 634 -45.26 15.95 -12.08
C VAL A 634 -44.94 16.49 -10.69
N VAL A 635 -43.78 17.11 -10.49
CA VAL A 635 -43.34 17.67 -9.21
C VAL A 635 -44.08 18.96 -8.85
N ILE A 636 -44.22 19.90 -9.79
CA ILE A 636 -44.92 21.18 -9.54
C ILE A 636 -46.44 20.99 -9.45
N ASN A 637 -47.00 20.00 -10.15
CA ASN A 637 -48.43 19.68 -10.09
C ASN A 637 -48.74 18.45 -9.21
N TYR A 638 -47.93 18.18 -8.18
CA TYR A 638 -47.93 16.89 -7.47
C TYR A 638 -49.32 16.42 -7.01
N ASP A 639 -50.18 17.31 -6.51
CA ASP A 639 -51.55 16.96 -6.07
C ASP A 639 -52.41 16.26 -7.14
N LYS A 640 -52.13 16.47 -8.44
CA LYS A 640 -52.82 15.78 -9.55
C LYS A 640 -52.36 14.33 -9.73
N PHE A 641 -51.13 14.02 -9.33
CA PHE A 641 -50.46 12.73 -9.54
C PHE A 641 -50.32 11.90 -8.24
N LYS A 642 -50.36 12.57 -7.08
CA LYS A 642 -50.17 12.05 -5.73
C LYS A 642 -50.98 10.79 -5.43
N LEU A 643 -50.31 9.70 -5.03
CA LEU A 643 -50.95 8.48 -4.57
C LEU A 643 -51.67 8.71 -3.22
N GLU A 644 -52.79 8.02 -2.99
CA GLU A 644 -53.48 8.03 -1.69
C GLU A 644 -52.83 7.01 -0.74
N LEU A 645 -52.50 7.43 0.49
CA LEU A 645 -51.87 6.58 1.52
C LEU A 645 -52.89 5.68 2.24
N THR A 646 -53.76 5.01 1.49
CA THR A 646 -54.65 3.97 2.01
C THR A 646 -53.99 2.59 1.86
N ASP A 647 -54.17 1.71 2.84
CA ASP A 647 -53.50 0.42 2.88
C ASP A 647 -53.90 -0.50 1.70
N GLU A 648 -55.06 -0.26 1.07
CA GLU A 648 -55.48 -0.87 -0.18
C GLU A 648 -54.66 -0.36 -1.37
N LYS A 649 -54.50 0.97 -1.50
CA LYS A 649 -53.80 1.58 -2.65
C LYS A 649 -52.29 1.38 -2.61
N ILE A 650 -51.72 1.27 -1.41
CA ILE A 650 -50.32 0.88 -1.22
C ILE A 650 -50.11 -0.57 -1.71
N LYS A 651 -50.97 -1.52 -1.31
CA LYS A 651 -50.89 -2.93 -1.74
C LYS A 651 -51.21 -3.16 -3.22
N GLU A 652 -52.02 -2.31 -3.84
CA GLU A 652 -52.28 -2.32 -5.28
C GLU A 652 -51.12 -1.73 -6.12
N ARG A 653 -50.18 -0.99 -5.51
CA ARG A 653 -49.07 -0.33 -6.22
C ARG A 653 -47.91 -1.31 -6.43
N LEU A 654 -47.50 -1.45 -7.69
CA LEU A 654 -46.33 -2.23 -8.10
C LEU A 654 -45.33 -1.31 -8.81
N LEU A 655 -44.08 -1.31 -8.37
CA LEU A 655 -43.03 -0.41 -8.85
C LEU A 655 -42.13 -1.07 -9.89
N GLY A 656 -41.90 -0.34 -10.99
CA GLY A 656 -40.98 -0.72 -12.08
C GLY A 656 -41.34 -2.01 -12.83
N GLY A 657 -40.47 -2.42 -13.76
CA GLY A 657 -40.65 -3.66 -14.52
C GLY A 657 -40.65 -4.92 -13.65
N ASN A 658 -39.93 -4.89 -12.53
CA ASN A 658 -39.80 -6.01 -11.58
C ASN A 658 -41.01 -6.16 -10.63
N LYS A 659 -41.99 -5.24 -10.67
CA LYS A 659 -43.23 -5.28 -9.88
C LYS A 659 -43.00 -5.36 -8.37
N MET A 660 -42.07 -4.56 -7.84
CA MET A 660 -41.81 -4.51 -6.40
C MET A 660 -43.06 -4.00 -5.67
N GLN A 661 -43.45 -4.66 -4.56
CA GLN A 661 -44.56 -4.19 -3.72
C GLN A 661 -44.12 -2.96 -2.91
N LEU A 662 -44.95 -1.93 -2.89
CA LEU A 662 -44.69 -0.70 -2.13
C LEU A 662 -44.91 -0.92 -0.63
N ASP A 663 -43.94 -0.54 0.20
CA ASP A 663 -44.12 -0.46 1.65
C ASP A 663 -44.79 0.88 2.08
N ARG A 664 -45.47 0.88 3.23
CA ARG A 664 -46.10 2.09 3.78
C ARG A 664 -45.08 3.15 4.22
N GLY A 665 -43.97 2.74 4.84
CA GLY A 665 -42.87 3.65 5.17
C GLY A 665 -42.23 4.23 3.90
N GLU A 666 -42.01 3.41 2.88
CA GLU A 666 -41.54 3.86 1.56
C GLU A 666 -42.48 4.88 0.91
N ALA A 667 -43.80 4.63 0.96
CA ALA A 667 -44.81 5.55 0.45
C ALA A 667 -44.75 6.92 1.16
N VAL A 668 -44.58 6.95 2.49
CA VAL A 668 -44.47 8.19 3.28
C VAL A 668 -43.20 8.97 2.93
N VAL A 669 -42.03 8.31 2.86
CA VAL A 669 -40.77 8.98 2.43
C VAL A 669 -40.91 9.52 1.01
N ALA A 670 -41.56 8.78 0.11
CA ALA A 670 -41.78 9.20 -1.26
C ALA A 670 -42.66 10.46 -1.36
N GLN A 671 -43.71 10.59 -0.55
CA GLN A 671 -44.52 11.82 -0.53
C GLN A 671 -43.72 13.02 -0.01
N ALA A 672 -42.99 12.83 1.10
CA ALA A 672 -42.14 13.87 1.67
C ALA A 672 -41.07 14.33 0.66
N PHE A 673 -40.40 13.39 -0.01
CA PHE A 673 -39.40 13.68 -1.06
C PHE A 673 -39.97 14.57 -2.18
N VAL A 674 -41.15 14.25 -2.73
CA VAL A 674 -41.72 15.04 -3.84
C VAL A 674 -42.19 16.42 -3.38
N GLN A 675 -42.64 16.58 -2.13
CA GLN A 675 -42.95 17.89 -1.57
C GLN A 675 -41.69 18.78 -1.48
N GLU A 676 -40.62 18.28 -0.84
CA GLU A 676 -39.35 19.00 -0.73
C GLU A 676 -38.73 19.32 -2.10
N LEU A 677 -38.89 18.43 -3.09
CA LEU A 677 -38.42 18.64 -4.45
C LEU A 677 -39.24 19.71 -5.17
N SER A 678 -40.53 19.81 -4.90
CA SER A 678 -41.41 20.85 -5.41
C SER A 678 -41.06 22.22 -4.83
N ASP A 679 -40.79 22.29 -3.52
CA ASP A 679 -40.29 23.51 -2.89
C ASP A 679 -38.93 23.92 -3.46
N LEU A 680 -38.01 22.97 -3.70
CA LEU A 680 -36.74 23.27 -4.37
C LEU A 680 -36.93 23.81 -5.80
N PHE A 681 -37.78 23.18 -6.61
CA PHE A 681 -38.04 23.62 -7.99
C PHE A 681 -38.71 25.00 -8.03
N ASN A 682 -39.65 25.29 -7.12
CA ASN A 682 -40.25 26.62 -6.99
C ASN A 682 -39.20 27.68 -6.58
N ASN A 683 -38.27 27.34 -5.68
CA ASN A 683 -37.16 28.22 -5.31
C ASN A 683 -36.18 28.46 -6.47
N LEU A 684 -35.86 27.44 -7.29
CA LEU A 684 -35.01 27.57 -8.48
C LEU A 684 -35.63 28.49 -9.54
N GLU A 685 -36.97 28.54 -9.67
CA GLU A 685 -37.63 29.49 -10.57
C GLU A 685 -37.69 30.92 -10.01
N GLN A 686 -37.76 31.11 -8.68
CA GLN A 686 -38.14 32.38 -8.06
C GLN A 686 -37.00 33.12 -7.32
N SER A 687 -35.84 32.48 -7.09
CA SER A 687 -34.80 33.06 -6.23
C SER A 687 -34.01 34.23 -6.86
N ASP A 688 -33.84 35.26 -6.04
CA ASP A 688 -32.99 36.44 -6.22
C ASP A 688 -31.51 36.22 -5.84
N LYS A 689 -31.14 35.03 -5.34
CA LYS A 689 -29.78 34.66 -4.93
C LYS A 689 -29.01 33.96 -6.04
N VAL A 690 -27.69 34.06 -6.07
CA VAL A 690 -26.86 33.37 -7.08
C VAL A 690 -27.12 31.86 -7.08
N ALA A 691 -27.18 31.26 -5.88
CA ALA A 691 -27.50 29.85 -5.65
C ALA A 691 -28.57 29.69 -4.55
N THR A 692 -29.21 28.52 -4.50
CA THR A 692 -30.13 28.08 -3.45
C THR A 692 -29.62 26.79 -2.80
N ARG A 693 -29.88 26.62 -1.51
CA ARG A 693 -29.53 25.40 -0.77
C ARG A 693 -30.71 24.43 -0.78
N PRO A 694 -30.53 23.14 -1.16
CA PRO A 694 -31.55 22.12 -0.92
C PRO A 694 -31.86 21.94 0.57
N SER A 695 -32.97 21.29 0.93
CA SER A 695 -33.21 20.94 2.33
C SER A 695 -32.42 19.71 2.75
N GLN A 696 -32.07 19.61 4.05
CA GLN A 696 -31.50 18.38 4.60
C GLN A 696 -32.49 17.21 4.48
N ARG A 697 -33.79 17.49 4.61
CA ARG A 697 -34.89 16.52 4.52
C ARG A 697 -34.99 15.90 3.13
N LEU A 698 -34.81 16.68 2.06
CA LEU A 698 -34.68 16.20 0.68
C LEU A 698 -33.50 15.23 0.53
N ALA A 699 -32.32 15.62 1.00
CA ALA A 699 -31.11 14.80 0.92
C ALA A 699 -31.28 13.49 1.70
N ASN A 700 -31.76 13.55 2.95
CA ASN A 700 -32.02 12.38 3.78
C ASN A 700 -33.03 11.42 3.10
N ALA A 701 -34.09 11.93 2.45
CA ALA A 701 -35.10 11.10 1.80
C ALA A 701 -34.59 10.33 0.55
N VAL A 702 -33.55 10.84 -0.13
CA VAL A 702 -32.91 10.18 -1.28
C VAL A 702 -31.83 9.19 -0.83
N LEU A 703 -30.95 9.63 0.06
CA LEU A 703 -29.68 8.94 0.36
C LEU A 703 -29.83 7.82 1.40
N LEU A 704 -30.92 7.81 2.19
CA LEU A 704 -31.15 6.82 3.26
C LEU A 704 -32.21 5.79 2.87
N SER A 705 -31.92 4.52 3.17
CA SER A 705 -32.90 3.43 3.01
C SER A 705 -34.03 3.55 4.04
N THR A 706 -35.24 3.14 3.67
CA THR A 706 -36.41 3.12 4.58
C THR A 706 -36.15 2.23 5.81
N GLY A 707 -35.42 1.12 5.62
CA GLY A 707 -34.99 0.23 6.68
C GLY A 707 -33.98 0.85 7.64
N THR A 708 -33.21 1.86 7.23
CA THR A 708 -32.29 2.62 8.10
C THR A 708 -33.09 3.59 8.99
N LEU A 709 -33.97 4.40 8.38
CA LEU A 709 -34.86 5.36 9.08
C LEU A 709 -35.68 4.68 10.21
N LEU A 710 -36.13 3.44 9.96
CA LEU A 710 -36.96 2.64 10.88
C LEU A 710 -36.17 1.83 11.93
N LYS A 711 -34.83 1.76 11.86
CA LYS A 711 -33.99 1.03 12.82
C LYS A 711 -33.41 1.94 13.90
N GLU A 712 -32.81 3.06 13.51
CA GLU A 712 -32.07 3.93 14.45
C GLU A 712 -32.99 4.66 15.44
N THR A 713 -34.25 4.89 15.08
CA THR A 713 -35.30 5.46 15.96
C THR A 713 -35.60 4.60 17.20
N LYS A 714 -35.11 3.35 17.28
CA LYS A 714 -35.12 2.57 18.53
C LYS A 714 -33.94 2.88 19.47
N SER A 715 -32.80 3.30 18.94
CA SER A 715 -31.61 3.62 19.75
C SER A 715 -31.74 4.99 20.43
N SER A 716 -32.39 5.96 19.77
CA SER A 716 -32.60 7.31 20.31
C SER A 716 -33.50 7.37 21.56
N ALA A 717 -34.21 6.29 21.91
CA ALA A 717 -35.07 6.23 23.10
C ALA A 717 -34.37 5.72 24.37
N GLU A 718 -33.17 5.10 24.26
CA GLU A 718 -32.40 4.61 25.42
C GLU A 718 -31.16 5.49 25.73
N ALA A 719 -30.90 6.52 24.92
CA ALA A 719 -29.68 7.33 24.96
C ALA A 719 -29.75 8.60 25.86
N THR A 720 -30.59 8.63 26.90
CA THR A 720 -30.64 9.74 27.89
C THR A 720 -30.59 9.27 29.34
N THR A 721 -29.76 8.28 29.64
CA THR A 721 -29.28 8.00 31.01
C THR A 721 -27.78 7.75 31.01
N GLU A 722 -26.98 8.79 31.23
CA GLU A 722 -25.57 8.63 31.60
C GLU A 722 -25.49 7.91 32.96
N SER A 723 -24.83 6.76 32.98
CA SER A 723 -24.64 5.99 34.20
C SER A 723 -23.46 6.53 35.01
N GLN A 724 -23.74 7.20 36.12
CA GLN A 724 -22.74 7.36 37.19
C GLN A 724 -22.26 5.98 37.67
N PRO A 725 -20.99 5.83 38.07
CA PRO A 725 -20.47 4.56 38.57
C PRO A 725 -21.24 4.11 39.83
N PRO A 726 -21.42 2.79 40.03
CA PRO A 726 -22.40 2.25 40.97
C PRO A 726 -22.04 2.51 42.45
N PRO A 727 -23.03 2.80 43.31
CA PRO A 727 -22.79 3.03 44.73
C PRO A 727 -22.52 1.73 45.50
N LEU A 728 -21.41 1.69 46.25
CA LEU A 728 -21.17 0.65 47.25
C LEU A 728 -22.01 0.90 48.52
N PRO A 729 -22.49 -0.16 49.21
CA PRO A 729 -23.56 -0.05 50.19
C PRO A 729 -23.13 0.63 51.51
N THR A 730 -23.91 1.62 51.95
CA THR A 730 -23.71 2.34 53.21
C THR A 730 -24.17 1.56 54.44
N ARG A 731 -23.45 1.70 55.57
CA ARG A 731 -23.92 1.29 56.91
C ARG A 731 -23.94 2.51 57.86
N PRO A 732 -24.92 2.65 58.79
CA PRO A 732 -25.23 3.95 59.42
C PRO A 732 -24.27 4.43 60.53
N PRO A 733 -24.34 5.72 60.93
CA PRO A 733 -23.27 6.42 61.67
C PRO A 733 -23.60 6.73 63.16
N PRO A 734 -22.61 7.30 63.90
CA PRO A 734 -22.83 8.19 65.04
C PRO A 734 -22.38 9.64 64.75
N GLY A 735 -22.76 10.58 65.63
CA GLY A 735 -22.47 12.03 65.52
C GLY A 735 -21.13 12.52 66.09
N PRO A 736 -20.90 13.86 66.09
CA PRO A 736 -19.58 14.50 66.28
C PRO A 736 -19.32 15.02 67.73
N PRO A 737 -18.18 15.68 68.03
CA PRO A 737 -16.78 15.34 67.74
C PRO A 737 -15.85 15.50 68.98
N ALA A 738 -14.54 15.19 68.87
CA ALA A 738 -13.38 15.99 69.34
C ALA A 738 -12.16 15.20 69.87
N LYS A 739 -11.00 15.90 69.86
CA LYS A 739 -9.73 15.72 70.62
C LYS A 739 -8.62 14.75 70.14
N GLU A 740 -7.54 15.41 69.68
CA GLU A 740 -6.15 15.35 70.22
C GLU A 740 -5.33 14.03 70.21
N ASN A 741 -4.17 14.12 69.53
CA ASN A 741 -2.82 13.68 69.95
C ASN A 741 -2.18 12.34 69.48
N ASN A 742 -0.98 12.53 68.90
CA ASN A 742 0.28 11.76 68.99
C ASN A 742 0.50 10.42 68.22
N ASP A 743 1.44 10.52 67.27
CA ASP A 743 2.74 9.80 67.22
C ASP A 743 2.85 8.28 66.94
N VAL A 744 3.19 7.97 65.67
CA VAL A 744 4.53 7.48 65.21
C VAL A 744 5.09 6.10 65.66
N GLU A 745 5.56 5.34 64.65
CA GLU A 745 6.69 4.37 64.60
C GLU A 745 6.55 2.82 64.62
N MET A 746 7.46 2.21 63.82
CA MET A 746 8.15 0.88 63.88
C MET A 746 7.48 -0.50 63.62
N ILE A 747 7.66 -1.00 62.38
CA ILE A 747 8.62 -2.08 61.97
C ILE A 747 8.63 -3.47 62.71
N THR A 748 8.10 -4.52 62.04
CA THR A 748 8.45 -5.98 62.08
C THR A 748 8.29 -6.75 63.44
N VAL A 749 8.34 -8.09 63.58
CA VAL A 749 8.91 -9.25 62.82
C VAL A 749 8.10 -10.56 63.11
N THR A 750 8.32 -11.62 62.32
CA THR A 750 8.16 -13.08 62.64
C THR A 750 6.79 -13.78 62.49
N ALA A 751 6.81 -15.13 62.49
CA ALA A 751 5.81 -16.02 61.88
C ALA A 751 5.42 -17.26 62.73
N ASN A 752 4.59 -18.14 62.16
CA ASN A 752 3.88 -19.31 62.73
C ASN A 752 2.69 -18.91 63.64
N ASP A 753 1.53 -19.59 63.63
CA ASP A 753 1.31 -21.05 63.55
C ASP A 753 0.10 -21.47 62.66
N SER A 754 -0.27 -22.74 62.73
CA SER A 754 -1.08 -23.56 61.80
C SER A 754 -2.57 -23.73 62.17
N ARG A 755 -3.43 -24.04 61.16
CA ARG A 755 -4.33 -25.24 61.09
C ARG A 755 -5.49 -25.15 60.07
N ASP A 756 -5.68 -26.23 59.32
CA ASP A 756 -6.94 -26.58 58.60
C ASP A 756 -7.97 -27.26 59.53
N PRO A 757 -9.21 -27.52 59.05
CA PRO A 757 -9.49 -28.90 58.60
C PRO A 757 -10.42 -29.09 57.38
N VAL A 758 -10.06 -30.13 56.59
CA VAL A 758 -10.83 -31.27 56.02
C VAL A 758 -12.27 -31.54 56.52
N ASP A 759 -13.10 -32.45 55.94
CA ASP A 759 -12.90 -33.65 55.08
C ASP A 759 -14.16 -33.84 54.15
N THR A 760 -14.36 -34.71 53.15
CA THR A 760 -13.94 -36.08 52.70
C THR A 760 -14.27 -36.19 51.18
N ALA A 761 -14.04 -37.24 50.38
CA ALA A 761 -13.10 -38.38 50.21
C ALA A 761 -13.48 -39.04 48.85
N SER A 762 -12.72 -39.84 48.08
CA SER A 762 -11.84 -41.00 48.32
C SER A 762 -11.00 -41.19 47.02
N THR A 763 -9.67 -41.29 46.97
CA THR A 763 -8.75 -42.38 47.43
C THR A 763 -9.07 -43.77 46.80
N VAL A 764 -8.10 -44.65 46.48
CA VAL A 764 -6.73 -44.86 47.02
C VAL A 764 -5.70 -45.25 45.92
N SER A 765 -4.39 -45.12 46.20
CA SER A 765 -3.24 -45.51 45.34
C SER A 765 -2.32 -46.54 46.03
N SER A 766 -1.37 -47.15 45.30
CA SER A 766 -0.20 -47.83 45.89
C SER A 766 1.03 -47.87 44.97
N GLN A 767 2.22 -47.73 45.55
CA GLN A 767 3.55 -47.85 44.92
C GLN A 767 3.97 -49.36 44.80
N THR A 768 5.10 -49.82 44.24
CA THR A 768 6.51 -49.34 44.31
C THR A 768 7.41 -50.07 43.27
N LEU A 769 8.68 -49.62 43.11
CA LEU A 769 9.93 -50.25 42.57
C LEU A 769 9.87 -51.73 42.05
N VAL A 770 10.60 -52.15 41.00
CA VAL A 770 12.08 -52.08 40.76
C VAL A 770 12.43 -52.22 39.24
N GLU A 771 13.72 -52.10 38.86
CA GLU A 771 14.54 -52.74 37.74
C GLU A 771 13.84 -53.41 36.52
N GLU A 772 14.39 -53.54 35.29
CA GLU A 772 15.54 -53.01 34.50
C GLU A 772 15.37 -53.49 33.01
N ASP A 773 16.18 -52.98 32.08
CA ASP A 773 16.61 -53.59 30.79
C ASP A 773 15.67 -54.11 29.65
N SER A 774 15.94 -53.55 28.44
CA SER A 774 16.23 -54.24 27.15
C SER A 774 15.24 -54.31 25.96
N ASP A 775 15.77 -53.85 24.81
CA ASP A 775 15.74 -54.38 23.43
C ASP A 775 14.45 -54.76 22.64
N ARG A 776 14.23 -53.99 21.54
CA ARG A 776 14.18 -54.40 20.11
C ARG A 776 13.04 -55.26 19.49
N SER A 777 12.77 -54.89 18.23
CA SER A 777 12.61 -55.76 17.04
C SER A 777 11.24 -56.39 16.65
N TYR A 778 10.57 -55.69 15.72
CA TYR A 778 10.32 -56.11 14.31
C TYR A 778 9.32 -57.25 13.95
N ASP A 779 8.65 -57.05 12.80
CA ASP A 779 7.78 -57.96 12.00
C ASP A 779 6.44 -58.48 12.64
N LYS A 780 5.27 -58.57 11.95
CA LYS A 780 4.84 -59.26 10.69
C LYS A 780 4.55 -60.76 10.96
N VAL A 781 3.61 -61.49 10.33
CA VAL A 781 3.01 -61.48 8.97
C VAL A 781 1.57 -62.11 9.01
N GLU A 782 0.92 -62.25 7.84
CA GLU A 782 0.00 -63.37 7.46
C GLU A 782 -1.46 -63.40 8.01
N THR A 783 -2.51 -63.85 7.29
CA THR A 783 -2.62 -64.35 5.88
C THR A 783 -3.99 -64.00 5.23
N SER A 784 -4.04 -64.01 3.89
CA SER A 784 -5.24 -64.09 3.01
C SER A 784 -5.76 -65.55 2.87
N PRO A 785 -6.66 -65.96 1.92
CA PRO A 785 -7.46 -65.26 0.89
C PRO A 785 -9.00 -65.62 0.99
N THR A 786 -9.93 -65.52 0.01
CA THR A 786 -9.97 -66.11 -1.37
C THR A 786 -11.21 -65.64 -2.18
N THR A 787 -11.03 -65.26 -3.47
CA THR A 787 -11.98 -65.33 -4.64
C THR A 787 -13.36 -64.60 -4.59
N THR A 788 -14.00 -64.17 -5.68
CA THR A 788 -13.81 -64.33 -7.16
C THR A 788 -14.48 -63.16 -7.95
N GLU A 789 -14.04 -62.90 -9.19
CA GLU A 789 -14.78 -62.63 -10.48
C GLU A 789 -16.20 -61.95 -10.48
N ASP A 790 -16.63 -61.11 -11.45
CA ASP A 790 -16.04 -60.71 -12.76
C ASP A 790 -16.55 -59.34 -13.32
N GLN A 791 -16.15 -59.02 -14.57
CA GLN A 791 -16.23 -57.78 -15.37
C GLN A 791 -17.62 -57.25 -15.87
N VAL A 792 -17.57 -56.05 -16.51
CA VAL A 792 -18.30 -55.56 -17.74
C VAL A 792 -19.19 -54.29 -17.61
N ILE A 793 -18.65 -53.18 -18.12
CA ILE A 793 -19.15 -52.04 -18.92
C ILE A 793 -20.68 -51.84 -19.20
N ASP A 794 -21.11 -50.55 -19.15
CA ASP A 794 -21.75 -49.75 -20.25
C ASP A 794 -23.20 -49.18 -20.12
N THR A 795 -23.37 -47.93 -20.61
CA THR A 795 -24.56 -47.35 -21.33
C THR A 795 -25.96 -47.25 -20.66
N VAL A 796 -26.87 -46.26 -20.90
CA VAL A 796 -26.89 -44.81 -21.27
C VAL A 796 -28.40 -44.36 -21.39
N MET A 797 -28.73 -43.04 -21.43
CA MET A 797 -30.08 -42.45 -21.78
C MET A 797 -31.28 -42.69 -20.79
N GLU A 798 -32.41 -41.94 -20.75
CA GLU A 798 -32.78 -40.54 -21.12
C GLU A 798 -34.15 -40.09 -20.50
N VAL A 799 -34.35 -38.76 -20.37
CA VAL A 799 -35.58 -37.91 -20.53
C VAL A 799 -36.96 -38.27 -19.91
N GLY A 800 -37.55 -37.28 -19.21
CA GLY A 800 -39.00 -36.97 -19.15
C GLY A 800 -39.78 -37.43 -17.91
N GLN A 801 -40.92 -36.82 -17.50
CA GLN A 801 -41.49 -35.49 -17.74
C GLN A 801 -42.67 -35.25 -16.75
N ASP A 802 -43.13 -33.99 -16.62
CA ASP A 802 -44.45 -33.51 -16.14
C ASP A 802 -44.96 -33.69 -14.67
N GLU A 803 -45.24 -32.52 -14.08
CA GLU A 803 -46.36 -32.07 -13.21
C GLU A 803 -46.76 -32.69 -11.83
N ASP A 804 -47.25 -31.74 -11.02
CA ASP A 804 -48.16 -31.76 -9.86
C ASP A 804 -47.80 -32.39 -8.48
N VAL A 805 -47.72 -31.45 -7.52
CA VAL A 805 -48.21 -31.47 -6.12
C VAL A 805 -48.61 -32.83 -5.49
N VAL A 806 -47.92 -33.21 -4.41
CA VAL A 806 -48.57 -33.48 -3.09
C VAL A 806 -47.53 -33.62 -1.96
N LYS A 807 -47.80 -32.97 -0.80
CA LYS A 807 -47.14 -33.29 0.49
C LYS A 807 -47.94 -34.38 1.21
N ILE A 808 -47.32 -35.47 1.65
CA ILE A 808 -47.89 -36.39 2.66
C ILE A 808 -46.93 -36.59 3.82
N SER A 809 -47.33 -36.11 4.99
CA SER A 809 -46.71 -36.37 6.30
C SER A 809 -47.23 -37.67 6.91
N ARG A 810 -46.45 -38.28 7.82
CA ARG A 810 -46.97 -39.18 8.89
C ARG A 810 -46.23 -38.83 10.20
N THR A 811 -46.85 -38.35 11.28
CA THR A 811 -47.94 -38.91 12.16
C THR A 811 -47.48 -40.16 12.91
N SER A 812 -47.77 -40.36 14.21
CA SER A 812 -48.87 -39.83 15.06
C SER A 812 -48.36 -39.33 16.45
N ASP A 813 -49.13 -38.97 17.50
CA ASP A 813 -50.53 -39.28 17.87
C ASP A 813 -51.27 -38.21 18.76
N ARG A 814 -52.48 -38.57 19.23
CA ARG A 814 -53.64 -37.74 19.71
C ARG A 814 -53.89 -37.82 21.25
N PRO A 815 -55.04 -37.39 21.89
CA PRO A 815 -56.25 -36.65 21.43
C PRO A 815 -56.91 -35.56 22.36
N MET A 816 -57.71 -34.65 21.74
CA MET A 816 -59.02 -34.06 22.19
C MET A 816 -59.09 -33.16 23.47
N GLU A 817 -60.10 -32.29 23.71
CA GLU A 817 -61.46 -32.09 23.13
C GLU A 817 -61.92 -30.58 23.14
N ILE A 818 -63.13 -30.25 22.67
CA ILE A 818 -63.76 -28.88 22.61
C ILE A 818 -65.27 -28.99 22.95
N PRO A 819 -65.98 -27.96 23.50
CA PRO A 819 -66.68 -26.98 22.63
C PRO A 819 -67.03 -25.57 23.23
N GLU A 820 -67.31 -24.59 22.34
CA GLU A 820 -68.32 -23.49 22.41
C GLU A 820 -68.40 -22.48 23.60
N ALA A 821 -69.19 -21.37 23.57
CA ALA A 821 -69.35 -20.26 22.60
C ALA A 821 -70.32 -19.16 23.16
N VAL A 822 -70.46 -18.03 22.44
CA VAL A 822 -71.60 -17.06 22.43
C VAL A 822 -71.67 -15.90 23.46
N GLU A 823 -72.05 -14.73 22.91
CA GLU A 823 -72.68 -13.50 23.46
C GLU A 823 -71.96 -12.42 24.32
N ASN A 824 -72.38 -11.19 23.98
CA ASN A 824 -72.07 -9.86 24.54
C ASN A 824 -73.42 -9.33 25.07
N PRO A 825 -73.54 -8.58 26.19
CA PRO A 825 -73.70 -7.12 26.01
C PRO A 825 -73.33 -6.17 27.18
N LYS A 826 -72.67 -5.06 26.82
CA LYS A 826 -72.96 -3.63 27.14
C LYS A 826 -73.55 -3.14 28.50
N ASN A 827 -72.98 -1.99 28.93
CA ASN A 827 -73.54 -0.83 29.67
C ASN A 827 -73.80 -0.93 31.20
N GLY A 828 -73.53 0.17 31.95
CA GLY A 828 -74.17 0.35 33.28
C GLY A 828 -73.63 1.36 34.32
N THR A 829 -73.12 2.53 33.94
CA THR A 829 -72.76 3.73 34.75
C THR A 829 -73.21 3.88 36.24
N SER A 830 -72.25 4.15 37.16
CA SER A 830 -72.33 5.08 38.32
C SER A 830 -70.95 5.18 39.01
N GLN A 831 -70.29 6.35 39.12
CA GLN A 831 -70.43 7.38 40.18
C GLN A 831 -70.37 6.85 41.62
N ASP A 832 -69.66 7.44 42.59
CA ASP A 832 -68.60 8.48 42.61
C ASP A 832 -67.96 8.49 44.03
N ILE A 833 -66.78 9.13 44.20
CA ILE A 833 -66.28 9.90 45.37
C ILE A 833 -64.73 9.89 45.47
N GLU A 834 -64.16 11.09 45.34
CA GLU A 834 -62.96 11.69 45.96
C GLU A 834 -61.99 10.79 46.77
N SER A 835 -60.65 10.95 46.70
CA SER A 835 -59.88 12.20 46.61
C SER A 835 -58.39 11.96 46.25
N THR A 836 -57.73 13.00 45.69
CA THR A 836 -56.27 13.35 45.72
C THR A 836 -55.23 12.24 45.94
N ASP A 837 -54.19 12.10 45.10
CA ASP A 837 -53.06 13.04 45.07
C ASP A 837 -52.13 12.87 43.82
N VAL A 838 -51.20 13.81 43.64
CA VAL A 838 -50.00 13.87 42.75
C VAL A 838 -50.20 13.73 41.22
N ASN A 839 -49.59 14.67 40.50
CA ASN A 839 -49.52 14.73 39.04
C ASN A 839 -48.51 13.70 38.47
N MET A 840 -48.93 12.88 37.51
CA MET A 840 -48.03 12.13 36.62
C MET A 840 -47.78 12.96 35.35
N PRO A 841 -46.56 12.99 34.78
CA PRO A 841 -46.37 13.47 33.40
C PRO A 841 -47.03 12.49 32.42
N ASP A 842 -47.43 13.01 31.25
CA ASP A 842 -48.30 12.30 30.31
C ASP A 842 -47.68 11.01 29.74
N VAL A 843 -48.56 10.02 29.50
CA VAL A 843 -48.22 8.81 28.74
C VAL A 843 -48.47 9.13 27.28
N GLU A 844 -47.40 9.36 26.51
CA GLU A 844 -47.51 9.58 25.07
C GLU A 844 -48.09 8.34 24.35
N GLU A 845 -49.00 8.59 23.40
CA GLU A 845 -49.60 7.53 22.59
C GLU A 845 -48.54 6.87 21.68
N PRO A 846 -48.67 5.57 21.35
CA PRO A 846 -47.68 4.88 20.53
C PRO A 846 -47.64 5.44 19.10
N GLU A 847 -46.65 6.30 18.83
CA GLU A 847 -46.42 6.94 17.53
C GLU A 847 -46.63 5.99 16.34
N THR A 848 -47.34 6.47 15.33
CA THR A 848 -47.54 5.73 14.07
C THR A 848 -46.23 5.58 13.28
N VAL A 849 -46.19 4.60 12.38
CA VAL A 849 -45.06 4.41 11.44
C VAL A 849 -44.82 5.69 10.64
N ASP A 850 -45.90 6.32 10.18
CA ASP A 850 -45.89 7.54 9.37
C ASP A 850 -45.21 8.70 10.12
N GLN A 851 -45.48 8.87 11.42
CA GLN A 851 -44.81 9.87 12.28
C GLN A 851 -43.32 9.56 12.46
N LYS A 852 -42.96 8.32 12.83
CA LYS A 852 -41.57 7.90 13.06
C LYS A 852 -40.66 8.15 11.86
N VAL A 853 -41.17 7.87 10.65
CA VAL A 853 -40.47 8.13 9.39
C VAL A 853 -40.21 9.63 9.18
N LEU A 854 -41.20 10.49 9.45
CA LEU A 854 -41.06 11.94 9.28
C LEU A 854 -40.11 12.54 10.33
N THR A 855 -40.24 12.15 11.60
CA THR A 855 -39.33 12.58 12.69
C THR A 855 -37.88 12.20 12.39
N ALA A 856 -37.64 10.98 11.87
CA ALA A 856 -36.31 10.52 11.47
C ALA A 856 -35.72 11.37 10.33
N LEU A 857 -36.48 11.64 9.27
CA LEU A 857 -36.02 12.44 8.13
C LEU A 857 -35.55 13.85 8.53
N GLU A 858 -36.13 14.43 9.58
CA GLU A 858 -35.79 15.77 10.09
C GLU A 858 -34.60 15.77 11.08
N HIS A 859 -34.51 14.78 11.96
CA HIS A 859 -33.56 14.78 13.08
C HIS A 859 -32.29 13.95 12.82
N GLN A 860 -32.31 13.02 11.86
CA GLN A 860 -31.17 12.17 11.55
C GLN A 860 -30.06 12.98 10.85
N LYS A 861 -29.02 13.31 11.62
CA LYS A 861 -27.74 13.82 11.11
C LYS A 861 -26.98 12.66 10.50
N ARG A 862 -26.40 12.85 9.31
CA ARG A 862 -25.56 11.82 8.68
C ARG A 862 -24.31 11.59 9.52
N SER A 863 -23.99 10.33 9.79
CA SER A 863 -22.71 9.88 10.32
C SER A 863 -21.63 10.07 9.26
N SER A 864 -20.53 10.74 9.63
CA SER A 864 -19.45 11.17 8.74
C SER A 864 -19.87 12.10 7.57
N GLY A 865 -18.92 12.93 7.14
CA GLY A 865 -19.05 13.78 5.96
C GLY A 865 -18.47 13.16 4.68
N THR A 866 -17.91 11.94 4.77
CA THR A 866 -17.08 11.30 3.73
C THR A 866 -17.90 10.78 2.55
N ASP A 867 -19.04 10.16 2.81
CA ASP A 867 -19.57 9.11 1.94
C ASP A 867 -20.23 9.68 0.67
N GLN A 868 -19.80 9.18 -0.48
CA GLN A 868 -20.37 9.50 -1.79
C GLN A 868 -21.01 8.24 -2.39
N GLN A 869 -22.30 8.32 -2.71
CA GLN A 869 -23.03 7.26 -3.42
C GLN A 869 -22.86 7.41 -4.94
N ASP A 870 -23.09 6.32 -5.68
CA ASP A 870 -22.99 6.35 -7.15
C ASP A 870 -24.11 7.21 -7.76
N VAL A 871 -23.81 7.95 -8.83
CA VAL A 871 -24.81 8.72 -9.57
C VAL A 871 -25.91 7.82 -10.16
N GLU A 872 -25.63 6.57 -10.54
CA GLU A 872 -26.68 5.63 -10.96
C GLU A 872 -27.58 5.24 -9.79
N GLU A 873 -27.01 4.88 -8.64
CA GLU A 873 -27.77 4.50 -7.44
C GLU A 873 -28.66 5.64 -6.94
N VAL A 874 -28.11 6.86 -6.86
CA VAL A 874 -28.84 8.06 -6.41
C VAL A 874 -29.94 8.44 -7.41
N MET A 875 -29.67 8.33 -8.72
CA MET A 875 -30.67 8.54 -9.77
C MET A 875 -31.77 7.47 -9.72
N GLY A 876 -31.39 6.20 -9.47
CA GLY A 876 -32.29 5.08 -9.25
C GLY A 876 -33.18 5.29 -8.03
N SER A 877 -32.61 5.77 -6.91
CA SER A 877 -33.35 6.16 -5.71
C SER A 877 -34.36 7.27 -6.01
N ILE A 878 -33.94 8.37 -6.66
CA ILE A 878 -34.84 9.47 -7.04
C ILE A 878 -35.98 8.98 -7.94
N ILE A 879 -35.69 8.16 -8.96
CA ILE A 879 -36.70 7.58 -9.85
C ILE A 879 -37.68 6.68 -9.07
N ASN A 880 -37.17 5.81 -8.18
CA ASN A 880 -38.01 4.94 -7.35
C ASN A 880 -38.93 5.75 -6.41
N ARG A 881 -38.40 6.80 -5.76
CA ARG A 881 -39.19 7.72 -4.92
C ARG A 881 -40.27 8.43 -5.74
N LEU A 882 -39.94 8.94 -6.94
CA LEU A 882 -40.93 9.54 -7.85
C LEU A 882 -42.02 8.53 -8.24
N GLN A 883 -41.67 7.29 -8.58
CA GLN A 883 -42.63 6.23 -8.93
C GLN A 883 -43.52 5.85 -7.75
N ALA A 884 -42.96 5.71 -6.54
CA ALA A 884 -43.70 5.41 -5.31
C ALA A 884 -44.68 6.52 -4.91
N ALA A 885 -44.34 7.78 -5.17
CA ALA A 885 -45.16 8.94 -4.82
C ALA A 885 -46.42 9.13 -5.67
N ILE A 886 -46.47 8.54 -6.87
CA ILE A 886 -47.49 8.83 -7.91
C ILE A 886 -48.36 7.62 -8.31
N ARG A 887 -49.57 7.93 -8.79
CA ARG A 887 -50.53 6.96 -9.34
C ARG A 887 -50.08 6.42 -10.70
N PRO A 888 -50.31 5.12 -11.00
CA PRO A 888 -50.09 4.59 -12.35
C PRO A 888 -51.07 5.19 -13.36
N SER A 889 -50.60 5.54 -14.55
CA SER A 889 -51.42 6.07 -15.64
C SER A 889 -52.13 4.98 -16.45
N SER A 890 -51.51 3.80 -16.54
CA SER A 890 -52.00 2.66 -17.32
C SER A 890 -51.36 1.36 -16.84
N VAL A 891 -52.02 0.22 -17.07
CA VAL A 891 -51.48 -1.11 -16.76
C VAL A 891 -51.51 -1.98 -18.02
N ASP A 892 -50.37 -2.58 -18.37
CA ASP A 892 -50.33 -3.55 -19.46
C ASP A 892 -50.95 -4.88 -19.02
N LYS A 893 -51.94 -5.34 -19.79
CA LYS A 893 -52.67 -6.58 -19.54
C LYS A 893 -51.88 -7.85 -19.85
N SER A 894 -50.77 -7.74 -20.61
CA SER A 894 -49.95 -8.88 -21.02
C SER A 894 -48.80 -9.15 -20.05
N THR A 895 -48.05 -8.12 -19.63
CA THR A 895 -46.99 -8.25 -18.63
C THR A 895 -47.48 -8.05 -17.20
N GLY A 896 -48.58 -7.33 -16.97
CA GLY A 896 -49.01 -6.90 -15.64
C GLY A 896 -48.20 -5.73 -15.06
N ILE A 897 -47.40 -5.04 -15.88
CA ILE A 897 -46.59 -3.88 -15.46
C ILE A 897 -47.46 -2.61 -15.42
N GLN A 898 -47.24 -1.80 -14.38
CA GLN A 898 -47.85 -0.49 -14.21
C GLN A 898 -46.95 0.57 -14.84
N PHE A 899 -47.51 1.47 -15.64
CA PHE A 899 -46.81 2.55 -16.30
C PHE A 899 -47.31 3.91 -15.81
N GLU A 900 -46.38 4.75 -15.36
CA GLU A 900 -46.57 6.16 -15.02
C GLU A 900 -45.66 7.05 -15.88
N GLU A 901 -45.87 8.37 -15.85
CA GLU A 901 -45.20 9.31 -16.76
C GLU A 901 -43.66 9.29 -16.66
N ILE A 902 -43.13 9.06 -15.45
CA ILE A 902 -41.69 8.92 -15.20
C ILE A 902 -41.14 7.68 -15.93
N MET A 903 -41.83 6.54 -15.87
CA MET A 903 -41.41 5.32 -16.57
C MET A 903 -41.47 5.50 -18.09
N LYS A 904 -42.53 6.13 -18.62
CA LYS A 904 -42.63 6.47 -20.05
C LYS A 904 -41.53 7.42 -20.52
N THR A 905 -41.01 8.27 -19.64
CA THR A 905 -40.01 9.29 -19.98
C THR A 905 -38.60 8.73 -20.07
N PHE A 906 -38.23 7.77 -19.21
CA PHE A 906 -36.84 7.32 -19.05
C PHE A 906 -36.56 5.84 -19.35
N PHE A 907 -37.51 4.91 -19.17
CA PHE A 907 -37.18 3.48 -19.21
C PHE A 907 -37.08 2.96 -20.65
N VAL A 908 -35.95 2.32 -20.96
CA VAL A 908 -35.78 1.54 -22.18
C VAL A 908 -36.33 0.12 -21.97
N THR A 909 -36.84 -0.50 -23.02
CA THR A 909 -37.18 -1.94 -22.99
C THR A 909 -36.21 -2.69 -23.90
N THR A 910 -35.59 -3.70 -23.33
CA THR A 910 -34.45 -4.41 -23.92
C THR A 910 -34.76 -5.90 -23.97
N ILE A 911 -34.20 -6.62 -24.94
CA ILE A 911 -34.37 -8.07 -25.11
C ILE A 911 -33.00 -8.71 -25.08
N ASN A 912 -32.78 -9.58 -24.10
CA ASN A 912 -31.61 -10.44 -24.01
C ASN A 912 -31.90 -11.72 -24.80
N TYR A 913 -31.06 -11.99 -25.79
CA TYR A 913 -31.19 -13.12 -26.70
C TYR A 913 -30.10 -14.15 -26.41
N THR A 914 -30.50 -15.27 -25.82
CA THR A 914 -29.57 -16.30 -25.33
C THR A 914 -29.77 -17.62 -26.07
N LYS A 915 -28.68 -18.25 -26.52
CA LYS A 915 -28.73 -19.48 -27.32
C LYS A 915 -27.52 -20.38 -27.06
N LYS A 916 -27.75 -21.67 -26.79
CA LYS A 916 -26.69 -22.69 -26.77
C LYS A 916 -26.33 -23.13 -28.19
N PHE A 917 -25.10 -23.60 -28.42
CA PHE A 917 -24.68 -24.04 -29.77
C PHE A 917 -25.54 -25.18 -30.33
N ASP A 918 -26.06 -26.07 -29.48
CA ASP A 918 -26.91 -27.20 -29.88
C ASP A 918 -28.37 -26.78 -30.19
N ASP A 919 -28.82 -25.65 -29.65
CA ASP A 919 -30.16 -25.11 -29.86
C ASP A 919 -30.29 -24.47 -31.26
N LYS A 920 -31.51 -24.49 -31.81
CA LYS A 920 -31.83 -23.79 -33.07
C LYS A 920 -32.46 -22.42 -32.86
N THR A 921 -33.09 -22.20 -31.72
CA THR A 921 -33.86 -21.00 -31.35
C THR A 921 -33.20 -20.24 -30.20
N TYR A 922 -33.18 -18.92 -30.26
CA TYR A 922 -32.83 -18.09 -29.12
C TYR A 922 -33.98 -18.09 -28.10
N GLN A 923 -33.64 -18.28 -26.83
CA GLN A 923 -34.45 -17.88 -25.69
C GLN A 923 -34.48 -16.34 -25.63
N LYS A 924 -35.58 -15.77 -25.13
CA LYS A 924 -35.77 -14.32 -25.02
C LYS A 924 -36.16 -13.95 -23.59
N GLU A 925 -35.40 -13.05 -23.00
CA GLU A 925 -35.76 -12.38 -21.75
C GLU A 925 -35.98 -10.89 -22.03
N ILE A 926 -36.91 -10.23 -21.34
CA ILE A 926 -37.25 -8.83 -21.55
C ILE A 926 -36.96 -8.05 -20.27
N SER A 927 -36.01 -7.11 -20.33
CA SER A 927 -35.67 -6.19 -19.25
C SER A 927 -36.28 -4.80 -19.46
N PHE A 928 -36.37 -4.04 -18.36
CA PHE A 928 -36.91 -2.68 -18.30
C PHE A 928 -35.92 -1.81 -17.54
N ASP A 929 -34.98 -1.23 -18.27
CA ASP A 929 -33.76 -0.66 -17.70
C ASP A 929 -33.84 0.87 -17.66
N ARG A 930 -33.24 1.50 -16.65
CA ARG A 930 -33.24 2.97 -16.49
C ARG A 930 -32.23 3.67 -17.41
N SER A 931 -31.16 2.97 -17.79
CA SER A 931 -30.11 3.47 -18.68
C SER A 931 -29.56 2.30 -19.52
N ILE A 932 -28.82 2.62 -20.59
CA ILE A 932 -28.03 1.63 -21.34
C ILE A 932 -26.54 1.79 -21.01
N THR A 933 -25.85 0.67 -20.75
CA THR A 933 -24.44 0.69 -20.38
C THR A 933 -23.53 0.73 -21.60
N ALA A 934 -22.50 1.58 -21.54
CA ALA A 934 -21.40 1.68 -22.48
C ALA A 934 -20.07 1.44 -21.78
N PHE A 935 -19.22 0.56 -22.31
CA PHE A 935 -17.95 0.17 -21.71
C PHE A 935 -16.76 0.80 -22.46
N PRO A 936 -15.95 1.70 -21.83
CA PRO A 936 -14.77 2.28 -22.46
C PRO A 936 -13.74 1.23 -22.90
N ALA A 937 -12.83 1.60 -23.80
CA ALA A 937 -11.75 0.69 -24.21
C ALA A 937 -10.80 0.36 -23.04
N PRO A 938 -10.15 -0.82 -23.03
CA PRO A 938 -9.09 -1.13 -22.06
C PRO A 938 -7.84 -0.26 -22.25
N GLN A 939 -7.51 0.12 -23.49
CA GLN A 939 -6.46 1.08 -23.83
C GLN A 939 -6.92 2.03 -24.94
N GLY A 940 -6.47 3.28 -24.90
CA GLY A 940 -6.74 4.30 -25.92
C GLY A 940 -8.17 4.87 -25.87
N SER A 941 -8.45 5.84 -26.74
CA SER A 941 -9.78 6.40 -26.92
C SER A 941 -10.65 5.52 -27.83
N CYS A 942 -11.95 5.40 -27.54
CA CYS A 942 -12.92 4.78 -28.45
C CYS A 942 -14.16 5.66 -28.66
N SER A 943 -14.93 5.39 -29.70
CA SER A 943 -16.24 6.01 -29.90
C SER A 943 -17.28 5.49 -28.90
N LEU A 944 -18.32 6.29 -28.65
CA LEU A 944 -19.50 5.82 -27.90
C LEU A 944 -20.18 4.61 -28.59
N TYR A 945 -20.08 4.51 -29.93
CA TYR A 945 -20.60 3.37 -30.69
C TYR A 945 -19.87 2.05 -30.41
N GLU A 946 -18.54 2.07 -30.30
CA GLU A 946 -17.75 0.88 -29.91
C GLU A 946 -18.00 0.54 -28.43
N ALA A 947 -18.14 1.56 -27.57
CA ALA A 947 -18.43 1.37 -26.15
C ALA A 947 -19.83 0.74 -25.90
N LEU A 948 -20.84 1.14 -26.67
CA LEU A 948 -22.16 0.50 -26.69
C LEU A 948 -22.13 -0.88 -27.38
N GLY A 949 -21.32 -1.06 -28.43
CA GLY A 949 -21.16 -2.34 -29.13
C GLY A 949 -20.79 -3.48 -28.18
N ARG A 950 -19.90 -3.23 -27.21
CA ARG A 950 -19.54 -4.19 -26.15
C ARG A 950 -20.70 -4.70 -25.29
N ASN A 951 -21.88 -4.07 -25.33
CA ASN A 951 -23.08 -4.47 -24.60
C ASN A 951 -24.21 -5.01 -25.53
N PHE A 952 -24.24 -4.60 -26.80
CA PHE A 952 -25.31 -4.93 -27.75
C PHE A 952 -24.89 -5.88 -28.89
N ASP A 953 -23.60 -6.14 -29.08
CA ASP A 953 -23.12 -7.07 -30.11
C ASP A 953 -23.09 -8.52 -29.61
N GLN A 954 -22.84 -9.47 -30.52
CA GLN A 954 -22.87 -10.89 -30.19
C GLN A 954 -21.58 -11.34 -29.48
N GLU A 955 -21.73 -11.76 -28.24
CA GLU A 955 -20.68 -12.40 -27.44
C GLU A 955 -20.81 -13.93 -27.51
N ILE A 956 -19.67 -14.61 -27.54
CA ILE A 956 -19.57 -16.08 -27.54
C ILE A 956 -18.80 -16.47 -26.28
N ILE A 957 -19.47 -17.18 -25.38
CA ILE A 957 -18.89 -17.76 -24.17
C ILE A 957 -18.51 -19.21 -24.50
N GLU A 958 -17.21 -19.46 -24.67
CA GLU A 958 -16.70 -20.76 -25.11
C GLU A 958 -16.87 -21.86 -24.07
N GLU A 959 -16.70 -21.53 -22.78
CA GLU A 959 -16.80 -22.47 -21.65
C GLU A 959 -18.20 -23.10 -21.53
N ASP A 960 -19.25 -22.26 -21.47
CA ASP A 960 -20.66 -22.68 -21.37
C ASP A 960 -21.29 -23.08 -22.72
N LYS A 961 -20.57 -22.90 -23.83
CA LYS A 961 -21.10 -23.03 -25.20
C LYS A 961 -22.39 -22.22 -25.39
N LEU A 962 -22.31 -20.94 -25.12
CA LEU A 962 -23.42 -20.00 -25.17
C LEU A 962 -23.09 -18.81 -26.07
N SER A 963 -24.01 -18.38 -26.93
CA SER A 963 -23.96 -17.06 -27.56
C SER A 963 -25.08 -16.18 -27.00
N ARG A 964 -24.74 -14.95 -26.63
CA ARG A 964 -25.69 -13.93 -26.15
C ARG A 964 -25.54 -12.62 -26.92
N TYR A 965 -26.64 -11.88 -27.07
CA TYR A 965 -26.63 -10.48 -27.50
C TYR A 965 -27.86 -9.75 -26.95
N THR A 966 -27.78 -8.42 -26.91
CA THR A 966 -28.88 -7.56 -26.43
C THR A 966 -29.46 -6.74 -27.59
N ALA A 967 -30.77 -6.47 -27.60
CA ALA A 967 -31.38 -5.58 -28.57
C ALA A 967 -32.47 -4.69 -27.97
N ILE A 968 -32.58 -3.45 -28.45
CA ILE A 968 -33.54 -2.47 -27.95
C ILE A 968 -34.90 -2.67 -28.62
N LYS A 969 -35.95 -2.92 -27.83
CA LYS A 969 -37.33 -3.13 -28.31
C LYS A 969 -38.08 -1.81 -28.47
N THR A 970 -37.99 -0.92 -27.48
CA THR A 970 -38.63 0.40 -27.47
C THR A 970 -37.76 1.40 -26.74
N LEU A 971 -37.60 2.59 -27.35
CA LEU A 971 -36.78 3.68 -26.83
C LEU A 971 -37.60 4.69 -26.01
N PRO A 972 -37.07 5.21 -24.90
CA PRO A 972 -37.67 6.31 -24.14
C PRO A 972 -37.47 7.66 -24.87
N PRO A 973 -38.32 8.67 -24.63
CA PRO A 973 -38.09 10.02 -25.13
C PRO A 973 -36.80 10.67 -24.60
N VAL A 974 -36.43 10.38 -23.36
CA VAL A 974 -35.15 10.78 -22.75
C VAL A 974 -34.36 9.52 -22.40
N LEU A 975 -33.23 9.31 -23.08
CA LEU A 975 -32.39 8.14 -22.92
C LEU A 975 -31.16 8.46 -22.05
N HIS A 976 -30.95 7.64 -21.03
CA HIS A 976 -29.73 7.65 -20.23
C HIS A 976 -28.71 6.63 -20.74
N VAL A 977 -27.45 7.05 -20.82
CA VAL A 977 -26.31 6.19 -21.16
C VAL A 977 -25.28 6.26 -20.03
N LEU A 978 -25.07 5.15 -19.33
CA LEU A 978 -24.06 5.02 -18.27
C LEU A 978 -22.73 4.61 -18.90
N ILE A 979 -21.66 5.36 -18.64
CA ILE A 979 -20.30 4.97 -19.02
C ILE A 979 -19.67 4.22 -17.85
N GLN A 980 -19.68 2.88 -17.90
CA GLN A 980 -19.19 2.06 -16.80
C GLN A 980 -17.66 2.11 -16.72
N ARG A 981 -17.15 2.85 -15.75
CA ARG A 981 -15.71 3.07 -15.55
C ARG A 981 -15.08 2.20 -14.46
N SER A 982 -15.86 1.51 -13.62
CA SER A 982 -15.33 0.57 -12.64
C SER A 982 -14.79 -0.70 -13.32
N GLN A 983 -13.65 -1.19 -12.83
CA GLN A 983 -13.09 -2.50 -13.18
C GLN A 983 -13.09 -3.42 -11.96
N SER A 984 -13.03 -4.74 -12.17
CA SER A 984 -13.04 -5.76 -11.10
C SER A 984 -11.89 -5.62 -10.09
N MET A 985 -10.79 -4.97 -10.46
CA MET A 985 -9.64 -4.69 -9.59
C MET A 985 -9.80 -3.39 -8.76
N GLY A 986 -11.00 -2.80 -8.70
CA GLY A 986 -11.25 -1.54 -7.97
C GLY A 986 -10.65 -0.29 -8.61
N SER A 987 -10.18 -0.38 -9.86
CA SER A 987 -9.61 0.72 -10.63
C SER A 987 -10.65 1.44 -11.49
N LYS A 988 -10.44 2.75 -11.73
CA LYS A 988 -11.28 3.59 -12.60
C LYS A 988 -10.68 3.71 -14.00
N ASN A 989 -11.40 3.23 -15.01
CA ASN A 989 -11.05 3.38 -16.41
C ASN A 989 -11.23 4.84 -16.88
N GLY A 990 -10.15 5.61 -16.84
CA GLY A 990 -10.09 6.99 -17.29
C GLY A 990 -10.00 7.19 -18.80
N ASN A 991 -10.06 6.14 -19.62
CA ASN A 991 -9.88 6.29 -21.07
C ASN A 991 -10.97 7.19 -21.69
N PRO A 992 -10.61 8.09 -22.64
CA PRO A 992 -11.59 8.99 -23.26
C PRO A 992 -12.58 8.25 -24.16
N VAL A 993 -13.83 8.70 -24.16
CA VAL A 993 -14.89 8.19 -25.03
C VAL A 993 -15.36 9.34 -25.91
N LEU A 994 -15.33 9.19 -27.24
CA LEU A 994 -15.78 10.21 -28.17
C LEU A 994 -17.32 10.25 -28.16
N ILE A 995 -17.88 11.35 -27.66
CA ILE A 995 -19.32 11.53 -27.48
C ILE A 995 -19.88 12.28 -28.69
N PRO A 996 -20.76 11.67 -29.52
CA PRO A 996 -21.38 12.35 -30.64
C PRO A 996 -22.48 13.30 -30.16
N GLU A 997 -22.63 14.43 -30.87
CA GLU A 997 -23.74 15.36 -30.67
C GLU A 997 -25.11 14.69 -30.91
N ILE A 998 -25.20 13.90 -31.98
CA ILE A 998 -26.39 13.13 -32.37
C ILE A 998 -26.03 11.64 -32.39
N LEU A 999 -26.72 10.86 -31.56
CA LEU A 999 -26.61 9.41 -31.46
C LEU A 999 -27.76 8.76 -32.24
N TYR A 1000 -27.44 8.01 -33.30
CA TYR A 1000 -28.40 7.18 -34.03
C TYR A 1000 -28.41 5.76 -33.47
N LEU A 1001 -29.57 5.30 -32.98
CA LEU A 1001 -29.70 4.03 -32.24
C LEU A 1001 -30.17 2.84 -33.09
N ASP A 1002 -30.46 3.08 -34.37
CA ASP A 1002 -30.89 2.09 -35.37
C ASP A 1002 -30.06 0.79 -35.40
N ARG A 1003 -28.78 0.87 -35.05
CA ARG A 1003 -27.83 -0.25 -35.02
C ARG A 1003 -28.21 -1.33 -33.99
N TYR A 1004 -28.85 -0.92 -32.89
CA TYR A 1004 -29.07 -1.75 -31.70
C TYR A 1004 -30.51 -2.25 -31.55
N MET A 1005 -31.43 -1.74 -32.36
CA MET A 1005 -32.85 -2.10 -32.34
C MET A 1005 -33.10 -3.60 -32.60
N ASP A 1006 -34.18 -4.12 -32.02
CA ASP A 1006 -34.67 -5.49 -32.25
C ASP A 1006 -35.11 -5.70 -33.70
N ALA A 1007 -34.79 -6.86 -34.25
CA ALA A 1007 -35.10 -7.24 -35.62
C ALA A 1007 -35.47 -8.74 -35.67
N PRO A 1008 -36.59 -9.13 -36.29
CA PRO A 1008 -36.96 -10.54 -36.44
C PRO A 1008 -35.83 -11.33 -37.11
N HIS A 1009 -35.44 -12.50 -36.58
CA HIS A 1009 -34.24 -13.20 -37.05
C HIS A 1009 -34.28 -13.59 -38.54
N GLU A 1010 -35.47 -13.80 -39.10
CA GLU A 1010 -35.67 -14.08 -40.53
C GLU A 1010 -35.44 -12.86 -41.43
N SER A 1011 -35.42 -11.64 -40.87
CA SER A 1011 -35.38 -10.38 -41.62
C SER A 1011 -34.04 -10.12 -42.32
N SER A 1012 -34.07 -9.29 -43.36
CA SER A 1012 -32.86 -8.80 -44.03
C SER A 1012 -32.05 -7.80 -43.20
N THR A 1013 -32.65 -7.14 -42.20
CA THR A 1013 -31.95 -6.27 -41.25
C THR A 1013 -31.16 -7.10 -40.23
N PHE A 1014 -31.74 -8.17 -39.69
CA PHE A 1014 -31.02 -9.07 -38.78
C PHE A 1014 -29.81 -9.73 -39.46
N ARG A 1015 -29.96 -10.22 -40.70
CA ARG A 1015 -28.84 -10.78 -41.48
C ARG A 1015 -27.68 -9.78 -41.64
N LYS A 1016 -28.00 -8.52 -41.94
CA LYS A 1016 -26.99 -7.45 -42.03
C LYS A 1016 -26.36 -7.10 -40.67
N ARG A 1017 -27.09 -7.23 -39.55
CA ARG A 1017 -26.51 -7.10 -38.20
C ARG A 1017 -25.47 -8.19 -37.93
N VAL A 1018 -25.77 -9.44 -38.31
CA VAL A 1018 -24.81 -10.57 -38.27
C VAL A 1018 -23.62 -10.35 -39.21
N GLU A 1019 -23.83 -9.84 -40.43
CA GLU A 1019 -22.76 -9.45 -41.35
C GLU A 1019 -21.84 -8.36 -40.75
N SER A 1020 -22.41 -7.37 -40.04
CA SER A 1020 -21.62 -6.36 -39.33
C SER A 1020 -20.87 -6.92 -38.12
N TRP A 1021 -21.43 -7.86 -37.36
CA TRP A 1021 -20.73 -8.54 -36.26
C TRP A 1021 -19.53 -9.34 -36.76
N ALA A 1022 -19.71 -10.15 -37.81
CA ALA A 1022 -18.63 -10.89 -38.44
C ALA A 1022 -17.54 -9.97 -39.03
N THR A 1023 -17.94 -8.79 -39.56
CA THR A 1023 -17.01 -7.78 -40.05
C THR A 1023 -16.23 -7.12 -38.90
N HIS A 1024 -16.89 -6.81 -37.78
CA HIS A 1024 -16.27 -6.21 -36.59
C HIS A 1024 -15.30 -7.18 -35.89
N SER A 1025 -15.69 -8.45 -35.75
CA SER A 1025 -14.78 -9.53 -35.32
C SER A 1025 -13.55 -9.61 -36.22
N ARG A 1026 -13.71 -9.64 -37.56
CA ARG A 1026 -12.58 -9.67 -38.48
C ARG A 1026 -11.67 -8.44 -38.38
N ILE A 1027 -12.22 -7.25 -38.14
CA ILE A 1027 -11.44 -6.03 -37.87
C ILE A 1027 -10.62 -6.18 -36.57
N SER A 1028 -11.22 -6.74 -35.52
CA SER A 1028 -10.53 -7.05 -34.26
C SER A 1028 -9.38 -8.05 -34.46
N ASP A 1029 -9.61 -9.15 -35.20
CA ASP A 1029 -8.60 -10.16 -35.52
C ASP A 1029 -7.38 -9.54 -36.23
N ILE A 1030 -7.63 -8.65 -37.20
CA ILE A 1030 -6.57 -7.98 -37.96
C ILE A 1030 -5.80 -7.01 -37.06
N LYS A 1031 -6.48 -6.23 -36.20
CA LYS A 1031 -5.83 -5.32 -35.23
C LYS A 1031 -4.98 -6.07 -34.21
N ALA A 1032 -5.49 -7.18 -33.66
CA ALA A 1032 -4.74 -8.05 -32.76
C ALA A 1032 -3.52 -8.70 -33.46
N SER A 1033 -3.71 -9.18 -34.69
CA SER A 1033 -2.61 -9.76 -35.50
C SER A 1033 -1.52 -8.74 -35.80
N LYS A 1034 -1.87 -7.47 -36.08
CA LYS A 1034 -0.90 -6.39 -36.25
C LYS A 1034 -0.13 -6.12 -34.96
N ALA A 1035 -0.82 -5.98 -33.82
CA ALA A 1035 -0.19 -5.72 -32.53
C ALA A 1035 0.80 -6.84 -32.13
N ALA A 1036 0.48 -8.10 -32.42
CA ALA A 1036 1.39 -9.24 -32.20
C ALA A 1036 2.62 -9.22 -33.13
N VAL A 1037 2.47 -8.79 -34.38
CA VAL A 1037 3.59 -8.60 -35.32
C VAL A 1037 4.46 -7.40 -34.95
N GLU A 1038 3.88 -6.35 -34.37
CA GLU A 1038 4.58 -5.14 -33.93
C GLU A 1038 5.30 -5.32 -32.57
N SER A 1039 4.82 -6.21 -31.70
CA SER A 1039 5.48 -6.55 -30.42
C SER A 1039 6.60 -7.59 -30.53
N THR A 1040 6.70 -8.29 -31.65
CA THR A 1040 7.74 -9.31 -31.90
C THR A 1040 8.99 -8.65 -32.50
N ILE A 1041 10.18 -9.03 -32.02
CA ILE A 1041 11.47 -8.57 -32.60
C ILE A 1041 11.50 -8.94 -34.11
N PRO A 1042 11.80 -7.98 -35.03
CA PRO A 1042 11.76 -8.23 -36.46
C PRO A 1042 12.62 -9.43 -36.89
N THR A 1043 11.98 -10.52 -37.32
CA THR A 1043 12.66 -11.76 -37.70
C THR A 1043 13.37 -11.63 -39.06
N GLY A 1044 12.93 -10.74 -39.93
CA GLY A 1044 13.49 -10.51 -41.27
C GLY A 1044 15.00 -10.23 -41.28
N PRO A 1045 15.51 -9.22 -40.54
CA PRO A 1045 16.95 -8.97 -40.38
C PRO A 1045 17.76 -10.17 -39.86
N ILE A 1046 17.17 -11.00 -38.98
CA ILE A 1046 17.83 -12.17 -38.39
C ILE A 1046 17.89 -13.32 -39.42
N LEU A 1047 16.80 -13.53 -40.18
CA LEU A 1047 16.75 -14.52 -41.25
C LEU A 1047 17.67 -14.16 -42.43
N GLU A 1048 17.83 -12.87 -42.73
CA GLU A 1048 18.81 -12.42 -43.74
C GLU A 1048 20.26 -12.60 -43.29
N SER A 1049 20.60 -12.30 -42.03
CA SER A 1049 21.99 -12.47 -41.56
C SER A 1049 22.41 -13.94 -41.54
N ILE A 1050 21.49 -14.85 -41.21
CA ILE A 1050 21.66 -16.31 -41.36
C ILE A 1050 21.75 -16.71 -42.84
N GLY A 1051 21.05 -16.01 -43.74
CA GLY A 1051 21.05 -16.27 -45.18
C GLY A 1051 22.33 -15.87 -45.92
N GLN A 1052 23.05 -14.84 -45.46
CA GLN A 1052 24.22 -14.29 -46.15
C GLN A 1052 25.54 -15.05 -45.89
N GLY A 1053 25.56 -16.03 -44.98
CA GLY A 1053 26.80 -16.64 -44.47
C GLY A 1053 27.51 -17.67 -45.37
N GLU A 1054 26.92 -18.13 -46.49
CA GLU A 1054 27.40 -19.35 -47.18
C GLU A 1054 27.89 -19.17 -48.65
N ASP A 1055 27.44 -18.13 -49.37
CA ASP A 1055 27.77 -17.94 -50.79
C ASP A 1055 29.05 -17.09 -50.99
N GLY A 1056 30.23 -17.68 -50.70
CA GLY A 1056 31.49 -16.93 -50.61
C GLY A 1056 32.80 -17.64 -50.98
N LYS A 1057 32.81 -18.65 -51.88
CA LYS A 1057 34.06 -19.32 -52.29
C LYS A 1057 34.85 -18.55 -53.37
N GLY A 1058 36.05 -18.05 -53.03
CA GLY A 1058 37.22 -18.19 -53.92
C GLY A 1058 38.04 -16.95 -54.33
N SER A 1059 38.92 -16.49 -53.42
CA SER A 1059 40.37 -16.24 -53.62
C SER A 1059 40.93 -15.25 -54.69
N ILE A 1060 42.21 -14.87 -54.49
CA ILE A 1060 43.16 -14.23 -55.43
C ILE A 1060 43.10 -12.68 -55.61
N ALA A 1061 43.72 -12.00 -54.64
CA ALA A 1061 44.91 -11.11 -54.78
C ALA A 1061 44.91 -9.72 -55.48
N ALA A 1062 45.61 -8.81 -54.80
CA ALA A 1062 46.58 -7.79 -55.29
C ALA A 1062 46.13 -6.43 -55.86
N VAL A 1063 46.26 -5.39 -55.02
CA VAL A 1063 46.93 -4.09 -55.29
C VAL A 1063 47.59 -3.68 -53.94
N THR A 1064 48.86 -3.95 -53.66
CA THR A 1064 50.09 -3.18 -54.00
C THR A 1064 50.05 -1.68 -53.63
N GLU A 1065 50.52 -1.33 -52.44
CA GLU A 1065 51.19 -0.05 -52.16
C GLU A 1065 52.58 -0.37 -51.57
N ASP A 1066 53.65 -0.09 -52.32
CA ASP A 1066 55.04 -0.32 -51.91
C ASP A 1066 55.80 1.01 -51.82
N SER A 1067 56.36 1.32 -50.65
CA SER A 1067 57.49 2.25 -50.48
C SER A 1067 58.20 2.05 -49.13
N GLU A 1068 59.13 1.10 -49.11
CA GLU A 1068 60.49 1.15 -48.52
C GLU A 1068 60.86 2.23 -47.47
N MET A 1069 61.68 1.99 -46.43
CA MET A 1069 62.38 0.78 -45.93
C MET A 1069 63.03 1.05 -44.53
N ALA A 1070 63.70 0.02 -43.97
CA ALA A 1070 64.59 -0.02 -42.79
C ALA A 1070 63.90 0.05 -41.40
N ASP A 1071 63.87 -0.99 -40.54
CA ASP A 1071 64.90 -1.96 -40.05
C ASP A 1071 65.78 -1.39 -38.90
N GLY A 1072 65.83 -2.00 -37.70
CA GLY A 1072 65.13 -3.21 -37.22
C GLY A 1072 65.48 -3.60 -35.77
N VAL A 1073 65.54 -4.91 -35.50
CA VAL A 1073 65.83 -5.61 -34.21
C VAL A 1073 64.64 -5.70 -33.21
N LYS A 1074 64.46 -6.76 -32.40
CA LYS A 1074 64.25 -8.22 -32.67
C LYS A 1074 64.09 -9.02 -31.35
N ILE A 1075 62.91 -9.66 -31.14
CA ILE A 1075 62.66 -10.90 -30.34
C ILE A 1075 63.05 -10.77 -28.81
N VAL A 1076 62.90 -11.68 -27.82
CA VAL A 1076 62.75 -13.15 -27.68
C VAL A 1076 62.03 -13.53 -26.34
N GLU A 1077 61.13 -14.54 -26.36
CA GLU A 1077 60.64 -15.48 -25.27
C GLU A 1077 60.25 -14.92 -23.86
N GLU A 1078 59.69 -15.64 -22.88
CA GLU A 1078 59.38 -17.07 -22.59
C GLU A 1078 57.87 -17.19 -22.19
N ASP A 1079 57.04 -18.12 -22.67
CA ASP A 1079 56.96 -19.60 -22.49
C ASP A 1079 56.03 -20.02 -21.30
N TRP A 1080 55.71 -21.32 -21.20
CA TRP A 1080 54.92 -22.10 -20.22
C TRP A 1080 53.78 -22.94 -20.82
N SER A 1081 54.14 -24.03 -21.52
CA SER A 1081 53.24 -25.16 -21.79
C SER A 1081 53.13 -26.11 -20.59
N PHE A 1082 51.97 -26.74 -20.38
CA PHE A 1082 51.89 -28.00 -19.63
C PHE A 1082 50.94 -29.00 -20.30
N ASP A 1083 51.47 -30.19 -20.57
CA ASP A 1083 50.80 -31.38 -21.10
C ASP A 1083 50.67 -32.42 -19.96
N GLY A 1084 49.57 -33.19 -19.92
CA GLY A 1084 49.26 -34.07 -18.80
C GLY A 1084 47.88 -34.73 -18.89
N THR A 1085 47.77 -35.81 -19.67
CA THR A 1085 46.56 -36.60 -19.91
C THR A 1085 46.03 -37.38 -18.70
N VAL A 1086 44.69 -37.46 -18.56
CA VAL A 1086 43.97 -38.66 -18.09
C VAL A 1086 42.56 -38.70 -18.70
N ASP A 1087 42.01 -39.91 -18.84
CA ASP A 1087 40.90 -40.24 -19.75
C ASP A 1087 39.48 -40.15 -19.14
N ASP A 1088 38.48 -40.19 -20.05
CA ASP A 1088 37.03 -40.52 -19.96
C ASP A 1088 36.45 -40.95 -18.58
N ASP A 1089 35.26 -40.49 -18.17
CA ASP A 1089 34.01 -41.16 -18.61
C ASP A 1089 32.69 -40.34 -18.46
N TYR A 1090 31.70 -40.69 -19.30
CA TYR A 1090 30.25 -40.38 -19.32
C TYR A 1090 29.66 -39.10 -18.67
N LEU A 1091 28.99 -38.29 -19.50
CA LEU A 1091 27.57 -38.54 -19.81
C LEU A 1091 27.08 -37.86 -21.11
N LEU A 1092 26.23 -38.56 -21.85
CA LEU A 1092 25.62 -38.11 -23.11
C LEU A 1092 24.11 -37.90 -22.94
N VAL A 1093 23.60 -36.76 -23.41
CA VAL A 1093 22.19 -36.62 -23.85
C VAL A 1093 22.21 -36.08 -25.28
N GLY A 1094 21.62 -36.84 -26.21
CA GLY A 1094 21.85 -36.67 -27.64
C GLY A 1094 21.01 -35.57 -28.30
N ARG A 1095 21.58 -34.95 -29.35
CA ARG A 1095 20.78 -34.22 -30.35
C ARG A 1095 19.86 -35.21 -31.09
N PRO A 1096 18.58 -34.86 -31.37
CA PRO A 1096 17.69 -35.76 -32.09
C PRO A 1096 18.15 -35.97 -33.54
N SER A 1097 18.51 -37.21 -33.87
CA SER A 1097 18.81 -37.62 -35.25
C SER A 1097 17.52 -37.73 -36.06
N VAL A 1098 17.21 -36.72 -36.87
CA VAL A 1098 16.12 -36.82 -37.85
C VAL A 1098 16.58 -37.70 -39.02
N ASN A 1099 15.83 -38.77 -39.28
CA ASN A 1099 16.16 -39.76 -40.32
C ASN A 1099 16.17 -39.14 -41.73
N SER A 1100 17.09 -39.60 -42.58
CA SER A 1100 17.12 -39.26 -44.00
C SER A 1100 15.90 -39.85 -44.73
N VAL A 1101 14.92 -39.03 -45.06
CA VAL A 1101 13.88 -39.36 -46.05
C VAL A 1101 14.38 -38.98 -47.45
N THR A 1102 14.04 -39.80 -48.43
CA THR A 1102 14.55 -39.72 -49.80
C THR A 1102 14.00 -38.56 -50.62
N SER A 1103 14.72 -38.22 -51.68
CA SER A 1103 14.53 -37.03 -52.52
C SER A 1103 13.16 -36.95 -53.21
N ALA A 1104 12.38 -35.91 -52.88
CA ALA A 1104 11.36 -35.34 -53.77
C ALA A 1104 11.12 -33.86 -53.42
N GLY A 1105 11.59 -32.95 -54.29
CA GLY A 1105 11.24 -31.52 -54.27
C GLY A 1105 11.65 -30.71 -53.03
N LEU A 1106 12.86 -30.13 -53.03
CA LEU A 1106 13.12 -28.97 -52.17
C LEU A 1106 12.19 -27.82 -52.59
N PRO A 1107 11.45 -27.17 -51.67
CA PRO A 1107 10.97 -25.83 -51.93
C PRO A 1107 12.18 -24.90 -52.08
N SER A 1108 12.12 -23.97 -53.02
CA SER A 1108 13.18 -22.97 -53.20
C SER A 1108 13.34 -22.11 -51.94
N ARG A 1109 14.58 -22.00 -51.40
CA ARG A 1109 14.94 -21.08 -50.29
C ARG A 1109 14.28 -19.72 -50.57
N PRO A 1110 13.35 -19.24 -49.72
CA PRO A 1110 12.54 -18.07 -50.04
C PRO A 1110 13.46 -16.86 -50.18
N LYS A 1111 13.50 -16.32 -51.40
CA LYS A 1111 14.02 -14.97 -51.63
C LYS A 1111 12.98 -13.98 -51.11
N ASP A 1112 13.44 -12.76 -50.85
CA ASP A 1112 12.56 -11.61 -50.68
C ASP A 1112 11.58 -11.80 -49.47
N ILE A 1113 12.12 -12.31 -48.36
CA ILE A 1113 11.40 -12.48 -47.08
C ILE A 1113 10.87 -11.13 -46.58
N LYS A 1114 11.68 -10.05 -46.69
CA LYS A 1114 11.24 -8.68 -46.36
C LYS A 1114 10.10 -8.22 -47.26
N ASP A 1115 10.23 -8.38 -48.57
CA ASP A 1115 9.20 -7.96 -49.53
C ASP A 1115 7.90 -8.75 -49.32
N THR A 1116 8.01 -10.00 -48.90
CA THR A 1116 6.88 -10.84 -48.47
C THR A 1116 6.26 -10.32 -47.17
N GLU A 1117 7.06 -9.95 -46.17
CA GLU A 1117 6.59 -9.35 -44.91
C GLU A 1117 5.90 -8.00 -45.14
N THR A 1118 6.44 -7.14 -46.01
CA THR A 1118 5.81 -5.87 -46.39
C THR A 1118 4.54 -6.10 -47.19
N ALA A 1119 4.53 -7.03 -48.15
CA ALA A 1119 3.32 -7.36 -48.91
C ALA A 1119 2.20 -7.95 -48.04
N ILE A 1120 2.55 -8.73 -46.99
CA ILE A 1120 1.58 -9.20 -45.99
C ILE A 1120 1.05 -8.02 -45.18
N ARG A 1121 1.92 -7.13 -44.69
CA ARG A 1121 1.55 -5.95 -43.90
C ARG A 1121 0.67 -4.97 -44.70
N GLU A 1122 1.05 -4.64 -45.93
CA GLU A 1122 0.25 -3.83 -46.87
C GLU A 1122 -1.12 -4.46 -47.18
N LYS A 1123 -1.18 -5.79 -47.32
CA LYS A 1123 -2.43 -6.51 -47.56
C LYS A 1123 -3.32 -6.51 -46.32
N MET A 1124 -2.77 -6.66 -45.11
CA MET A 1124 -3.52 -6.52 -43.86
C MET A 1124 -4.03 -5.10 -43.68
N ASP A 1125 -3.22 -4.09 -44.02
CA ASP A 1125 -3.64 -2.68 -43.99
C ASP A 1125 -4.71 -2.36 -45.05
N SER A 1126 -4.69 -3.01 -46.21
CA SER A 1126 -5.77 -2.90 -47.18
C SER A 1126 -7.04 -3.58 -46.70
N GLU A 1127 -6.97 -4.84 -46.24
CA GLU A 1127 -8.15 -5.53 -45.72
C GLU A 1127 -8.76 -4.76 -44.54
N LEU A 1128 -7.95 -4.19 -43.66
CA LEU A 1128 -8.42 -3.35 -42.55
C LEU A 1128 -9.22 -2.14 -43.05
N ARG A 1129 -8.63 -1.33 -43.96
CA ARG A 1129 -9.31 -0.16 -44.55
C ARG A 1129 -10.58 -0.55 -45.30
N ASP A 1130 -10.51 -1.59 -46.13
CA ASP A 1130 -11.64 -2.06 -46.95
C ASP A 1130 -12.82 -2.52 -46.07
N LYS A 1131 -12.54 -3.10 -44.89
CA LYS A 1131 -13.56 -3.52 -43.91
C LYS A 1131 -14.10 -2.35 -43.10
N GLU A 1132 -13.25 -1.45 -42.62
CA GLU A 1132 -13.66 -0.26 -41.86
C GLU A 1132 -14.49 0.70 -42.74
N GLU A 1133 -14.07 0.95 -43.99
CA GLU A 1133 -14.85 1.73 -44.96
C GLU A 1133 -16.19 1.06 -45.30
N ALA A 1134 -16.23 -0.26 -45.50
CA ALA A 1134 -17.48 -0.97 -45.78
C ALA A 1134 -18.46 -0.90 -44.61
N LEU A 1135 -17.95 -0.97 -43.37
CA LEU A 1135 -18.75 -0.90 -42.15
C LEU A 1135 -19.32 0.51 -41.92
N GLU A 1136 -18.53 1.57 -42.10
CA GLU A 1136 -19.00 2.95 -42.00
C GLU A 1136 -19.95 3.31 -43.16
N ASN A 1137 -19.70 2.81 -44.38
CA ASN A 1137 -20.65 2.90 -45.49
C ASN A 1137 -21.95 2.13 -45.24
N TYR A 1138 -22.00 1.17 -44.31
CA TYR A 1138 -23.25 0.55 -43.86
C TYR A 1138 -23.94 1.39 -42.79
N TYR A 1139 -23.23 1.74 -41.71
CA TYR A 1139 -23.79 2.47 -40.58
C TYR A 1139 -24.23 3.91 -40.90
N SER A 1140 -23.56 4.61 -41.80
CA SER A 1140 -23.96 5.95 -42.29
C SER A 1140 -25.36 6.01 -42.92
N LYS A 1141 -25.94 4.86 -43.30
CA LYS A 1141 -27.30 4.71 -43.85
C LYS A 1141 -28.37 4.43 -42.78
N LEU A 1142 -27.96 4.17 -41.53
CA LEU A 1142 -28.84 3.87 -40.40
C LEU A 1142 -29.02 5.12 -39.54
N LYS A 1143 -30.02 5.95 -39.88
CA LYS A 1143 -30.24 7.29 -39.31
C LYS A 1143 -31.70 7.61 -38.97
N SER A 1144 -32.55 6.60 -38.80
CA SER A 1144 -33.99 6.76 -38.58
C SER A 1144 -34.39 6.99 -37.11
N ASN A 1145 -33.48 6.80 -36.16
CA ASN A 1145 -33.73 7.01 -34.72
C ASN A 1145 -32.71 8.01 -34.13
N PRO A 1146 -32.81 9.32 -34.46
CA PRO A 1146 -31.90 10.36 -33.96
C PRO A 1146 -32.19 10.77 -32.51
N TYR A 1147 -31.14 10.78 -31.69
CA TYR A 1147 -31.15 11.28 -30.32
C TYR A 1147 -30.10 12.37 -30.15
N ARG A 1148 -30.49 13.56 -29.70
CA ARG A 1148 -29.64 14.73 -29.51
C ARG A 1148 -29.16 14.80 -28.06
N LEU A 1149 -27.87 15.02 -27.85
CA LEU A 1149 -27.30 15.17 -26.51
C LEU A 1149 -27.91 16.40 -25.81
N HIS A 1150 -28.42 16.21 -24.59
CA HIS A 1150 -29.01 17.27 -23.75
C HIS A 1150 -28.15 17.58 -22.53
N ALA A 1151 -27.70 16.57 -21.78
CA ALA A 1151 -26.85 16.77 -20.61
C ALA A 1151 -25.75 15.72 -20.45
N VAL A 1152 -24.67 16.07 -19.76
CA VAL A 1152 -23.55 15.19 -19.42
C VAL A 1152 -23.10 15.45 -17.99
N ILE A 1153 -23.28 14.46 -17.12
CA ILE A 1153 -22.73 14.46 -15.76
C ILE A 1153 -21.29 13.94 -15.82
N CYS A 1154 -20.36 14.75 -15.29
CA CYS A 1154 -18.93 14.47 -15.25
C CYS A 1154 -18.51 14.11 -13.82
N HIS A 1155 -17.49 13.27 -13.68
CA HIS A 1155 -16.92 12.85 -12.40
C HIS A 1155 -15.38 12.82 -12.43
N ARG A 1156 -14.74 13.83 -11.82
CA ARG A 1156 -13.29 13.84 -11.55
C ARG A 1156 -13.01 13.37 -10.12
N GLY A 1157 -12.26 12.28 -9.98
CA GLY A 1157 -12.00 11.63 -8.69
C GLY A 1157 -11.72 10.14 -8.85
N GLN A 1158 -11.57 9.44 -7.72
CA GLN A 1158 -11.52 7.98 -7.64
C GLN A 1158 -12.94 7.39 -7.79
N LEU A 1159 -13.18 6.14 -7.34
CA LEU A 1159 -14.53 5.55 -7.35
C LEU A 1159 -15.36 6.00 -6.14
N MET A 1160 -14.76 5.97 -4.93
CA MET A 1160 -15.46 6.29 -3.67
C MET A 1160 -15.36 7.76 -3.26
N SER A 1161 -14.57 8.58 -3.97
CA SER A 1161 -14.43 10.02 -3.68
C SER A 1161 -14.07 10.82 -4.92
N GLY A 1162 -14.81 11.92 -5.14
CA GLY A 1162 -14.54 12.85 -6.22
C GLY A 1162 -15.43 14.08 -6.20
N HIS A 1163 -15.45 14.77 -7.34
CA HIS A 1163 -16.28 15.93 -7.58
C HIS A 1163 -17.12 15.75 -8.86
N TYR A 1164 -18.39 16.13 -8.76
CA TYR A 1164 -19.39 15.98 -9.80
C TYR A 1164 -19.93 17.34 -10.24
N TRP A 1165 -20.15 17.48 -11.54
CA TRP A 1165 -20.85 18.63 -12.14
C TRP A 1165 -21.60 18.19 -13.39
N VAL A 1166 -22.58 18.99 -13.83
CA VAL A 1166 -23.34 18.69 -15.04
C VAL A 1166 -23.20 19.79 -16.09
N TRP A 1167 -22.94 19.37 -17.33
CA TRP A 1167 -23.14 20.21 -18.51
C TRP A 1167 -24.56 19.99 -19.04
N ILE A 1168 -25.31 21.06 -19.30
CA ILE A 1168 -26.65 20.98 -19.90
C ILE A 1168 -26.70 21.93 -21.10
N TYR A 1169 -27.23 21.47 -22.22
CA TYR A 1169 -27.46 22.25 -23.43
C TYR A 1169 -28.86 22.89 -23.41
N ASP A 1170 -28.95 24.11 -23.89
CA ASP A 1170 -30.19 24.88 -23.95
C ASP A 1170 -30.61 25.12 -25.39
N PHE A 1171 -31.63 24.36 -25.80
CA PHE A 1171 -32.20 24.43 -27.15
C PHE A 1171 -32.88 25.77 -27.46
N GLU A 1172 -33.26 26.60 -26.48
CA GLU A 1172 -33.84 27.93 -26.72
C GLU A 1172 -32.78 29.01 -26.98
N GLN A 1173 -31.56 28.82 -26.49
CA GLN A 1173 -30.49 29.84 -26.52
C GLN A 1173 -29.27 29.42 -27.35
N ASP A 1174 -29.18 28.16 -27.79
CA ASP A 1174 -28.03 27.59 -28.50
C ASP A 1174 -26.71 27.75 -27.70
N VAL A 1175 -26.76 27.37 -26.42
CA VAL A 1175 -25.60 27.41 -25.51
C VAL A 1175 -25.54 26.21 -24.57
N TRP A 1176 -24.32 25.83 -24.22
CA TRP A 1176 -24.04 24.95 -23.09
C TRP A 1176 -23.94 25.75 -21.79
N ARG A 1177 -24.47 25.20 -20.70
CA ARG A 1177 -24.25 25.69 -19.34
C ARG A 1177 -23.55 24.61 -18.50
N LYS A 1178 -22.53 25.00 -17.75
CA LYS A 1178 -21.85 24.16 -16.76
C LYS A 1178 -22.39 24.53 -15.38
N TYR A 1179 -23.08 23.61 -14.73
CA TYR A 1179 -23.58 23.75 -13.37
C TYR A 1179 -22.58 23.05 -12.45
N ASN A 1180 -21.77 23.84 -11.74
CA ASN A 1180 -20.75 23.38 -10.81
C ASN A 1180 -21.14 23.90 -9.41
N ASP A 1181 -22.10 23.20 -8.80
CA ASP A 1181 -22.80 23.62 -7.58
C ASP A 1181 -23.34 25.05 -7.68
N SER A 1182 -22.78 25.99 -6.92
CA SER A 1182 -23.24 27.38 -6.84
C SER A 1182 -22.79 28.23 -8.02
N ASN A 1183 -21.83 27.76 -8.82
CA ASN A 1183 -21.32 28.44 -10.01
C ASN A 1183 -21.98 27.90 -11.28
N VAL A 1184 -22.51 28.81 -12.12
CA VAL A 1184 -23.10 28.48 -13.42
C VAL A 1184 -22.40 29.27 -14.53
N GLU A 1185 -21.64 28.56 -15.37
CA GLU A 1185 -20.92 29.14 -16.52
C GLU A 1185 -21.67 28.90 -17.83
N VAL A 1186 -21.50 29.78 -18.82
CA VAL A 1186 -22.08 29.63 -20.17
C VAL A 1186 -20.95 29.46 -21.21
N ARG A 1187 -21.08 28.47 -22.11
CA ARG A 1187 -20.21 28.27 -23.28
C ARG A 1187 -21.06 28.25 -24.55
N ARG A 1188 -20.62 28.98 -25.58
CA ARG A 1188 -21.32 29.08 -26.88
C ARG A 1188 -20.80 28.12 -27.95
N SER A 1189 -19.60 27.56 -27.77
CA SER A 1189 -19.03 26.61 -28.73
C SER A 1189 -19.38 25.18 -28.32
N THR A 1190 -20.27 24.55 -29.08
CA THR A 1190 -20.57 23.12 -28.92
C THR A 1190 -19.34 22.26 -29.22
N ASP A 1191 -18.54 22.61 -30.23
CA ASP A 1191 -17.29 21.91 -30.56
C ASP A 1191 -16.27 21.94 -29.40
N GLU A 1192 -16.10 23.09 -28.73
CA GLU A 1192 -15.21 23.24 -27.58
C GLU A 1192 -15.64 22.33 -26.41
N VAL A 1193 -16.94 22.29 -26.12
CA VAL A 1193 -17.51 21.47 -25.04
C VAL A 1193 -17.42 19.98 -25.40
N LEU A 1194 -17.86 19.57 -26.59
CA LEU A 1194 -17.80 18.17 -27.03
C LEU A 1194 -16.36 17.65 -27.12
N ASN A 1195 -15.41 18.46 -27.58
CA ASN A 1195 -13.98 18.10 -27.56
C ASN A 1195 -13.44 17.98 -26.13
N THR A 1196 -13.81 18.88 -25.22
CA THR A 1196 -13.42 18.79 -23.80
C THR A 1196 -13.95 17.49 -23.17
N LEU A 1197 -15.24 17.20 -23.33
CA LEU A 1197 -15.87 15.97 -22.81
C LEU A 1197 -15.26 14.71 -23.42
N SER A 1198 -15.00 14.72 -24.73
CA SER A 1198 -14.45 13.59 -25.48
C SER A 1198 -12.97 13.32 -25.23
N THR A 1199 -12.25 14.23 -24.57
CA THR A 1199 -10.80 14.10 -24.28
C THR A 1199 -10.49 13.92 -22.79
N SER A 1200 -11.31 14.43 -21.87
CA SER A 1200 -10.95 14.45 -20.44
C SER A 1200 -11.11 13.13 -19.69
N GLY A 1201 -11.90 12.18 -20.21
CA GLY A 1201 -12.22 10.92 -19.51
C GLY A 1201 -13.17 11.09 -18.31
N GLU A 1202 -13.66 12.30 -18.05
CA GLU A 1202 -14.55 12.63 -16.94
C GLU A 1202 -16.04 12.30 -17.15
N PRO A 1203 -16.61 12.26 -18.37
CA PRO A 1203 -18.02 11.91 -18.55
C PRO A 1203 -18.37 10.55 -17.97
N TYR A 1204 -19.45 10.52 -17.18
CA TYR A 1204 -19.93 9.35 -16.45
C TYR A 1204 -21.34 8.95 -16.85
N PHE A 1205 -22.25 9.93 -16.95
CA PHE A 1205 -23.65 9.71 -17.29
C PHE A 1205 -24.08 10.69 -18.39
N LEU A 1206 -24.59 10.18 -19.52
CA LEU A 1206 -25.05 10.98 -20.66
C LEU A 1206 -26.57 10.95 -20.72
N CYS A 1207 -27.19 12.11 -20.91
CA CYS A 1207 -28.63 12.26 -21.10
C CYS A 1207 -28.89 12.76 -22.52
N TYR A 1208 -29.45 11.89 -23.35
CA TYR A 1208 -29.90 12.21 -24.70
C TYR A 1208 -31.43 12.38 -24.73
N VAL A 1209 -31.95 13.18 -25.66
CA VAL A 1209 -33.38 13.34 -25.92
C VAL A 1209 -33.69 13.01 -27.38
N ARG A 1210 -34.85 12.42 -27.67
CA ARG A 1210 -35.30 12.15 -29.05
C ARG A 1210 -35.37 13.45 -29.84
N ASP A 1211 -34.71 13.50 -30.99
CA ASP A 1211 -34.48 14.76 -31.70
C ASP A 1211 -35.75 15.35 -32.35
N GLU A 1212 -36.72 14.49 -32.69
CA GLU A 1212 -37.97 14.87 -33.39
C GLU A 1212 -38.86 15.80 -32.55
N ASP A 1213 -38.92 15.60 -31.24
CA ASP A 1213 -39.85 16.26 -30.32
C ASP A 1213 -39.23 16.71 -29.00
N LYS A 1214 -37.89 16.84 -28.97
CA LYS A 1214 -37.07 17.30 -27.83
C LYS A 1214 -37.63 18.48 -27.03
N GLU A 1215 -38.17 19.50 -27.69
CA GLU A 1215 -38.76 20.70 -27.06
C GLU A 1215 -39.98 20.37 -26.19
N THR A 1216 -40.63 19.22 -26.38
CA THR A 1216 -41.73 18.72 -25.55
C THR A 1216 -41.21 18.13 -24.22
N TYR A 1217 -39.98 17.63 -24.20
CA TYR A 1217 -39.43 16.84 -23.09
C TYR A 1217 -38.39 17.57 -22.25
N VAL A 1218 -37.65 18.54 -22.81
CA VAL A 1218 -36.61 19.28 -22.10
C VAL A 1218 -36.58 20.78 -22.44
N ASP A 1219 -36.18 21.59 -21.46
CA ASP A 1219 -35.89 23.03 -21.55
C ASP A 1219 -35.04 23.47 -20.34
N VAL A 1220 -34.48 24.68 -20.39
CA VAL A 1220 -33.79 25.29 -19.23
C VAL A 1220 -34.65 26.43 -18.68
N PRO A 1221 -35.36 26.25 -17.55
CA PRO A 1221 -36.22 27.29 -16.99
C PRO A 1221 -35.48 28.60 -16.70
N ARG A 1222 -36.11 29.71 -17.07
CA ARG A 1222 -35.60 31.07 -16.83
C ARG A 1222 -36.12 31.58 -15.50
N ARG A 1223 -35.30 32.34 -14.75
CA ARG A 1223 -35.72 32.94 -13.48
C ARG A 1223 -36.91 33.89 -13.69
N ARG A 1224 -37.94 33.76 -12.86
CA ARG A 1224 -39.05 34.72 -12.79
C ARG A 1224 -38.54 35.98 -12.11
N ARG A 1225 -38.39 37.07 -12.86
CA ARG A 1225 -38.01 38.38 -12.29
C ARG A 1225 -39.14 38.87 -11.37
N PRO A 1226 -38.85 39.37 -10.15
CA PRO A 1226 -39.86 39.95 -9.28
C PRO A 1226 -40.63 41.06 -10.00
N ALA A 1227 -41.96 41.08 -9.87
CA ALA A 1227 -42.77 42.19 -10.36
C ALA A 1227 -42.40 43.46 -9.58
N PRO A 1228 -42.26 44.63 -10.24
CA PRO A 1228 -42.01 45.88 -9.54
C PRO A 1228 -43.18 46.17 -8.57
N PRO A 1229 -42.90 46.63 -7.34
CA PRO A 1229 -43.96 46.97 -6.40
C PRO A 1229 -44.85 48.08 -6.99
N SER A 1230 -46.16 47.90 -6.92
CA SER A 1230 -47.12 48.89 -7.41
C SER A 1230 -47.11 50.12 -6.50
N ASP A 1231 -46.78 51.29 -7.05
CA ASP A 1231 -46.74 52.57 -6.34
C ASP A 1231 -48.12 52.96 -5.76
N THR A 1232 -48.33 52.64 -4.48
CA THR A 1232 -49.40 53.18 -3.65
C THR A 1232 -48.84 53.53 -2.27
N SER A 1233 -49.09 54.75 -1.79
CA SER A 1233 -48.66 55.35 -0.49
C SER A 1233 -47.37 56.19 -0.43
N PHE A 1234 -47.11 57.05 -1.44
CA PHE A 1234 -46.39 58.31 -1.20
C PHE A 1234 -47.38 59.42 -0.80
N GLU A 1235 -47.71 59.52 0.50
CA GLU A 1235 -48.29 60.75 1.09
C GLU A 1235 -48.09 60.76 2.62
N ASN A 1236 -47.91 61.96 3.20
CA ASN A 1236 -47.68 62.24 4.63
C ASN A 1236 -46.26 61.94 5.19
N LEU A 1237 -45.31 62.81 4.83
CA LEU A 1237 -44.23 63.25 5.73
C LEU A 1237 -44.17 64.78 5.65
N ASP A 1238 -44.20 65.46 6.79
CA ASP A 1238 -44.08 66.92 6.92
C ASP A 1238 -42.68 67.37 7.40
N ALA A 1239 -42.47 68.69 7.47
CA ALA A 1239 -41.21 69.31 7.11
C ALA A 1239 -40.19 69.54 8.24
N ASP A 1240 -40.42 69.01 9.44
CA ASP A 1240 -39.52 69.10 10.61
C ASP A 1240 -39.02 67.74 11.15
N GLY A 1241 -39.52 66.61 10.64
CA GLY A 1241 -38.75 65.36 10.54
C GLY A 1241 -38.48 64.59 11.83
N ASP A 1242 -39.44 64.53 12.75
CA ASP A 1242 -39.35 63.74 14.00
C ASP A 1242 -40.24 62.47 13.95
N ILE A 1243 -39.80 61.37 14.56
CA ILE A 1243 -40.48 60.06 14.45
C ILE A 1243 -41.30 59.75 15.71
N THR A 1244 -42.63 59.85 15.63
CA THR A 1244 -43.52 59.48 16.75
C THR A 1244 -43.79 57.98 16.82
N VAL A 1245 -43.14 57.29 17.76
CA VAL A 1245 -43.38 55.87 18.06
C VAL A 1245 -44.63 55.70 18.95
N THR A 1246 -45.57 54.86 18.55
CA THR A 1246 -46.60 54.30 19.45
C THR A 1246 -46.85 52.81 19.20
N ASN A 1247 -46.41 51.96 20.13
CA ASN A 1247 -46.82 50.55 20.20
C ASN A 1247 -48.26 50.43 20.71
N SER A 1248 -49.11 49.65 20.04
CA SER A 1248 -50.08 48.77 20.73
C SER A 1248 -50.84 47.84 19.76
N GLU A 1249 -50.66 46.53 19.91
CA GLU A 1249 -51.73 45.53 19.77
C GLU A 1249 -52.91 45.85 20.73
N PRO A 1250 -54.17 45.36 20.56
CA PRO A 1250 -54.44 43.99 20.10
C PRO A 1250 -55.80 43.66 19.41
N LEU A 1251 -55.94 42.36 19.10
CA LEU A 1251 -57.16 41.52 19.13
C LEU A 1251 -58.28 41.63 18.06
N LYS A 1252 -58.41 40.53 17.30
CA LYS A 1252 -59.62 39.71 17.01
C LYS A 1252 -61.03 40.34 17.07
N THR A 1253 -61.74 40.27 15.93
CA THR A 1253 -63.03 39.54 15.69
C THR A 1253 -63.23 39.42 14.17
N SER A 1254 -63.35 38.22 13.57
CA SER A 1254 -64.56 37.41 13.38
C SER A 1254 -65.77 38.13 12.76
N GLU A 1255 -66.08 37.84 11.49
CA GLU A 1255 -67.31 37.13 11.09
C GLU A 1255 -67.32 36.77 9.58
N SER A 1256 -68.28 35.93 9.19
CA SER A 1256 -68.60 35.45 7.83
C SER A 1256 -70.14 35.56 7.65
N PRO A 1257 -70.82 35.08 6.58
CA PRO A 1257 -70.38 34.41 5.35
C PRO A 1257 -71.10 34.93 4.06
N GLN A 1258 -71.10 34.12 2.98
CA GLN A 1258 -72.12 34.00 1.91
C GLN A 1258 -72.48 35.24 1.04
N GLU A 1259 -72.30 35.14 -0.28
CA GLU A 1259 -73.32 34.56 -1.20
C GLU A 1259 -72.72 34.24 -2.61
N LEU A 1260 -73.52 33.61 -3.48
CA LEU A 1260 -73.20 33.05 -4.82
C LEU A 1260 -74.29 33.46 -5.84
N PRO A 1261 -74.13 33.22 -7.17
CA PRO A 1261 -72.91 33.15 -7.99
C PRO A 1261 -72.93 34.33 -9.01
N PRO A 1262 -73.45 34.30 -10.27
CA PRO A 1262 -73.70 33.23 -11.26
C PRO A 1262 -72.58 33.12 -12.34
N ALA A 1263 -72.81 32.32 -13.39
CA ALA A 1263 -72.02 32.25 -14.63
C ALA A 1263 -72.94 32.32 -15.86
N TYR A 1264 -72.40 32.60 -17.07
CA TYR A 1264 -72.66 31.86 -18.34
C TYR A 1264 -71.95 32.50 -19.57
N SER A 1265 -71.76 31.70 -20.64
CA SER A 1265 -71.31 32.03 -22.02
C SER A 1265 -69.90 32.66 -22.14
N GLU A 1266 -68.92 32.16 -22.92
CA GLU A 1266 -68.88 31.57 -24.28
C GLU A 1266 -69.32 32.53 -25.42
N GLN A 1267 -68.41 32.92 -26.31
CA GLN A 1267 -68.26 32.30 -27.65
C GLN A 1267 -67.23 32.99 -28.59
N ASN A 1268 -66.54 32.14 -29.37
CA ASN A 1268 -66.00 32.30 -30.74
C ASN A 1268 -64.89 33.32 -31.10
N SER A 1269 -63.90 32.79 -31.87
CA SER A 1269 -63.14 33.36 -33.02
C SER A 1269 -62.46 34.74 -32.89
N ASP A 1270 -61.21 34.92 -33.33
CA ASP A 1270 -60.53 34.29 -34.49
C ASP A 1270 -59.29 33.42 -34.16
#